data_AF-A0A1V6BJI1-F1
#
_entry.id   AF-A0A1V6BJI1-F1
#
_cell.length_a   1.000
_cell.length_b   1.000
_cell.length_c   1.000
_cell.angle_alpha   90.00
_cell.angle_beta   90.00
_cell.angle_gamma   90.00
#
_symmetry.space_group_name_H-M   'P 1'
#
loop_
_entity.id
_entity.type
_entity.pdbx_description
1 polymer ?
#
loop_
_entity_poly.entity_id
_entity_poly.type
_entity_poly.pdbx_seq_one_letter_code
_entity_poly.pdbx_strand_id
1 'polypeptide(L)'
;MKRKILLFVLSTFFTESIIAQKSVQTGQNNSYVITWKQDLKINGVNLLNFENCYYKPDQLLPYFSVTLPLTGNYAGYRAELMNEKYETIDYSAKNVPENIQITVVPSFYKGKASAYVEFIPVRKSPISGKIERLVSFEIKLIKDVSATFHSTVATQRTYAANSVLSSGDWYKISVTEDGVYQLTYDFLKNKLNMDLSSSSPANFRLFGNGGGILPMLNSDFRYDDLQENAVYVYDGGTSGKWDDQDYVLFYGQSPVQWRYNTTQNRFTHQANYYSDSTFYFVTVNGGTGSPKRIQQTSSLNVTPDFVVNSFDDYQVHELDKTNFIKSGRNFYGEAFDINPTQTFNFTFPNILQQNVLFKTNYAAHSPGVTSSVVARYQSQNLFSGSYSTGVVYTDDYAAEKTGTTTFMPSAGDNISIAYTFTAGNSSCIGYLDFIELQARRALTFANTNNKDQMFFRDLNSTGSGKTAQFNIASAPASMVVWNVTDRINVKQQILNNGSFIAAADSLQQYVAFGGTNFFNAGAVGRIDNQNLHALSQADMIIVTHPLFESEANRIADMHRTQDNLSVHVVRTDQIYNEFSSGAQDIAGIRDFVKMFYDRGISNGTEPKYLLLFGDGSYDNKYRLANNSNFIPTFESENSYSYLSSFVADDFYGLMDDNEGLCSASEQIDIGVGRFVVQTTEEAKTVVDKTISYTSLPVQTNCCDGGGGTLGDWRNVLTFVADDEDGMMHVGPAESISNYIKTNHGVYNIDKIYLDAYKQVSTPAGQRYPDVNDAINKRINKGTLIMNYVGHGGETGWAEERVLTNDDINSWSNINKLSVFITATCEFSRWDDPARVSSGEKILLSSAGGGVALFSTTRLVFASSNAVLNMSLIKHMFDDPEPRLGDIMVASKNDPGNLNLNTRNFSLLGDPAIRLHYPKFNIEATSVNAQPLVALNDTLSALSKVTIGGRITKGGQLQSDFNGFIYPTVYDKYSNIPMLRNDAASPNLTFQLQKNILYKGKATVKNGEWSFTFIVPKDISYQYGLGKLSFYAENSIEDGSGYYDSIVVGGSSGNIINDVVGPTLKLYMNDDRFVFGGTTNDKPVIVCYLSDSTGINTVGNGVGHDITAVLDSKTDPVYVLNDYYEGDLDSYSSGKISYPLSKLSEGRHTLKVKAWDILNNSSESYTEFVVASDASLALKHVLNYPNPFTTHTEFSFEYNKPCEDLDVQIQIFTISGKLVKTISKKVLTPGTRIDDITWDGRDDFGDRIGRGVYVYRVKLKTPDETASLTEKLVILK
;
A
#
# COMPACT_ATOMS: atom_id res chain seq x y z
N MET A 1 -45.25 15.09 2.62
CA MET A 1 -45.50 13.80 3.30
C MET A 1 -44.61 12.77 2.61
N LYS A 2 -43.29 12.78 2.85
CA LYS A 2 -42.50 12.26 4.00
C LYS A 2 -42.15 10.76 3.85
N ARG A 3 -40.85 10.49 3.69
CA ARG A 3 -40.09 9.24 3.99
C ARG A 3 -40.70 7.90 3.51
N LYS A 4 -40.21 7.41 2.36
CA LYS A 4 -39.88 6.00 2.06
C LYS A 4 -39.18 5.93 0.70
N ILE A 5 -38.45 4.85 0.42
CA ILE A 5 -37.51 4.71 -0.71
C ILE A 5 -36.31 5.66 -0.57
N LEU A 6 -35.52 5.37 0.48
CA LEU A 6 -34.14 5.79 0.71
C LEU A 6 -33.51 4.66 1.54
N LEU A 7 -32.19 4.45 1.45
CA LEU A 7 -31.47 3.25 1.93
C LEU A 7 -31.88 1.94 1.22
N PHE A 8 -31.11 1.62 0.18
CA PHE A 8 -30.86 0.27 -0.31
C PHE A 8 -29.39 0.24 -0.75
N VAL A 9 -28.72 -0.92 -0.68
CA VAL A 9 -27.28 -1.11 -0.96
C VAL A 9 -26.33 -0.45 0.06
N LEU A 10 -26.16 -1.11 1.22
CA LEU A 10 -24.97 -1.13 2.10
C LEU A 10 -25.24 -2.07 3.31
N SER A 11 -24.18 -2.62 3.95
CA SER A 11 -24.19 -3.64 5.05
C SER A 11 -24.66 -5.08 4.64
N THR A 12 -24.22 -6.21 5.22
CA THR A 12 -24.19 -6.64 6.66
C THR A 12 -23.15 -7.76 6.99
N PHE A 13 -22.98 -8.17 8.27
CA PHE A 13 -22.03 -9.22 8.73
C PHE A 13 -22.26 -9.89 10.13
N PHE A 14 -21.55 -11.02 10.41
CA PHE A 14 -21.01 -11.58 11.70
C PHE A 14 -21.76 -12.72 12.43
N THR A 15 -21.16 -13.75 13.07
CA THR A 15 -19.76 -14.23 13.30
C THR A 15 -19.66 -15.75 12.95
N GLU A 16 -18.80 -16.71 13.37
CA GLU A 16 -17.55 -16.91 14.15
C GLU A 16 -17.16 -18.41 13.98
N SER A 17 -15.88 -18.76 13.75
CA SER A 17 -15.18 -20.06 14.05
C SER A 17 -14.22 -20.52 12.94
N ILE A 18 -13.16 -21.25 13.30
CA ILE A 18 -12.20 -21.87 12.36
C ILE A 18 -12.19 -23.38 12.50
N ILE A 19 -12.68 -24.04 11.45
CA ILE A 19 -12.10 -25.25 10.89
C ILE A 19 -12.21 -25.07 9.37
N ALA A 20 -11.25 -25.56 8.57
CA ALA A 20 -11.52 -25.77 7.14
C ALA A 20 -12.82 -26.59 7.01
N GLN A 21 -13.86 -26.02 6.37
CA GLN A 21 -15.26 -26.47 6.47
C GLN A 21 -15.37 -28.00 6.49
N LYS A 22 -15.75 -28.54 7.65
CA LYS A 22 -15.26 -29.84 8.19
C LYS A 22 -15.32 -31.02 7.22
N SER A 23 -14.32 -31.10 6.34
CA SER A 23 -14.32 -31.99 5.19
C SER A 23 -13.97 -33.41 5.60
N VAL A 24 -15.00 -34.20 5.91
CA VAL A 24 -14.86 -35.65 6.05
C VAL A 24 -14.58 -36.23 4.67
N GLN A 25 -13.29 -36.39 4.32
CA GLN A 25 -12.87 -36.94 3.03
C GLN A 25 -13.20 -38.43 2.92
N THR A 26 -14.43 -38.75 2.51
CA THR A 26 -14.90 -40.11 2.22
C THR A 26 -15.16 -40.34 0.73
N GLY A 27 -14.16 -40.00 -0.10
CA GLY A 27 -14.04 -40.44 -1.49
C GLY A 27 -14.85 -39.67 -2.53
N GLN A 28 -14.15 -38.89 -3.38
CA GLN A 28 -14.64 -38.10 -4.53
C GLN A 28 -15.74 -37.04 -4.30
N ASN A 29 -16.61 -37.18 -3.30
CA ASN A 29 -17.57 -36.16 -2.91
C ASN A 29 -17.02 -35.36 -1.72
N ASN A 30 -17.11 -34.03 -1.78
CA ASN A 30 -16.77 -33.16 -0.65
C ASN A 30 -18.07 -32.80 0.10
N SER A 31 -18.22 -33.28 1.33
CA SER A 31 -19.38 -33.01 2.19
C SER A 31 -19.22 -31.70 2.98
N TYR A 32 -20.29 -30.91 3.04
CA TYR A 32 -20.35 -29.60 3.68
C TYR A 32 -21.57 -29.48 4.61
N VAL A 33 -21.42 -28.65 5.64
CA VAL A 33 -22.48 -28.26 6.58
C VAL A 33 -22.41 -26.74 6.73
N ILE A 34 -23.56 -26.06 6.62
CA ILE A 34 -23.64 -24.61 6.80
C ILE A 34 -24.09 -24.32 8.24
N THR A 35 -23.17 -23.78 9.03
CA THR A 35 -23.47 -23.28 10.39
C THR A 35 -24.17 -21.93 10.29
N TRP A 36 -25.49 -21.95 10.09
CA TRP A 36 -26.33 -20.75 10.13
C TRP A 36 -26.23 -20.06 11.50
N LYS A 37 -26.16 -18.74 11.48
CA LYS A 37 -26.02 -17.86 12.65
C LYS A 37 -27.33 -17.10 12.85
N GLN A 38 -27.33 -16.11 13.75
CA GLN A 38 -28.47 -15.23 13.93
C GLN A 38 -28.63 -14.27 12.74
N ASP A 39 -29.89 -14.03 12.32
CA ASP A 39 -30.24 -13.02 11.33
C ASP A 39 -29.69 -11.64 11.74
N LEU A 40 -29.03 -11.00 10.79
CA LEU A 40 -28.38 -9.71 10.98
C LEU A 40 -29.39 -8.59 10.80
N LYS A 41 -29.48 -7.71 11.80
CA LYS A 41 -30.37 -6.55 11.75
C LYS A 41 -29.59 -5.28 11.51
N ILE A 42 -29.63 -4.77 10.28
CA ILE A 42 -29.16 -3.42 9.96
C ILE A 42 -30.26 -2.68 9.21
N ASN A 43 -30.45 -1.41 9.56
CA ASN A 43 -31.50 -0.52 9.03
C ASN A 43 -32.93 -1.10 9.04
N GLY A 44 -33.21 -2.01 9.98
CA GLY A 44 -34.51 -2.65 10.19
C GLY A 44 -34.81 -3.85 9.29
N VAL A 45 -33.87 -4.25 8.43
CA VAL A 45 -33.96 -5.47 7.60
C VAL A 45 -33.25 -6.61 8.33
N ASN A 46 -33.89 -7.77 8.42
CA ASN A 46 -33.21 -9.03 8.77
C ASN A 46 -32.46 -9.54 7.54
N LEU A 47 -31.22 -10.01 7.73
CA LEU A 47 -30.41 -10.64 6.70
C LEU A 47 -29.91 -12.01 7.15
N LEU A 48 -30.20 -13.04 6.33
CA LEU A 48 -29.72 -14.40 6.56
C LEU A 48 -28.20 -14.45 6.53
N ASN A 49 -27.62 -15.27 7.40
CA ASN A 49 -26.20 -15.18 7.75
C ASN A 49 -25.67 -16.54 8.24
N PHE A 50 -24.46 -16.90 7.83
CA PHE A 50 -23.80 -18.13 8.25
C PHE A 50 -22.27 -18.01 8.31
N GLU A 51 -21.65 -18.99 8.95
CA GLU A 51 -20.21 -19.04 9.18
C GLU A 51 -19.40 -19.02 7.88
N ASN A 52 -18.51 -18.03 7.74
CA ASN A 52 -17.71 -17.78 6.53
C ASN A 52 -18.54 -17.53 5.25
N CYS A 53 -19.72 -16.92 5.38
CA CYS A 53 -20.40 -16.31 4.24
C CYS A 53 -19.85 -14.90 3.93
N TYR A 54 -20.08 -14.46 2.70
CA TYR A 54 -19.84 -13.09 2.26
C TYR A 54 -21.08 -12.56 1.50
N TYR A 55 -21.15 -11.26 1.24
CA TYR A 55 -22.25 -10.64 0.48
C TYR A 55 -21.70 -9.91 -0.75
N LYS A 56 -22.37 -10.07 -1.90
CA LYS A 56 -22.06 -9.32 -3.12
C LYS A 56 -22.72 -7.94 -3.11
N PRO A 57 -22.19 -6.95 -3.85
CA PRO A 57 -22.90 -5.72 -4.17
C PRO A 57 -24.34 -6.02 -4.63
N ASP A 58 -25.28 -5.19 -4.20
CA ASP A 58 -26.73 -5.28 -4.45
C ASP A 58 -27.46 -6.55 -3.92
N GLN A 59 -26.76 -7.52 -3.31
CA GLN A 59 -27.36 -8.80 -2.88
C GLN A 59 -27.64 -8.89 -1.38
N LEU A 60 -28.93 -8.92 -1.01
CA LEU A 60 -29.39 -9.13 0.36
C LEU A 60 -29.48 -10.62 0.76
N LEU A 61 -28.57 -11.45 0.25
CA LEU A 61 -28.48 -12.88 0.53
C LEU A 61 -27.01 -13.30 0.64
N PRO A 62 -26.66 -14.15 1.61
CA PRO A 62 -25.28 -14.58 1.82
C PRO A 62 -24.84 -15.56 0.73
N TYR A 63 -23.59 -15.49 0.33
CA TYR A 63 -22.95 -16.42 -0.60
C TYR A 63 -22.12 -17.46 0.15
N PHE A 64 -22.20 -18.70 -0.32
CA PHE A 64 -21.26 -19.77 -0.03
C PHE A 64 -20.18 -19.78 -1.11
N SER A 65 -18.93 -20.03 -0.74
CA SER A 65 -17.79 -20.14 -1.65
C SER A 65 -16.77 -21.19 -1.17
N VAL A 66 -16.21 -21.97 -2.09
CA VAL A 66 -15.12 -22.90 -1.81
C VAL A 66 -14.25 -23.13 -3.04
N THR A 67 -12.94 -23.30 -2.84
CA THR A 67 -11.98 -23.62 -3.90
C THR A 67 -11.68 -25.12 -3.88
N LEU A 68 -11.83 -25.79 -5.03
CA LEU A 68 -11.67 -27.24 -5.19
C LEU A 68 -10.53 -27.57 -6.17
N PRO A 69 -9.50 -28.34 -5.79
CA PRO A 69 -8.38 -28.64 -6.68
C PRO A 69 -8.82 -29.51 -7.86
N LEU A 70 -8.35 -29.17 -9.07
CA LEU A 70 -8.64 -29.91 -10.29
C LEU A 70 -7.53 -30.92 -10.62
N THR A 71 -7.89 -32.00 -11.30
CA THR A 71 -6.94 -33.03 -11.76
C THR A 71 -7.15 -33.37 -13.23
N GLY A 72 -6.06 -33.42 -13.99
CA GLY A 72 -6.09 -33.68 -15.43
C GLY A 72 -6.32 -32.41 -16.27
N ASN A 73 -6.91 -32.58 -17.45
CA ASN A 73 -7.01 -31.52 -18.46
C ASN A 73 -8.14 -30.51 -18.12
N TYR A 74 -7.80 -29.23 -17.99
CA TYR A 74 -8.59 -28.15 -17.35
C TYR A 74 -9.79 -27.58 -18.14
N ALA A 75 -10.28 -28.27 -19.18
CA ALA A 75 -11.52 -27.88 -19.86
C ALA A 75 -12.72 -27.85 -18.90
N GLY A 76 -13.70 -26.99 -19.19
CA GLY A 76 -14.69 -26.48 -18.24
C GLY A 76 -15.37 -27.48 -17.30
N TYR A 77 -15.67 -27.02 -16.09
CA TYR A 77 -16.37 -27.78 -15.06
C TYR A 77 -17.66 -27.05 -14.66
N ARG A 78 -18.70 -27.83 -14.35
CA ARG A 78 -19.84 -27.37 -13.55
C ARG A 78 -19.84 -28.10 -12.21
N ALA A 79 -20.55 -27.54 -11.24
CA ALA A 79 -20.81 -28.16 -9.96
C ALA A 79 -22.29 -28.59 -9.90
N GLU A 80 -22.56 -29.73 -9.29
CA GLU A 80 -23.89 -30.17 -8.89
C GLU A 80 -23.89 -30.40 -7.37
N LEU A 81 -24.96 -29.94 -6.70
CA LEU A 81 -25.18 -30.31 -5.30
C LEU A 81 -25.74 -31.73 -5.23
N MET A 82 -25.34 -32.46 -4.19
CA MET A 82 -25.78 -33.81 -3.87
C MET A 82 -26.18 -33.87 -2.39
N ASN A 83 -27.02 -34.84 -2.02
CA ASN A 83 -27.41 -35.11 -0.61
C ASN A 83 -27.90 -33.88 0.18
N GLU A 84 -28.52 -32.93 -0.51
CA GLU A 84 -29.01 -31.65 0.03
C GLU A 84 -30.02 -31.85 1.17
N LYS A 85 -29.84 -31.10 2.26
CA LYS A 85 -30.83 -30.97 3.35
C LYS A 85 -31.18 -29.51 3.53
N TYR A 86 -32.47 -29.21 3.57
CA TYR A 86 -32.99 -27.86 3.72
C TYR A 86 -33.79 -27.70 5.01
N GLU A 87 -33.79 -26.48 5.53
CA GLU A 87 -34.65 -26.04 6.63
C GLU A 87 -35.58 -24.92 6.12
N THR A 88 -36.88 -25.06 6.35
CA THR A 88 -37.87 -24.01 6.02
C THR A 88 -37.81 -22.90 7.06
N ILE A 89 -37.73 -21.65 6.61
CA ILE A 89 -37.60 -20.46 7.47
C ILE A 89 -38.72 -19.45 7.23
N ASP A 90 -39.07 -18.69 8.27
CA ASP A 90 -40.01 -17.56 8.18
C ASP A 90 -39.22 -16.28 7.90
N TYR A 91 -38.90 -16.07 6.63
CA TYR A 91 -38.08 -14.96 6.12
C TYR A 91 -38.82 -14.26 4.97
N SER A 92 -38.53 -12.98 4.73
CA SER A 92 -39.24 -12.17 3.71
C SER A 92 -38.30 -11.23 2.95
N ALA A 93 -37.50 -11.80 2.06
CA ALA A 93 -36.69 -11.05 1.10
C ALA A 93 -37.30 -11.03 -0.31
N LYS A 94 -36.95 -9.99 -1.08
CA LYS A 94 -37.12 -9.97 -2.54
C LYS A 94 -36.01 -10.79 -3.19
N ASN A 95 -36.23 -11.19 -4.45
CA ASN A 95 -35.21 -11.78 -5.34
C ASN A 95 -34.58 -13.12 -4.88
N VAL A 96 -35.17 -13.84 -3.91
CA VAL A 96 -34.75 -15.20 -3.57
C VAL A 96 -35.03 -16.14 -4.76
N PRO A 97 -34.04 -16.88 -5.29
CA PRO A 97 -34.21 -17.72 -6.46
C PRO A 97 -35.01 -18.99 -6.15
N GLU A 98 -35.71 -19.55 -7.13
CA GLU A 98 -36.49 -20.80 -6.94
C GLU A 98 -35.60 -22.06 -6.93
N ASN A 99 -34.42 -21.98 -7.56
CA ASN A 99 -33.39 -23.01 -7.56
C ASN A 99 -32.03 -22.38 -7.26
N ILE A 100 -31.18 -23.05 -6.47
CA ILE A 100 -29.80 -22.60 -6.24
C ILE A 100 -29.06 -22.53 -7.59
N GLN A 101 -28.53 -21.35 -7.92
CA GLN A 101 -27.67 -21.15 -9.08
C GLN A 101 -26.22 -21.22 -8.62
N ILE A 102 -25.42 -22.06 -9.28
CA ILE A 102 -24.03 -22.30 -8.92
C ILE A 102 -23.11 -21.77 -10.01
N THR A 103 -22.25 -20.83 -9.64
CA THR A 103 -21.17 -20.35 -10.50
C THR A 103 -19.94 -21.22 -10.24
N VAL A 104 -19.27 -21.63 -11.31
CA VAL A 104 -17.96 -22.27 -11.25
C VAL A 104 -17.01 -21.50 -12.15
N VAL A 105 -15.89 -21.07 -11.60
CA VAL A 105 -14.85 -20.33 -12.32
C VAL A 105 -13.53 -21.12 -12.21
N PRO A 106 -12.81 -21.38 -13.32
CA PRO A 106 -11.45 -21.89 -13.23
C PRO A 106 -10.55 -20.81 -12.62
N SER A 107 -9.72 -21.23 -11.68
CA SER A 107 -8.78 -20.40 -10.93
C SER A 107 -7.43 -21.11 -10.94
N PHE A 108 -6.33 -20.38 -10.87
CA PHE A 108 -4.99 -20.95 -10.85
C PHE A 108 -4.20 -20.28 -9.72
N TYR A 109 -3.34 -21.05 -9.04
CA TYR A 109 -2.39 -20.54 -8.04
C TYR A 109 -1.16 -21.43 -8.04
N LYS A 110 0.01 -20.84 -8.25
CA LYS A 110 1.30 -21.54 -8.35
C LYS A 110 1.29 -22.70 -9.34
N GLY A 111 0.73 -22.47 -10.52
CA GLY A 111 0.55 -23.41 -11.62
C GLY A 111 -0.54 -24.46 -11.41
N LYS A 112 -1.30 -24.40 -10.30
CA LYS A 112 -2.26 -25.44 -9.90
C LYS A 112 -3.68 -24.98 -10.14
N ALA A 113 -4.34 -25.60 -11.12
CA ALA A 113 -5.73 -25.32 -11.43
C ALA A 113 -6.68 -25.78 -10.31
N SER A 114 -7.64 -24.93 -9.99
CA SER A 114 -8.76 -25.18 -9.09
C SER A 114 -10.08 -24.69 -9.71
N ALA A 115 -11.19 -25.24 -9.26
CA ALA A 115 -12.53 -24.70 -9.49
C ALA A 115 -12.94 -23.89 -8.26
N TYR A 116 -13.06 -22.57 -8.41
CA TYR A 116 -13.76 -21.74 -7.44
C TYR A 116 -15.26 -21.92 -7.66
N VAL A 117 -15.96 -22.41 -6.64
CA VAL A 117 -17.40 -22.73 -6.68
C VAL A 117 -18.13 -21.83 -5.70
N GLU A 118 -19.15 -21.11 -6.16
CA GLU A 118 -19.94 -20.21 -5.32
C GLU A 118 -21.44 -20.24 -5.67
N PHE A 119 -22.29 -19.98 -4.66
CA PHE A 119 -23.74 -19.93 -4.81
C PHE A 119 -24.43 -19.29 -3.60
N ILE A 120 -25.70 -18.88 -3.77
CA ILE A 120 -26.57 -18.50 -2.65
C ILE A 120 -27.22 -19.77 -2.07
N PRO A 121 -26.97 -20.17 -0.80
CA PRO A 121 -27.52 -21.39 -0.20
C PRO A 121 -28.95 -21.18 0.35
N VAL A 122 -29.74 -20.36 -0.33
CA VAL A 122 -31.12 -20.01 0.04
C VAL A 122 -31.97 -20.05 -1.23
N ARG A 123 -33.11 -20.75 -1.16
CA ARG A 123 -34.06 -20.86 -2.27
C ARG A 123 -35.50 -20.64 -1.82
N LYS A 124 -36.39 -20.38 -2.77
CA LYS A 124 -37.84 -20.48 -2.59
C LYS A 124 -38.28 -21.88 -2.98
N SER A 125 -38.81 -22.63 -2.02
CA SER A 125 -39.32 -24.00 -2.15
C SER A 125 -40.29 -24.13 -3.33
N PRO A 126 -39.98 -24.91 -4.39
CA PRO A 126 -40.89 -25.08 -5.52
C PRO A 126 -42.15 -25.87 -5.18
N ILE A 127 -42.15 -26.59 -4.04
CA ILE A 127 -43.29 -27.38 -3.55
C ILE A 127 -44.16 -26.57 -2.58
N SER A 128 -43.56 -25.86 -1.62
CA SER A 128 -44.31 -25.18 -0.55
C SER A 128 -44.46 -23.66 -0.74
N GLY A 129 -43.73 -23.06 -1.67
CA GLY A 129 -43.67 -21.61 -1.89
C GLY A 129 -42.95 -20.81 -0.79
N LYS A 130 -42.56 -21.45 0.33
CA LYS A 130 -41.82 -20.85 1.44
C LYS A 130 -40.33 -20.74 1.14
N ILE A 131 -39.60 -19.97 1.94
CA ILE A 131 -38.14 -19.89 1.84
C ILE A 131 -37.50 -21.08 2.58
N GLU A 132 -36.49 -21.67 1.95
CA GLU A 132 -35.68 -22.77 2.44
C GLU A 132 -34.20 -22.38 2.43
N ARG A 133 -33.48 -22.65 3.53
CA ARG A 133 -32.03 -22.51 3.62
C ARG A 133 -31.35 -23.87 3.62
N LEU A 134 -30.21 -23.99 2.91
CA LEU A 134 -29.46 -25.22 2.79
C LEU A 134 -28.60 -25.44 4.05
N VAL A 135 -28.70 -26.62 4.68
CA VAL A 135 -28.05 -26.94 5.96
C VAL A 135 -26.87 -27.90 5.77
N SER A 136 -26.96 -28.86 4.85
CA SER A 136 -25.85 -29.75 4.49
C SER A 136 -26.00 -30.27 3.07
N PHE A 137 -24.89 -30.57 2.41
CA PHE A 137 -24.83 -31.05 1.03
C PHE A 137 -23.46 -31.69 0.73
N GLU A 138 -23.30 -32.23 -0.46
CA GLU A 138 -22.03 -32.56 -1.08
C GLU A 138 -21.88 -31.76 -2.38
N ILE A 139 -20.67 -31.31 -2.71
CA ILE A 139 -20.37 -30.80 -4.06
C ILE A 139 -19.75 -31.92 -4.89
N LYS A 140 -20.32 -32.12 -6.08
CA LYS A 140 -19.75 -32.95 -7.13
C LYS A 140 -19.36 -32.06 -8.31
N LEU A 141 -18.06 -32.01 -8.63
CA LEU A 141 -17.60 -31.42 -9.88
C LEU A 141 -17.83 -32.39 -11.04
N ILE A 142 -18.36 -31.87 -12.14
CA ILE A 142 -18.60 -32.61 -13.37
C ILE A 142 -17.95 -31.84 -14.53
N LYS A 143 -17.10 -32.54 -15.27
CA LYS A 143 -16.46 -31.99 -16.48
C LYS A 143 -17.51 -31.80 -17.57
N ASP A 144 -17.62 -30.57 -18.06
CA ASP A 144 -18.58 -30.18 -19.07
C ASP A 144 -17.90 -30.02 -20.44
N VAL A 145 -18.11 -31.01 -21.31
CA VAL A 145 -17.49 -31.06 -22.64
C VAL A 145 -18.11 -30.03 -23.60
N SER A 146 -19.23 -29.40 -23.22
CA SER A 146 -19.87 -28.30 -23.94
C SER A 146 -19.22 -26.94 -23.65
N ALA A 147 -18.53 -26.81 -22.52
CA ALA A 147 -17.92 -25.56 -22.08
C ALA A 147 -16.53 -25.36 -22.71
N THR A 148 -16.50 -24.78 -23.91
CA THR A 148 -15.27 -24.38 -24.64
C THR A 148 -14.58 -23.16 -24.03
N PHE A 149 -14.16 -23.29 -22.77
CA PHE A 149 -13.05 -22.50 -22.26
C PHE A 149 -11.86 -22.67 -23.21
N HIS A 150 -11.35 -21.56 -23.73
CA HIS A 150 -10.14 -21.55 -24.55
C HIS A 150 -8.91 -21.69 -23.65
N SER A 151 -8.82 -22.81 -22.93
CA SER A 151 -7.57 -23.26 -22.32
C SER A 151 -6.67 -23.80 -23.44
N THR A 152 -6.25 -22.92 -24.35
CA THR A 152 -4.95 -23.09 -25.00
C THR A 152 -3.94 -23.12 -23.87
N VAL A 153 -3.48 -24.32 -23.51
CA VAL A 153 -2.25 -24.46 -22.73
C VAL A 153 -1.19 -23.75 -23.55
N ALA A 154 -0.77 -22.57 -23.08
CA ALA A 154 0.17 -21.75 -23.80
C ALA A 154 1.46 -22.55 -23.99
N THR A 155 2.11 -22.39 -25.14
CA THR A 155 3.48 -22.87 -25.27
C THR A 155 4.32 -22.07 -24.29
N GLN A 156 4.86 -22.75 -23.28
CA GLN A 156 5.67 -22.14 -22.21
C GLN A 156 6.61 -21.08 -22.78
N ARG A 157 6.57 -19.87 -22.19
CA ARG A 157 7.33 -18.71 -22.69
C ARG A 157 8.80 -19.07 -22.85
N THR A 158 9.33 -18.81 -24.05
CA THR A 158 10.74 -19.09 -24.38
C THR A 158 11.55 -17.84 -24.12
N TYR A 159 12.25 -17.83 -22.99
CA TYR A 159 13.05 -16.69 -22.56
C TYR A 159 14.41 -16.63 -23.25
N ALA A 160 14.84 -15.43 -23.61
CA ALA A 160 16.20 -15.14 -24.05
C ALA A 160 17.21 -15.47 -22.93
N ALA A 161 18.40 -15.90 -23.34
CA ALA A 161 19.50 -16.19 -22.40
C ALA A 161 20.33 -14.93 -22.05
N ASN A 162 20.32 -13.93 -22.94
CA ASN A 162 20.91 -12.60 -22.77
C ASN A 162 20.10 -11.60 -23.62
N SER A 163 19.98 -10.35 -23.20
CA SER A 163 19.44 -9.29 -24.08
C SER A 163 20.40 -8.98 -25.23
N VAL A 164 19.87 -8.54 -26.38
CA VAL A 164 20.65 -7.84 -27.41
C VAL A 164 21.37 -6.59 -26.86
N LEU A 165 20.81 -5.93 -25.84
CA LEU A 165 21.39 -4.74 -25.18
C LEU A 165 22.58 -5.05 -24.26
N SER A 166 23.00 -6.32 -24.17
CA SER A 166 24.11 -6.75 -23.29
C SER A 166 25.49 -6.27 -23.75
N SER A 167 25.64 -5.86 -25.02
CA SER A 167 26.90 -5.30 -25.55
C SER A 167 26.70 -4.48 -26.83
N GLY A 168 27.62 -3.53 -27.08
CA GLY A 168 27.59 -2.60 -28.21
C GLY A 168 27.45 -1.14 -27.75
N ASP A 169 27.29 -0.22 -28.71
CA ASP A 169 26.83 1.14 -28.46
C ASP A 169 25.40 1.31 -28.98
N TRP A 170 24.51 1.71 -28.08
CA TRP A 170 23.06 1.69 -28.29
C TRP A 170 22.44 3.08 -28.08
N TYR A 171 21.57 3.50 -29.01
CA TYR A 171 20.95 4.82 -29.01
C TYR A 171 19.43 4.70 -29.20
N LYS A 172 18.65 5.28 -28.29
CA LYS A 172 17.19 5.20 -28.27
C LYS A 172 16.58 6.34 -29.10
N ILE A 173 15.58 6.00 -29.92
CA ILE A 173 14.75 6.92 -30.70
C ILE A 173 13.27 6.70 -30.42
N SER A 174 12.43 7.70 -30.69
CA SER A 174 10.96 7.63 -30.56
C SER A 174 10.22 7.94 -31.86
N VAL A 175 9.00 7.41 -31.99
CA VAL A 175 8.06 7.68 -33.09
C VAL A 175 6.61 7.74 -32.57
N THR A 176 5.74 8.48 -33.26
CA THR A 176 4.36 8.81 -32.82
C THR A 176 3.26 8.37 -33.80
N GLU A 177 3.61 8.21 -35.08
CA GLU A 177 2.67 7.86 -36.17
C GLU A 177 3.13 6.57 -36.87
N ASP A 178 2.19 5.80 -37.44
CA ASP A 178 2.51 4.72 -38.39
C ASP A 178 3.10 5.36 -39.66
N GLY A 179 4.28 4.91 -40.12
CA GLY A 179 4.86 5.47 -41.34
C GLY A 179 6.28 5.07 -41.66
N VAL A 180 6.78 5.57 -42.79
CA VAL A 180 8.20 5.48 -43.18
C VAL A 180 8.95 6.67 -42.61
N TYR A 181 9.90 6.39 -41.73
CA TYR A 181 10.76 7.37 -41.05
C TYR A 181 12.14 7.41 -41.69
N GLN A 182 12.74 8.60 -41.73
CA GLN A 182 14.10 8.83 -42.22
C GLN A 182 15.04 9.21 -41.06
N LEU A 183 16.22 8.58 -41.04
CA LEU A 183 17.34 8.91 -40.16
C LEU A 183 18.51 9.35 -41.04
N THR A 184 18.81 10.65 -41.08
CA THR A 184 19.92 11.21 -41.85
C THR A 184 21.23 11.15 -41.08
N TYR A 185 22.36 11.31 -41.77
CA TYR A 185 23.67 11.47 -41.12
C TYR A 185 23.70 12.58 -40.04
N ASP A 186 23.11 13.76 -40.30
CA ASP A 186 22.97 14.83 -39.29
C ASP A 186 22.17 14.36 -38.06
N PHE A 187 21.09 13.59 -38.25
CA PHE A 187 20.32 13.06 -37.14
C PHE A 187 21.16 12.11 -36.26
N LEU A 188 21.81 11.13 -36.87
CA LEU A 188 22.61 10.14 -36.15
C LEU A 188 23.81 10.81 -35.43
N LYS A 189 24.51 11.71 -36.12
CA LYS A 189 25.74 12.36 -35.61
C LYS A 189 25.46 13.50 -34.64
N ASN A 190 24.53 14.41 -34.96
CA ASN A 190 24.35 15.69 -34.26
C ASN A 190 23.05 15.77 -33.43
N LYS A 191 22.15 14.77 -33.49
CA LYS A 191 20.96 14.67 -32.62
C LYS A 191 21.06 13.51 -31.64
N LEU A 192 21.52 12.34 -32.08
CA LEU A 192 21.83 11.20 -31.20
C LEU A 192 23.24 11.22 -30.61
N ASN A 193 24.15 12.05 -31.14
CA ASN A 193 25.57 12.12 -30.74
C ASN A 193 26.34 10.80 -30.96
N MET A 194 26.01 10.06 -32.03
CA MET A 194 26.73 8.84 -32.40
C MET A 194 28.11 9.14 -32.99
N ASP A 195 29.16 8.47 -32.51
CA ASP A 195 30.41 8.39 -33.25
C ASP A 195 30.25 7.42 -34.43
N LEU A 196 30.25 7.97 -35.65
CA LEU A 196 30.16 7.23 -36.89
C LEU A 196 31.52 7.06 -37.59
N SER A 197 32.60 7.67 -37.06
CA SER A 197 33.89 7.88 -37.75
C SER A 197 34.63 6.61 -38.16
N SER A 198 34.40 5.51 -37.44
CA SER A 198 34.98 4.18 -37.67
C SER A 198 33.97 3.17 -38.23
N SER A 199 32.78 3.63 -38.62
CA SER A 199 31.66 2.79 -39.06
C SER A 199 31.24 3.04 -40.51
N SER A 200 30.40 2.15 -41.04
CA SER A 200 29.84 2.22 -42.39
C SER A 200 28.31 2.26 -42.34
N PRO A 201 27.61 2.94 -43.28
CA PRO A 201 26.16 2.78 -43.45
C PRO A 201 25.73 1.31 -43.55
N ALA A 202 26.57 0.48 -44.16
CA ALA A 202 26.36 -0.97 -44.27
C ALA A 202 26.20 -1.69 -42.92
N ASN A 203 26.75 -1.15 -41.82
CA ASN A 203 26.71 -1.76 -40.49
C ASN A 203 25.44 -1.45 -39.69
N PHE A 204 24.65 -0.45 -40.11
CA PHE A 204 23.52 0.06 -39.32
C PHE A 204 22.49 -1.03 -38.97
N ARG A 205 21.99 -1.05 -37.73
CA ARG A 205 20.87 -1.88 -37.30
C ARG A 205 19.84 -1.06 -36.52
N LEU A 206 18.60 -1.55 -36.56
CA LEU A 206 17.47 -1.05 -35.78
C LEU A 206 16.82 -2.22 -35.02
N PHE A 207 16.53 -2.03 -33.75
CA PHE A 207 15.88 -3.00 -32.87
C PHE A 207 14.63 -2.40 -32.22
N GLY A 208 13.61 -3.21 -31.98
CA GLY A 208 12.35 -2.76 -31.38
C GLY A 208 11.18 -3.66 -31.76
N ASN A 209 10.15 -3.71 -30.90
CA ASN A 209 9.07 -4.69 -31.04
C ASN A 209 7.81 -4.12 -31.73
N GLY A 210 7.86 -2.85 -32.15
CA GLY A 210 6.74 -2.12 -32.75
C GLY A 210 5.89 -1.40 -31.71
N GLY A 211 4.83 -0.73 -32.18
CA GLY A 211 3.98 0.14 -31.37
C GLY A 211 2.79 -0.56 -30.72
N GLY A 212 2.18 0.13 -29.75
CA GLY A 212 1.00 -0.28 -28.98
C GLY A 212 1.25 -0.53 -27.50
N ILE A 213 0.18 -0.94 -26.81
CA ILE A 213 0.20 -1.47 -25.45
C ILE A 213 0.58 -2.96 -25.45
N LEU A 214 1.30 -3.43 -24.43
CA LEU A 214 1.55 -4.85 -24.23
C LEU A 214 0.27 -5.60 -23.78
N PRO A 215 0.17 -6.92 -24.03
CA PRO A 215 -1.05 -7.65 -23.67
C PRO A 215 -1.18 -7.86 -22.15
N MET A 216 -2.35 -7.49 -21.63
CA MET A 216 -2.69 -7.63 -20.21
C MET A 216 -2.78 -9.10 -19.79
N LEU A 217 -3.42 -9.99 -20.57
CA LEU A 217 -3.38 -11.43 -20.28
C LEU A 217 -1.97 -12.00 -20.46
N ASN A 218 -1.54 -12.90 -19.58
CA ASN A 218 -0.21 -13.52 -19.59
C ASN A 218 0.04 -14.45 -20.81
N SER A 219 -1.01 -15.09 -21.33
CA SER A 219 -0.99 -16.04 -22.45
C SER A 219 -0.96 -15.39 -23.84
N ASP A 220 -1.34 -14.12 -23.95
CA ASP A 220 -1.30 -13.38 -25.22
C ASP A 220 0.15 -13.20 -25.72
N PHE A 221 0.33 -13.22 -27.04
CA PHE A 221 1.65 -13.15 -27.66
C PHE A 221 2.36 -11.81 -27.44
N ARG A 222 3.63 -11.88 -27.03
CA ARG A 222 4.61 -10.79 -27.04
C ARG A 222 5.99 -11.33 -27.45
N TYR A 223 6.89 -10.44 -27.83
CA TYR A 223 8.31 -10.76 -27.94
C TYR A 223 8.98 -10.65 -26.57
N ASP A 224 9.92 -11.54 -26.27
CA ASP A 224 10.62 -11.58 -24.97
C ASP A 224 11.71 -10.50 -24.86
N ASP A 225 12.48 -10.30 -25.93
CA ASP A 225 13.54 -9.28 -26.07
C ASP A 225 13.38 -8.56 -27.43
N LEU A 226 14.17 -7.50 -27.66
CA LEU A 226 14.09 -6.65 -28.85
C LEU A 226 14.38 -7.40 -30.16
N GLN A 227 13.49 -7.27 -31.15
CA GLN A 227 13.67 -7.85 -32.48
C GLN A 227 14.43 -6.92 -33.42
N GLU A 228 15.37 -7.44 -34.23
CA GLU A 228 16.01 -6.66 -35.30
C GLU A 228 15.00 -6.39 -36.43
N ASN A 229 14.84 -5.12 -36.81
CA ASN A 229 13.89 -4.64 -37.81
C ASN A 229 14.54 -4.52 -39.19
N ALA A 230 13.79 -4.83 -40.25
CA ALA A 230 14.28 -4.65 -41.60
C ALA A 230 14.31 -3.15 -41.96
N VAL A 231 15.50 -2.64 -42.32
CA VAL A 231 15.71 -1.24 -42.76
C VAL A 231 16.18 -1.15 -44.21
N TYR A 232 15.96 -0.01 -44.85
CA TYR A 232 16.60 0.36 -46.12
C TYR A 232 17.71 1.37 -45.84
N VAL A 233 18.90 1.17 -46.41
CA VAL A 233 20.06 2.07 -46.24
C VAL A 233 20.43 2.65 -47.59
N TYR A 234 20.57 3.97 -47.65
CA TYR A 234 21.09 4.70 -48.79
C TYR A 234 22.54 5.13 -48.51
N ASP A 235 23.49 4.45 -49.14
CA ASP A 235 24.92 4.82 -49.24
C ASP A 235 25.04 5.66 -50.52
N GLY A 236 24.81 6.97 -50.39
CA GLY A 236 24.67 7.91 -51.51
C GLY A 236 25.92 8.74 -51.78
N GLY A 237 26.78 8.89 -50.76
CA GLY A 237 28.00 9.68 -50.84
C GLY A 237 29.26 8.84 -51.06
N THR A 238 30.18 8.92 -50.10
CA THR A 238 31.53 8.35 -50.17
C THR A 238 31.52 6.86 -49.83
N SER A 239 31.05 6.05 -50.79
CA SER A 239 30.63 4.65 -50.56
C SER A 239 31.40 3.88 -49.49
N GLY A 240 30.64 3.37 -48.52
CA GLY A 240 31.14 2.66 -47.36
C GLY A 240 31.51 3.57 -46.17
N LYS A 241 31.42 4.90 -46.28
CA LYS A 241 31.60 5.86 -45.19
C LYS A 241 30.39 6.78 -45.09
N TRP A 242 29.98 7.09 -43.87
CA TRP A 242 28.92 8.06 -43.59
C TRP A 242 29.29 9.50 -44.00
N ASP A 243 28.51 10.10 -44.90
CA ASP A 243 28.50 11.55 -45.16
C ASP A 243 27.07 12.14 -45.31
N ASP A 244 26.99 13.44 -45.58
CA ASP A 244 25.75 14.23 -45.56
C ASP A 244 24.67 13.79 -46.57
N GLN A 245 25.01 12.91 -47.53
CA GLN A 245 24.05 12.33 -48.48
C GLN A 245 23.39 11.02 -47.99
N ASP A 246 23.89 10.43 -46.90
CA ASP A 246 23.45 9.11 -46.44
C ASP A 246 22.27 9.18 -45.49
N TYR A 247 21.37 8.20 -45.62
CA TYR A 247 20.23 8.04 -44.73
C TYR A 247 19.74 6.60 -44.64
N VAL A 248 19.03 6.31 -43.56
CA VAL A 248 18.30 5.05 -43.34
C VAL A 248 16.80 5.34 -43.37
N LEU A 249 16.03 4.46 -44.02
CA LEU A 249 14.57 4.43 -43.92
C LEU A 249 14.12 3.18 -43.14
N PHE A 250 13.14 3.34 -42.27
CA PHE A 250 12.52 2.24 -41.54
C PHE A 250 11.01 2.44 -41.39
N TYR A 251 10.29 1.37 -41.03
CA TYR A 251 8.87 1.44 -40.70
C TYR A 251 8.69 1.66 -39.18
N GLY A 252 8.24 2.86 -38.82
CA GLY A 252 7.83 3.18 -37.45
C GLY A 252 6.34 2.92 -37.25
N GLN A 253 5.95 2.63 -36.02
CA GLN A 253 4.54 2.43 -35.65
C GLN A 253 4.05 3.40 -34.58
N SER A 254 2.77 3.78 -34.68
CA SER A 254 2.09 4.57 -33.65
C SER A 254 1.91 3.79 -32.34
N PRO A 255 1.87 4.47 -31.17
CA PRO A 255 1.35 3.88 -29.93
C PRO A 255 -0.15 3.52 -30.03
N VAL A 256 -0.90 4.06 -31.00
CA VAL A 256 -2.29 3.66 -31.26
C VAL A 256 -2.31 2.48 -32.24
N GLN A 257 -2.78 1.32 -31.80
CA GLN A 257 -2.95 0.15 -32.68
C GLN A 257 -4.32 0.12 -33.34
N TRP A 258 -4.39 -0.44 -34.56
CA TRP A 258 -5.64 -0.84 -35.19
C TRP A 258 -5.69 -2.36 -35.37
N ARG A 259 -6.80 -2.99 -34.96
CA ARG A 259 -7.03 -4.44 -35.09
C ARG A 259 -8.34 -4.69 -35.84
N TYR A 260 -8.39 -5.74 -36.67
CA TYR A 260 -9.63 -6.13 -37.35
C TYR A 260 -10.46 -7.06 -36.46
N ASN A 261 -11.64 -6.59 -36.05
CA ASN A 261 -12.60 -7.38 -35.28
C ASN A 261 -13.47 -8.18 -36.25
N THR A 262 -13.16 -9.47 -36.40
CA THR A 262 -13.87 -10.41 -37.30
C THR A 262 -15.33 -10.61 -36.92
N THR A 263 -15.68 -10.57 -35.63
CA THR A 263 -17.05 -10.69 -35.13
C THR A 263 -17.90 -9.46 -35.47
N GLN A 264 -17.30 -8.26 -35.44
CA GLN A 264 -17.96 -6.99 -35.75
C GLN A 264 -17.79 -6.54 -37.22
N ASN A 265 -16.99 -7.26 -38.02
CA ASN A 265 -16.60 -6.94 -39.40
C ASN A 265 -16.12 -5.50 -39.60
N ARG A 266 -15.26 -5.01 -38.70
CA ARG A 266 -14.70 -3.65 -38.74
C ARG A 266 -13.32 -3.58 -38.13
N PHE A 267 -12.55 -2.56 -38.49
CA PHE A 267 -11.38 -2.17 -37.71
C PHE A 267 -11.81 -1.44 -36.42
N THR A 268 -11.02 -1.63 -35.37
CA THR A 268 -11.13 -0.93 -34.09
C THR A 268 -9.76 -0.45 -33.64
N HIS A 269 -9.67 0.78 -33.15
CA HIS A 269 -8.45 1.32 -32.55
C HIS A 269 -8.28 0.85 -31.09
N GLN A 270 -7.06 1.02 -30.57
CA GLN A 270 -6.70 0.92 -29.15
C GLN A 270 -5.51 1.86 -28.90
N ALA A 271 -5.70 2.90 -28.08
CA ALA A 271 -4.61 3.71 -27.57
C ALA A 271 -3.73 2.94 -26.57
N ASN A 272 -2.46 3.37 -26.42
CA ASN A 272 -1.62 2.97 -25.31
C ASN A 272 -1.92 3.90 -24.11
N TYR A 273 -2.16 3.32 -22.92
CA TYR A 273 -2.51 4.07 -21.70
C TYR A 273 -1.32 4.64 -20.92
N TYR A 274 -0.09 4.19 -21.24
CA TYR A 274 1.14 4.41 -20.50
C TYR A 274 2.20 5.21 -21.27
N SER A 275 2.08 5.36 -22.59
CA SER A 275 3.03 6.13 -23.40
C SER A 275 2.44 6.70 -24.69
N ASP A 276 2.78 7.94 -25.01
CA ASP A 276 2.46 8.62 -26.28
C ASP A 276 3.57 8.46 -27.35
N SER A 277 4.45 7.46 -27.20
CA SER A 277 5.50 7.16 -28.17
C SER A 277 5.90 5.69 -28.19
N THR A 278 6.14 5.17 -29.38
CA THR A 278 6.85 3.90 -29.60
C THR A 278 8.35 4.17 -29.62
N PHE A 279 9.17 3.28 -29.06
CA PHE A 279 10.62 3.44 -29.04
C PHE A 279 11.34 2.31 -29.80
N TYR A 280 12.49 2.66 -30.35
CA TYR A 280 13.41 1.75 -31.05
C TYR A 280 14.86 2.07 -30.67
N PHE A 281 15.76 1.11 -30.89
CA PHE A 281 17.17 1.19 -30.52
C PHE A 281 18.06 1.02 -31.76
N VAL A 282 19.02 1.93 -31.91
CA VAL A 282 19.93 2.04 -33.06
C VAL A 282 21.34 1.66 -32.64
N THR A 283 22.05 0.92 -33.50
CA THR A 283 23.48 0.63 -33.34
C THR A 283 24.20 0.49 -34.69
N VAL A 284 25.51 0.67 -34.70
CA VAL A 284 26.42 0.42 -35.84
C VAL A 284 27.54 -0.58 -35.51
N ASN A 285 27.55 -1.13 -34.29
CA ASN A 285 28.56 -2.07 -33.80
C ASN A 285 28.01 -3.20 -32.89
N GLY A 286 26.74 -3.16 -32.48
CA GLY A 286 26.04 -4.24 -31.77
C GLY A 286 25.30 -5.23 -32.68
N GLY A 287 24.63 -6.20 -32.05
CA GLY A 287 23.85 -7.26 -32.71
C GLY A 287 24.68 -8.39 -33.32
N THR A 288 24.03 -9.51 -33.68
CA THR A 288 24.68 -10.71 -34.24
C THR A 288 24.27 -10.99 -35.68
N GLY A 289 24.99 -11.88 -36.38
CA GLY A 289 24.73 -12.18 -37.79
C GLY A 289 24.93 -10.97 -38.73
N SER A 290 24.33 -11.01 -39.91
CA SER A 290 24.36 -9.90 -40.88
C SER A 290 23.28 -8.86 -40.57
N PRO A 291 23.57 -7.54 -40.65
CA PRO A 291 22.56 -6.48 -40.49
C PRO A 291 21.34 -6.65 -41.39
N LYS A 292 20.15 -6.53 -40.81
CA LYS A 292 18.88 -6.85 -41.47
C LYS A 292 18.46 -5.75 -42.45
N ARG A 293 18.02 -6.14 -43.65
CA ARG A 293 17.65 -5.22 -44.73
C ARG A 293 16.29 -5.56 -45.32
N ILE A 294 15.53 -4.54 -45.73
CA ILE A 294 14.27 -4.69 -46.46
C ILE A 294 14.54 -5.45 -47.76
N GLN A 295 13.87 -6.59 -47.94
CA GLN A 295 14.04 -7.45 -49.10
C GLN A 295 13.04 -7.08 -50.20
N GLN A 296 13.47 -7.21 -51.46
CA GLN A 296 12.59 -7.02 -52.61
C GLN A 296 11.78 -8.30 -52.89
N THR A 297 10.49 -8.11 -53.15
CA THR A 297 9.53 -9.16 -53.50
C THR A 297 9.01 -8.87 -54.90
N SER A 298 9.29 -9.77 -55.84
CA SER A 298 8.74 -9.71 -57.20
C SER A 298 7.23 -9.95 -57.18
N SER A 299 6.50 -9.22 -58.03
CA SER A 299 5.10 -9.56 -58.36
C SER A 299 4.99 -11.03 -58.77
N LEU A 300 3.98 -11.74 -58.25
CA LEU A 300 3.67 -13.10 -58.66
C LEU A 300 3.32 -13.14 -60.16
N ASN A 301 3.73 -14.21 -60.84
CA ASN A 301 3.44 -14.44 -62.26
C ASN A 301 2.31 -15.47 -62.40
N VAL A 302 1.11 -15.08 -61.97
CA VAL A 302 -0.11 -15.90 -61.95
C VAL A 302 -1.32 -15.05 -62.36
N THR A 303 -2.40 -15.69 -62.81
CA THR A 303 -3.71 -15.02 -62.88
C THR A 303 -4.20 -14.75 -61.47
N PRO A 304 -4.53 -13.51 -61.08
CA PRO A 304 -4.98 -13.19 -59.73
C PRO A 304 -6.43 -13.66 -59.51
N ASP A 305 -6.79 -14.03 -58.27
CA ASP A 305 -8.19 -14.26 -57.88
C ASP A 305 -8.98 -12.95 -57.79
N PHE A 306 -8.32 -11.88 -57.33
CA PHE A 306 -8.93 -10.57 -57.08
C PHE A 306 -8.18 -9.44 -57.80
N VAL A 307 -8.91 -8.42 -58.26
CA VAL A 307 -8.33 -7.19 -58.83
C VAL A 307 -8.74 -5.99 -57.97
N VAL A 308 -7.78 -5.48 -57.21
CA VAL A 308 -7.96 -4.48 -56.17
C VAL A 308 -7.70 -3.09 -56.74
N ASN A 309 -8.79 -2.35 -56.97
CA ASN A 309 -8.80 -0.94 -57.40
C ASN A 309 -9.38 0.00 -56.31
N SER A 310 -9.65 -0.54 -55.12
CA SER A 310 -10.17 0.19 -53.95
C SER A 310 -9.71 -0.50 -52.68
N PHE A 311 -9.69 0.21 -51.55
CA PHE A 311 -9.15 -0.31 -50.29
C PHE A 311 -9.91 0.22 -49.08
N ASP A 312 -9.74 -0.44 -47.93
CA ASP A 312 -10.30 -0.06 -46.64
C ASP A 312 -9.35 0.89 -45.90
N ASP A 313 -9.89 2.03 -45.49
CA ASP A 313 -9.17 3.07 -44.78
C ASP A 313 -9.89 3.47 -43.49
N TYR A 314 -9.15 3.89 -42.48
CA TYR A 314 -9.68 4.18 -41.16
C TYR A 314 -9.02 5.43 -40.55
N GLN A 315 -9.81 6.18 -39.77
CA GLN A 315 -9.36 7.33 -38.99
C GLN A 315 -10.09 7.36 -37.65
N VAL A 316 -9.43 7.91 -36.62
CA VAL A 316 -9.99 8.14 -35.30
C VAL A 316 -9.73 9.58 -34.85
N HIS A 317 -10.70 10.15 -34.14
CA HIS A 317 -10.49 11.31 -33.26
C HIS A 317 -10.74 10.83 -31.83
N GLU A 318 -9.73 10.89 -30.97
CA GLU A 318 -9.69 10.43 -29.57
C GLU A 318 -8.67 11.35 -28.87
N LEU A 319 -8.94 11.79 -27.64
CA LEU A 319 -8.03 12.68 -26.89
C LEU A 319 -8.11 12.45 -25.38
N ASP A 320 -6.99 12.11 -24.75
CA ASP A 320 -6.90 11.90 -23.29
C ASP A 320 -6.89 13.24 -22.51
N LYS A 321 -8.05 13.87 -22.25
CA LYS A 321 -8.11 15.16 -21.52
C LYS A 321 -8.59 15.05 -20.08
N THR A 322 -9.59 14.22 -19.82
CA THR A 322 -10.37 14.25 -18.57
C THR A 322 -10.57 12.84 -18.02
N ASN A 323 -10.02 12.55 -16.84
CA ASN A 323 -10.50 11.44 -16.00
C ASN A 323 -11.48 12.03 -14.96
N PHE A 324 -12.65 11.41 -14.78
CA PHE A 324 -13.75 12.05 -14.04
C PHE A 324 -13.59 11.99 -12.52
N ILE A 325 -13.14 10.85 -11.99
CA ILE A 325 -13.18 10.53 -10.55
C ILE A 325 -11.80 10.33 -9.94
N LYS A 326 -10.73 10.68 -10.68
CA LYS A 326 -9.32 10.41 -10.34
C LYS A 326 -9.04 8.93 -10.09
N SER A 327 -9.49 8.09 -11.03
CA SER A 327 -9.35 6.64 -10.95
C SER A 327 -9.72 6.02 -12.30
N GLY A 328 -9.09 4.90 -12.65
CA GLY A 328 -9.37 4.20 -13.90
C GLY A 328 -8.56 4.72 -15.09
N ARG A 329 -8.32 3.85 -16.08
CA ARG A 329 -7.40 4.13 -17.22
C ARG A 329 -8.02 4.91 -18.36
N ASN A 330 -9.35 5.07 -18.40
CA ASN A 330 -10.02 5.77 -19.50
C ASN A 330 -10.01 7.29 -19.23
N PHE A 331 -9.64 8.05 -20.25
CA PHE A 331 -9.67 9.51 -20.27
C PHE A 331 -10.56 9.96 -21.43
N TYR A 332 -11.36 11.00 -21.23
CA TYR A 332 -12.32 11.52 -22.21
C TYR A 332 -11.84 12.88 -22.76
N GLY A 333 -12.19 13.18 -24.01
CA GLY A 333 -11.72 14.32 -24.78
C GLY A 333 -12.51 15.62 -24.59
N GLU A 334 -13.14 16.11 -25.64
CA GLU A 334 -13.90 17.37 -25.63
C GLU A 334 -15.08 17.33 -24.64
N ALA A 335 -15.12 18.32 -23.72
CA ALA A 335 -16.30 18.63 -22.91
C ALA A 335 -17.30 19.51 -23.71
N PHE A 336 -18.59 19.27 -23.48
CA PHE A 336 -19.72 19.92 -24.14
C PHE A 336 -20.57 20.74 -23.15
N ASP A 337 -19.91 21.65 -22.43
CA ASP A 337 -20.50 22.56 -21.45
C ASP A 337 -20.71 23.97 -22.02
N ILE A 338 -19.62 24.72 -22.24
CA ILE A 338 -19.60 26.08 -22.77
C ILE A 338 -19.87 26.06 -24.28
N ASN A 339 -19.36 25.03 -24.95
CA ASN A 339 -19.53 24.79 -26.39
C ASN A 339 -20.38 23.52 -26.60
N PRO A 340 -21.71 23.59 -26.45
CA PRO A 340 -22.61 22.43 -26.59
C PRO A 340 -22.76 21.93 -28.03
N THR A 341 -22.15 22.58 -29.03
CA THR A 341 -22.07 22.06 -30.41
C THR A 341 -20.65 22.20 -30.94
N GLN A 342 -20.10 21.08 -31.42
CA GLN A 342 -18.71 20.97 -31.90
C GLN A 342 -18.66 20.08 -33.14
N THR A 343 -17.70 20.32 -34.04
CA THR A 343 -17.63 19.64 -35.34
C THR A 343 -16.24 19.09 -35.59
N PHE A 344 -16.17 17.79 -35.84
CA PHE A 344 -14.94 17.02 -36.06
C PHE A 344 -14.81 16.71 -37.55
N ASN A 345 -13.62 16.90 -38.12
CA ASN A 345 -13.39 16.83 -39.56
C ASN A 345 -12.37 15.73 -39.89
N PHE A 346 -12.75 14.87 -40.84
CA PHE A 346 -11.95 13.76 -41.36
C PHE A 346 -11.77 13.92 -42.87
N THR A 347 -10.66 13.44 -43.42
CA THR A 347 -10.35 13.57 -44.86
C THR A 347 -9.90 12.23 -45.43
N PHE A 348 -10.68 11.66 -46.34
CA PHE A 348 -10.41 10.38 -47.01
C PHE A 348 -10.24 10.60 -48.53
N PRO A 349 -9.03 10.90 -49.04
CA PRO A 349 -8.85 11.27 -50.44
C PRO A 349 -9.24 10.18 -51.44
N ASN A 350 -10.08 10.51 -52.42
CA ASN A 350 -10.72 9.59 -53.36
C ASN A 350 -11.69 8.61 -52.67
N ILE A 351 -12.46 9.07 -51.67
CA ILE A 351 -13.52 8.27 -51.04
C ILE A 351 -14.57 7.83 -52.07
N LEU A 352 -15.00 6.57 -51.99
CA LEU A 352 -16.08 6.03 -52.81
C LEU A 352 -17.43 6.31 -52.15
N GLN A 353 -18.46 6.50 -52.97
CA GLN A 353 -19.86 6.56 -52.51
C GLN A 353 -20.33 5.14 -52.14
N GLN A 354 -19.89 4.69 -50.96
CA GLN A 354 -20.26 3.45 -50.28
C GLN A 354 -20.43 3.73 -48.79
N ASN A 355 -21.04 2.81 -48.05
CA ASN A 355 -21.27 2.97 -46.62
C ASN A 355 -19.95 3.17 -45.85
N VAL A 356 -19.81 4.34 -45.21
CA VAL A 356 -18.81 4.59 -44.16
C VAL A 356 -19.32 3.96 -42.87
N LEU A 357 -18.50 3.14 -42.22
CA LEU A 357 -18.80 2.61 -40.89
C LEU A 357 -18.46 3.67 -39.85
N PHE A 358 -19.41 3.98 -38.98
CA PHE A 358 -19.26 4.90 -37.86
C PHE A 358 -19.25 4.11 -36.55
N LYS A 359 -18.40 4.52 -35.60
CA LYS A 359 -18.54 4.18 -34.17
C LYS A 359 -18.10 5.37 -33.32
N THR A 360 -18.69 5.51 -32.16
CA THR A 360 -18.32 6.51 -31.14
C THR A 360 -18.60 5.94 -29.77
N ASN A 361 -17.90 6.42 -28.75
CA ASN A 361 -18.39 6.40 -27.38
C ASN A 361 -18.54 7.84 -26.88
N TYR A 362 -19.56 8.09 -26.05
CA TYR A 362 -19.86 9.41 -25.52
C TYR A 362 -20.46 9.26 -24.12
N ALA A 363 -19.90 10.00 -23.17
CA ALA A 363 -20.29 10.01 -21.77
C ALA A 363 -21.00 11.31 -21.40
N ALA A 364 -21.81 11.30 -20.35
CA ALA A 364 -22.32 12.54 -19.76
C ALA A 364 -22.54 12.41 -18.24
N HIS A 365 -22.11 13.43 -17.52
CA HIS A 365 -22.60 13.76 -16.19
C HIS A 365 -23.96 14.45 -16.36
N SER A 366 -25.02 13.95 -15.73
CA SER A 366 -26.38 14.51 -15.82
C SER A 366 -27.16 14.24 -14.52
N PRO A 367 -26.78 14.90 -13.42
CA PRO A 367 -27.20 14.50 -12.08
C PRO A 367 -28.69 14.81 -11.84
N GLY A 368 -29.49 13.76 -11.67
CA GLY A 368 -30.92 13.85 -11.34
C GLY A 368 -31.82 14.41 -12.45
N VAL A 369 -31.31 14.61 -13.66
CA VAL A 369 -32.05 15.10 -14.84
C VAL A 369 -31.61 14.39 -16.11
N THR A 370 -32.47 14.35 -17.12
CA THR A 370 -32.12 13.78 -18.43
C THR A 370 -31.50 14.83 -19.35
N SER A 371 -30.24 14.64 -19.76
CA SER A 371 -29.63 15.32 -20.91
C SER A 371 -29.68 14.42 -22.15
N SER A 372 -29.33 14.98 -23.32
CA SER A 372 -29.17 14.18 -24.55
C SER A 372 -28.05 14.70 -25.44
N VAL A 373 -27.50 13.83 -26.29
CA VAL A 373 -26.58 14.18 -27.38
C VAL A 373 -27.13 13.67 -28.71
N VAL A 374 -26.86 14.39 -29.79
CA VAL A 374 -27.07 13.91 -31.16
C VAL A 374 -25.83 14.19 -32.01
N ALA A 375 -25.26 13.15 -32.63
CA ALA A 375 -24.23 13.27 -33.65
C ALA A 375 -24.85 13.23 -35.04
N ARG A 376 -24.43 14.13 -35.94
CA ARG A 376 -24.95 14.23 -37.31
C ARG A 376 -23.86 14.31 -38.36
N TYR A 377 -24.11 13.66 -39.50
CA TYR A 377 -23.47 13.98 -40.77
C TYR A 377 -24.50 14.69 -41.64
N GLN A 378 -24.25 15.97 -41.94
CA GLN A 378 -25.23 16.84 -42.61
C GLN A 378 -26.59 16.82 -41.88
N SER A 379 -27.67 16.38 -42.53
CA SER A 379 -29.00 16.20 -41.92
C SER A 379 -29.23 14.80 -41.33
N GLN A 380 -28.37 13.81 -41.63
CA GLN A 380 -28.51 12.45 -41.13
C GLN A 380 -28.06 12.37 -39.66
N ASN A 381 -28.94 11.82 -38.82
CA ASN A 381 -28.60 11.43 -37.45
C ASN A 381 -27.78 10.13 -37.47
N LEU A 382 -26.58 10.15 -36.89
CA LEU A 382 -25.70 8.98 -36.77
C LEU A 382 -25.79 8.30 -35.41
N PHE A 383 -25.97 9.09 -34.35
CA PHE A 383 -26.03 8.62 -32.98
C PHE A 383 -26.91 9.55 -32.14
N SER A 384 -27.68 8.97 -31.21
CA SER A 384 -28.42 9.73 -30.22
C SER A 384 -28.39 9.00 -28.89
N GLY A 385 -27.92 9.68 -27.85
CA GLY A 385 -27.87 9.18 -26.48
C GLY A 385 -28.70 10.08 -25.57
N SER A 386 -29.51 9.48 -24.69
CA SER A 386 -30.10 10.17 -23.53
C SER A 386 -29.43 9.68 -22.27
N TYR A 387 -29.06 10.60 -21.37
CA TYR A 387 -28.22 10.34 -20.20
C TYR A 387 -28.88 10.92 -18.96
N SER A 388 -28.83 10.15 -17.87
CA SER A 388 -29.18 10.58 -16.52
C SER A 388 -28.21 9.87 -15.60
N THR A 389 -27.60 10.59 -14.68
CA THR A 389 -26.76 10.04 -13.61
C THR A 389 -27.43 10.33 -12.27
N GLY A 390 -26.89 9.74 -11.21
CA GLY A 390 -27.42 9.91 -9.87
C GLY A 390 -27.08 11.27 -9.24
N VAL A 391 -27.33 11.38 -7.95
CA VAL A 391 -27.11 12.60 -7.14
C VAL A 391 -26.50 12.31 -5.77
N VAL A 392 -26.32 11.03 -5.43
CA VAL A 392 -25.66 10.54 -4.22
C VAL A 392 -24.19 10.29 -4.55
N TYR A 393 -23.30 10.47 -3.57
CA TYR A 393 -21.85 10.31 -3.74
C TYR A 393 -21.44 8.91 -4.26
N THR A 394 -22.20 7.86 -3.98
CA THR A 394 -21.96 6.49 -4.45
C THR A 394 -22.52 6.20 -5.86
N ASP A 395 -23.29 7.12 -6.45
CA ASP A 395 -23.83 6.95 -7.80
C ASP A 395 -22.74 7.17 -8.85
N ASP A 396 -22.86 6.52 -10.03
CA ASP A 396 -21.97 6.76 -11.16
C ASP A 396 -21.93 8.24 -11.55
N TYR A 397 -20.73 8.82 -11.61
CA TYR A 397 -20.52 10.23 -11.96
C TYR A 397 -20.98 10.53 -13.39
N ALA A 398 -20.58 9.67 -14.34
CA ALA A 398 -20.98 9.77 -15.73
C ALA A 398 -21.66 8.47 -16.18
N ALA A 399 -22.60 8.57 -17.12
CA ALA A 399 -23.10 7.42 -17.86
C ALA A 399 -22.56 7.47 -19.29
N GLU A 400 -22.05 6.37 -19.82
CA GLU A 400 -21.53 6.28 -21.20
C GLU A 400 -22.40 5.44 -22.12
N LYS A 401 -22.31 5.72 -23.42
CA LYS A 401 -23.01 4.97 -24.48
C LYS A 401 -22.18 4.92 -25.76
N THR A 402 -21.79 3.71 -26.14
CA THR A 402 -21.23 3.43 -27.47
C THR A 402 -22.34 3.39 -28.51
N GLY A 403 -22.14 4.04 -29.66
CA GLY A 403 -23.02 3.99 -30.82
C GLY A 403 -22.29 3.45 -32.05
N THR A 404 -22.96 2.64 -32.86
CA THR A 404 -22.47 2.17 -34.17
C THR A 404 -23.55 2.38 -35.24
N THR A 405 -23.14 2.80 -36.45
CA THR A 405 -24.06 2.92 -37.59
C THR A 405 -23.28 2.93 -38.92
N THR A 406 -23.99 3.11 -40.04
CA THR A 406 -23.37 3.43 -41.34
C THR A 406 -24.05 4.62 -41.99
N PHE A 407 -23.33 5.34 -42.85
CA PHE A 407 -23.89 6.43 -43.67
C PHE A 407 -23.20 6.51 -45.03
N MET A 408 -23.88 7.14 -45.99
CA MET A 408 -23.33 7.40 -47.32
C MET A 408 -22.63 8.77 -47.33
N PRO A 409 -21.35 8.87 -47.75
CA PRO A 409 -20.66 10.14 -47.88
C PRO A 409 -21.18 10.91 -49.11
N SER A 410 -21.22 12.24 -49.02
CA SER A 410 -21.46 13.10 -50.18
C SER A 410 -20.24 13.15 -51.10
N ALA A 411 -20.37 13.78 -52.28
CA ALA A 411 -19.25 13.99 -53.17
C ALA A 411 -18.18 14.92 -52.55
N GLY A 412 -16.92 14.48 -52.57
CA GLY A 412 -15.77 15.18 -51.97
C GLY A 412 -15.13 14.37 -50.84
N ASP A 413 -13.86 14.66 -50.55
CA ASP A 413 -13.03 13.83 -49.65
C ASP A 413 -13.26 14.07 -48.14
N ASN A 414 -14.01 15.13 -47.78
CA ASN A 414 -14.16 15.59 -46.40
C ASN A 414 -15.45 15.07 -45.76
N ILE A 415 -15.32 14.59 -44.52
CA ILE A 415 -16.44 14.18 -43.66
C ILE A 415 -16.42 15.05 -42.40
N SER A 416 -17.48 15.84 -42.21
CA SER A 416 -17.68 16.67 -41.00
C SER A 416 -18.79 16.07 -40.14
N ILE A 417 -18.46 15.61 -38.94
CA ILE A 417 -19.42 15.09 -37.95
C ILE A 417 -19.68 16.16 -36.90
N ALA A 418 -20.92 16.64 -36.79
CA ALA A 418 -21.33 17.64 -35.80
C ALA A 418 -22.04 16.97 -34.62
N TYR A 419 -21.52 17.16 -33.41
CA TYR A 419 -22.17 16.76 -32.15
C TYR A 419 -22.90 17.96 -31.56
N THR A 420 -24.12 17.73 -31.07
CA THR A 420 -24.88 18.70 -30.28
C THR A 420 -25.35 18.05 -28.99
N PHE A 421 -24.88 18.55 -27.85
CA PHE A 421 -25.36 18.23 -26.52
C PHE A 421 -26.51 19.17 -26.13
N THR A 422 -27.56 18.61 -25.54
CA THR A 422 -28.68 19.32 -24.94
C THR A 422 -28.71 18.96 -23.46
N ALA A 423 -28.10 19.81 -22.66
CA ALA A 423 -28.00 19.70 -21.22
C ALA A 423 -29.39 19.80 -20.56
N GLY A 424 -29.70 18.93 -19.59
CA GLY A 424 -30.95 18.98 -18.81
C GLY A 424 -31.00 20.15 -17.82
N ASN A 425 -29.84 20.59 -17.33
CA ASN A 425 -29.65 21.79 -16.51
C ASN A 425 -28.18 22.29 -16.64
N SER A 426 -27.81 23.36 -15.93
CA SER A 426 -26.46 23.94 -15.99
C SER A 426 -25.35 23.16 -15.24
N SER A 427 -25.66 22.01 -14.62
CA SER A 427 -24.64 21.10 -14.03
C SER A 427 -24.45 19.83 -14.87
N CYS A 428 -25.10 19.72 -16.03
CA CYS A 428 -24.90 18.61 -16.95
C CYS A 428 -23.76 18.90 -17.92
N ILE A 429 -22.82 17.97 -18.05
CA ILE A 429 -21.67 18.07 -18.96
C ILE A 429 -21.59 16.77 -19.77
N GLY A 430 -21.56 16.90 -21.10
CA GLY A 430 -21.26 15.78 -21.99
C GLY A 430 -19.79 15.74 -22.36
N TYR A 431 -19.26 14.56 -22.67
CA TYR A 431 -17.87 14.34 -23.02
C TYR A 431 -17.78 13.36 -24.19
N LEU A 432 -17.02 13.74 -25.23
CA LEU A 432 -16.66 12.80 -26.29
C LEU A 432 -15.51 11.92 -25.79
N ASP A 433 -15.63 10.61 -25.97
CA ASP A 433 -14.52 9.67 -25.84
C ASP A 433 -13.75 9.66 -27.17
N PHE A 434 -14.29 8.97 -28.17
CA PHE A 434 -13.73 8.91 -29.52
C PHE A 434 -14.79 8.90 -30.64
N ILE A 435 -14.33 9.12 -31.87
CA ILE A 435 -15.05 8.90 -33.13
C ILE A 435 -14.18 8.06 -34.06
N GLU A 436 -14.62 6.85 -34.41
CA GLU A 436 -14.02 5.99 -35.43
C GLU A 436 -14.81 6.09 -36.74
N LEU A 437 -14.10 6.32 -37.85
CA LEU A 437 -14.62 6.18 -39.20
C LEU A 437 -13.80 5.14 -39.98
N GLN A 438 -14.49 4.20 -40.63
CA GLN A 438 -13.90 3.31 -41.65
C GLN A 438 -14.60 3.56 -42.99
N ALA A 439 -13.84 3.89 -44.02
CA ALA A 439 -14.34 4.26 -45.35
C ALA A 439 -13.67 3.44 -46.46
N ARG A 440 -14.38 3.26 -47.58
CA ARG A 440 -13.82 2.67 -48.80
C ARG A 440 -13.26 3.77 -49.69
N ARG A 441 -11.99 3.68 -50.07
CA ARG A 441 -11.31 4.64 -50.99
C ARG A 441 -10.96 3.96 -52.30
N ALA A 442 -10.90 4.72 -53.39
CA ALA A 442 -10.24 4.27 -54.63
C ALA A 442 -8.74 4.10 -54.36
N LEU A 443 -8.10 3.08 -54.96
CA LEU A 443 -6.66 2.85 -54.84
C LEU A 443 -5.89 3.82 -55.76
N THR A 444 -5.99 5.10 -55.44
CA THR A 444 -5.34 6.22 -56.14
C THR A 444 -4.37 6.88 -55.17
N PHE A 445 -3.08 6.91 -55.53
CA PHE A 445 -2.06 7.56 -54.72
C PHE A 445 -2.38 9.05 -54.55
N ALA A 446 -2.44 9.50 -53.29
CA ALA A 446 -2.82 10.86 -52.90
C ALA A 446 -2.12 11.25 -51.60
N ASN A 447 -1.43 12.39 -51.62
CA ASN A 447 -0.67 12.92 -50.49
C ASN A 447 -1.63 13.52 -49.45
N THR A 448 -1.64 12.97 -48.24
CA THR A 448 -2.39 13.50 -47.09
C THR A 448 -1.51 14.41 -46.24
N ASN A 449 -2.04 15.52 -45.72
CA ASN A 449 -1.41 16.35 -44.68
C ASN A 449 0.06 16.77 -44.96
N ASN A 450 0.40 17.07 -46.22
CA ASN A 450 1.76 17.35 -46.70
C ASN A 450 2.77 16.20 -46.49
N LYS A 451 2.31 14.96 -46.34
CA LYS A 451 3.09 13.73 -46.32
C LYS A 451 2.98 13.01 -47.66
N ASP A 452 4.08 12.39 -48.08
CA ASP A 452 4.23 11.70 -49.36
C ASP A 452 4.01 10.18 -49.21
N GLN A 453 3.00 9.79 -48.41
CA GLN A 453 2.76 8.42 -47.97
C GLN A 453 1.25 8.09 -47.91
N MET A 454 0.87 6.87 -48.27
CA MET A 454 -0.51 6.37 -48.24
C MET A 454 -0.54 4.89 -47.84
N PHE A 455 -1.27 4.55 -46.77
CA PHE A 455 -1.55 3.18 -46.38
C PHE A 455 -2.72 2.58 -47.16
N PHE A 456 -2.68 1.26 -47.41
CA PHE A 456 -3.81 0.52 -47.96
C PHE A 456 -3.84 -0.95 -47.47
N ARG A 457 -5.06 -1.48 -47.33
CA ARG A 457 -5.40 -2.89 -47.07
C ARG A 457 -6.78 -3.20 -47.66
N ASP A 458 -7.06 -4.44 -48.02
CA ASP A 458 -8.37 -4.81 -48.58
C ASP A 458 -8.92 -6.12 -47.98
N LEU A 459 -10.02 -5.99 -47.22
CA LEU A 459 -10.78 -7.11 -46.69
C LEU A 459 -11.43 -7.95 -47.80
N ASN A 460 -11.89 -7.33 -48.89
CA ASN A 460 -12.60 -8.00 -49.98
C ASN A 460 -11.68 -8.89 -50.84
N SER A 461 -10.36 -8.69 -50.77
CA SER A 461 -9.38 -9.54 -51.47
C SER A 461 -8.80 -10.65 -50.60
N THR A 462 -9.21 -10.77 -49.33
CA THR A 462 -8.61 -11.68 -48.36
C THR A 462 -9.28 -13.06 -48.37
N GLY A 463 -8.49 -14.14 -48.41
CA GLY A 463 -8.98 -15.51 -48.24
C GLY A 463 -7.88 -16.54 -48.39
N SER A 464 -7.92 -17.62 -47.60
CA SER A 464 -6.86 -18.64 -47.55
C SER A 464 -6.46 -19.16 -48.95
N GLY A 465 -5.16 -19.08 -49.26
CA GLY A 465 -4.58 -19.51 -50.54
C GLY A 465 -4.90 -18.60 -51.74
N LYS A 466 -5.46 -17.41 -51.54
CA LYS A 466 -5.82 -16.46 -52.61
C LYS A 466 -4.70 -15.51 -53.00
N THR A 467 -4.87 -14.90 -54.18
CA THR A 467 -3.95 -13.92 -54.77
C THR A 467 -4.70 -12.66 -55.23
N ALA A 468 -4.06 -11.51 -55.09
CA ALA A 468 -4.66 -10.22 -55.40
C ALA A 468 -3.70 -9.35 -56.24
N GLN A 469 -4.22 -8.77 -57.33
CA GLN A 469 -3.54 -7.73 -58.09
C GLN A 469 -3.96 -6.35 -57.58
N PHE A 470 -3.02 -5.60 -57.00
CA PHE A 470 -3.23 -4.23 -56.55
C PHE A 470 -2.85 -3.27 -57.68
N ASN A 471 -3.78 -2.40 -58.09
CA ASN A 471 -3.57 -1.38 -59.12
C ASN A 471 -3.59 0.02 -58.49
N ILE A 472 -2.44 0.69 -58.41
CA ILE A 472 -2.32 2.02 -57.80
C ILE A 472 -2.39 3.08 -58.90
N ALA A 473 -3.54 3.74 -59.01
CA ALA A 473 -3.72 4.87 -59.91
C ALA A 473 -2.93 6.10 -59.43
N SER A 474 -2.56 6.99 -60.35
CA SER A 474 -1.76 8.22 -60.08
C SER A 474 -0.40 7.98 -59.41
N ALA A 475 0.14 6.76 -59.46
CA ALA A 475 1.47 6.44 -58.92
C ALA A 475 2.58 7.30 -59.55
N PRO A 476 3.37 8.08 -58.77
CA PRO A 476 4.53 8.78 -59.29
C PRO A 476 5.66 7.80 -59.67
N ALA A 477 6.54 8.20 -60.58
CA ALA A 477 7.63 7.33 -61.06
C ALA A 477 8.66 6.95 -59.98
N SER A 478 8.72 7.71 -58.89
CA SER A 478 9.54 7.44 -57.69
C SER A 478 8.82 6.61 -56.62
N MET A 479 7.58 6.16 -56.87
CA MET A 479 6.78 5.47 -55.86
C MET A 479 7.38 4.12 -55.45
N VAL A 480 7.57 3.94 -54.15
CA VAL A 480 7.92 2.67 -53.52
C VAL A 480 6.71 2.16 -52.76
N VAL A 481 6.51 0.83 -52.76
CA VAL A 481 5.50 0.16 -51.93
C VAL A 481 6.20 -0.84 -51.02
N TRP A 482 5.92 -0.77 -49.73
CA TRP A 482 6.33 -1.77 -48.74
C TRP A 482 5.11 -2.55 -48.23
N ASN A 483 5.23 -3.88 -48.16
CA ASN A 483 4.36 -4.72 -47.35
C ASN A 483 4.86 -4.60 -45.89
N VAL A 484 3.94 -4.22 -45.00
CA VAL A 484 4.17 -3.99 -43.57
C VAL A 484 3.27 -4.87 -42.70
N THR A 485 2.65 -5.90 -43.27
CA THR A 485 1.86 -6.92 -42.54
C THR A 485 2.71 -7.59 -41.46
N ASP A 486 3.98 -7.89 -41.78
CA ASP A 486 5.02 -8.20 -40.81
C ASP A 486 5.89 -6.96 -40.61
N ARG A 487 5.64 -6.25 -39.50
CA ARG A 487 6.38 -5.04 -39.10
C ARG A 487 7.87 -5.26 -38.85
N ILE A 488 8.29 -6.48 -38.51
CA ILE A 488 9.67 -6.83 -38.20
C ILE A 488 10.43 -7.26 -39.47
N ASN A 489 9.73 -7.84 -40.46
CA ASN A 489 10.27 -8.34 -41.73
C ASN A 489 9.68 -7.63 -42.97
N VAL A 490 9.62 -6.29 -42.92
CA VAL A 490 9.15 -5.42 -44.01
C VAL A 490 9.81 -5.75 -45.36
N LYS A 491 9.00 -5.76 -46.43
CA LYS A 491 9.43 -6.14 -47.79
C LYS A 491 8.97 -5.12 -48.84
N GLN A 492 9.87 -4.70 -49.71
CA GLN A 492 9.54 -3.86 -50.86
C GLN A 492 8.84 -4.70 -51.94
N GLN A 493 7.69 -4.23 -52.45
CA GLN A 493 7.04 -4.81 -53.62
C GLN A 493 7.60 -4.18 -54.91
N ILE A 494 7.91 -5.00 -55.90
CA ILE A 494 8.34 -4.54 -57.23
C ILE A 494 7.10 -4.28 -58.09
N LEU A 495 6.98 -3.04 -58.57
CA LEU A 495 5.82 -2.55 -59.32
C LEU A 495 6.02 -2.69 -60.83
N ASN A 496 5.00 -3.19 -61.52
CA ASN A 496 4.87 -3.21 -62.97
C ASN A 496 3.87 -2.13 -63.38
N ASN A 497 4.32 -0.97 -63.89
CA ASN A 497 3.45 0.15 -64.28
C ASN A 497 2.41 0.57 -63.21
N GLY A 498 2.83 0.62 -61.94
CA GLY A 498 1.95 0.99 -60.82
C GLY A 498 1.08 -0.16 -60.27
N SER A 499 1.24 -1.39 -60.73
CA SER A 499 0.54 -2.56 -60.18
C SER A 499 1.48 -3.70 -59.76
N PHE A 500 0.99 -4.58 -58.88
CA PHE A 500 1.69 -5.81 -58.48
C PHE A 500 0.69 -6.89 -58.07
N ILE A 501 1.07 -8.16 -58.23
CA ILE A 501 0.31 -9.33 -57.77
C ILE A 501 0.99 -9.92 -56.54
N ALA A 502 0.24 -10.09 -55.46
CA ALA A 502 0.72 -10.65 -54.20
C ALA A 502 -0.22 -11.76 -53.69
N ALA A 503 0.24 -12.50 -52.68
CA ALA A 503 -0.62 -13.38 -51.90
C ALA A 503 -1.59 -12.57 -51.03
N ALA A 504 -2.77 -13.13 -50.78
CA ALA A 504 -3.83 -12.56 -49.98
C ALA A 504 -4.53 -13.66 -49.14
N ASP A 505 -3.78 -14.69 -48.76
CA ASP A 505 -4.15 -15.75 -47.79
C ASP A 505 -4.66 -15.19 -46.46
N SER A 506 -4.13 -14.03 -46.09
CA SER A 506 -4.36 -13.25 -44.88
C SER A 506 -4.41 -11.76 -45.25
N LEU A 507 -5.05 -10.94 -44.41
CA LEU A 507 -5.21 -9.50 -44.65
C LEU A 507 -3.84 -8.81 -44.73
N GLN A 508 -3.50 -8.31 -45.92
CA GLN A 508 -2.23 -7.60 -46.14
C GLN A 508 -2.37 -6.10 -45.89
N GLN A 509 -1.39 -5.51 -45.20
CA GLN A 509 -1.24 -4.06 -45.09
C GLN A 509 0.02 -3.58 -45.81
N TYR A 510 -0.14 -2.52 -46.60
CA TYR A 510 0.92 -1.90 -47.37
C TYR A 510 1.00 -0.40 -47.07
N VAL A 511 2.18 0.18 -47.29
CA VAL A 511 2.39 1.62 -47.41
C VAL A 511 3.03 1.93 -48.76
N ALA A 512 2.40 2.82 -49.53
CA ALA A 512 2.95 3.43 -50.73
C ALA A 512 3.55 4.79 -50.36
N PHE A 513 4.68 5.19 -50.94
CA PHE A 513 5.28 6.50 -50.72
C PHE A 513 6.06 7.00 -51.93
N GLY A 514 6.01 8.31 -52.21
CA GLY A 514 6.63 8.93 -53.39
C GLY A 514 8.14 9.20 -53.27
N GLY A 515 8.73 8.94 -52.09
CA GLY A 515 10.18 8.97 -51.86
C GLY A 515 10.76 10.34 -51.49
N THR A 516 9.95 11.36 -51.25
CA THR A 516 10.42 12.75 -51.02
C THR A 516 10.18 13.30 -49.62
N ASN A 517 9.06 12.96 -48.96
CA ASN A 517 8.71 13.50 -47.64
C ASN A 517 8.42 12.39 -46.63
N PHE A 518 9.42 12.10 -45.80
CA PHE A 518 9.37 11.08 -44.74
C PHE A 518 8.93 11.67 -43.38
N PHE A 519 8.72 10.79 -42.39
CA PHE A 519 8.63 11.19 -41.00
C PHE A 519 10.02 11.30 -40.37
N ASN A 520 10.16 12.10 -39.32
CA ASN A 520 11.40 12.25 -38.54
C ASN A 520 11.21 11.60 -37.17
N ALA A 521 12.20 10.86 -36.69
CA ALA A 521 12.16 10.28 -35.35
C ALA A 521 12.56 11.32 -34.28
N GLY A 522 12.11 11.13 -33.04
CA GLY A 522 12.66 11.82 -31.88
C GLY A 522 14.00 11.20 -31.46
N ALA A 523 14.97 12.03 -31.10
CA ALA A 523 16.24 11.58 -30.51
C ALA A 523 16.10 11.55 -28.98
N VAL A 524 16.30 10.38 -28.36
CA VAL A 524 16.25 10.23 -26.90
C VAL A 524 17.66 10.24 -26.31
N GLY A 525 18.61 9.51 -26.93
CA GLY A 525 20.03 9.54 -26.56
C GLY A 525 20.68 8.16 -26.45
N ARG A 526 21.94 8.11 -26.03
CA ARG A 526 22.66 6.86 -25.74
C ARG A 526 22.09 6.18 -24.50
N ILE A 527 22.01 4.85 -24.50
CA ILE A 527 21.78 4.03 -23.31
C ILE A 527 23.04 3.22 -22.97
N ASP A 528 23.16 2.78 -21.72
CA ASP A 528 24.21 1.85 -21.30
C ASP A 528 23.79 0.39 -21.50
N ASN A 529 24.77 -0.51 -21.58
CA ASN A 529 24.53 -1.93 -21.80
C ASN A 529 23.89 -2.59 -20.56
N GLN A 530 22.91 -3.44 -20.79
CA GLN A 530 22.06 -4.08 -19.77
C GLN A 530 21.66 -5.49 -20.20
N ASN A 531 21.36 -6.35 -19.23
CA ASN A 531 21.15 -7.78 -19.48
C ASN A 531 20.31 -8.44 -18.37
N LEU A 532 19.08 -7.96 -18.17
CA LEU A 532 18.17 -8.47 -17.17
C LEU A 532 17.80 -9.95 -17.42
N HIS A 533 17.70 -10.36 -18.69
CA HIS A 533 17.48 -11.77 -19.07
C HIS A 533 18.51 -12.76 -18.49
N ALA A 534 19.76 -12.33 -18.24
CA ALA A 534 20.82 -13.20 -17.73
C ALA A 534 20.95 -13.24 -16.20
N LEU A 535 20.08 -12.54 -15.46
CA LEU A 535 20.08 -12.56 -14.00
C LEU A 535 19.75 -13.95 -13.43
N SER A 536 20.42 -14.31 -12.33
CA SER A 536 20.13 -15.54 -11.57
C SER A 536 18.77 -15.48 -10.87
N GLN A 537 18.24 -16.61 -10.43
CA GLN A 537 17.05 -16.62 -9.57
C GLN A 537 17.23 -15.78 -8.30
N ALA A 538 16.11 -15.23 -7.80
CA ALA A 538 16.04 -14.42 -6.59
C ALA A 538 14.73 -14.69 -5.83
N ASP A 539 14.78 -14.70 -4.49
CA ASP A 539 13.61 -14.77 -3.62
C ASP A 539 12.78 -13.48 -3.63
N MET A 540 13.46 -12.34 -3.83
CA MET A 540 12.87 -11.00 -3.79
C MET A 540 13.36 -10.15 -4.96
N ILE A 541 12.44 -9.38 -5.56
CA ILE A 541 12.74 -8.41 -6.60
C ILE A 541 12.31 -7.04 -6.09
N ILE A 542 13.16 -6.03 -6.27
CA ILE A 542 12.85 -4.63 -5.97
C ILE A 542 12.88 -3.86 -7.29
N VAL A 543 11.72 -3.37 -7.71
CA VAL A 543 11.56 -2.54 -8.92
C VAL A 543 11.49 -1.08 -8.49
N THR A 544 12.44 -0.28 -8.95
CA THR A 544 12.63 1.09 -8.45
C THR A 544 12.71 2.13 -9.57
N HIS A 545 12.27 3.35 -9.29
CA HIS A 545 12.56 4.49 -10.15
C HIS A 545 14.02 4.95 -9.93
N PRO A 546 14.78 5.39 -10.97
CA PRO A 546 16.19 5.76 -10.82
C PRO A 546 16.52 6.77 -9.71
N LEU A 547 15.56 7.63 -9.34
CA LEU A 547 15.69 8.57 -8.23
C LEU A 547 15.94 7.89 -6.86
N PHE A 548 15.50 6.65 -6.68
CA PHE A 548 15.51 5.95 -5.39
C PHE A 548 16.49 4.75 -5.34
N GLU A 549 17.29 4.53 -6.38
CA GLU A 549 18.18 3.35 -6.53
C GLU A 549 19.16 3.16 -5.35
N SER A 550 19.61 4.25 -4.72
CA SER A 550 20.43 4.21 -3.48
C SER A 550 19.70 3.48 -2.34
N GLU A 551 18.47 3.91 -2.05
CA GLU A 551 17.71 3.44 -0.90
C GLU A 551 17.11 2.06 -1.16
N ALA A 552 16.79 1.75 -2.42
CA ALA A 552 16.43 0.41 -2.89
C ALA A 552 17.59 -0.59 -2.71
N ASN A 553 18.85 -0.17 -2.87
CA ASN A 553 20.00 -1.02 -2.55
C ASN A 553 20.22 -1.17 -1.03
N ARG A 554 20.02 -0.12 -0.23
CA ARG A 554 20.11 -0.21 1.24
C ARG A 554 19.13 -1.23 1.83
N ILE A 555 17.88 -1.25 1.37
CA ILE A 555 16.88 -2.22 1.85
C ILE A 555 17.18 -3.64 1.33
N ALA A 556 17.67 -3.78 0.09
CA ALA A 556 18.11 -5.07 -0.44
C ALA A 556 19.29 -5.67 0.35
N ASP A 557 20.28 -4.86 0.73
CA ASP A 557 21.42 -5.31 1.55
C ASP A 557 21.00 -5.72 2.96
N MET A 558 19.96 -5.11 3.52
CA MET A 558 19.36 -5.56 4.78
C MET A 558 18.77 -6.97 4.64
N HIS A 559 17.97 -7.26 3.61
CA HIS A 559 17.43 -8.62 3.40
C HIS A 559 18.48 -9.66 2.98
N ARG A 560 19.51 -9.27 2.22
CA ARG A 560 20.66 -10.12 1.88
C ARG A 560 21.45 -10.55 3.13
N THR A 561 21.54 -9.69 4.14
CA THR A 561 22.37 -9.92 5.35
C THR A 561 21.60 -10.42 6.57
N GLN A 562 20.34 -10.02 6.76
CA GLN A 562 19.52 -10.38 7.93
C GLN A 562 18.57 -11.56 7.64
N ASP A 563 17.84 -11.50 6.52
CA ASP A 563 16.88 -12.55 6.12
C ASP A 563 17.50 -13.71 5.32
N ASN A 564 18.75 -13.55 4.86
CA ASN A 564 19.43 -14.46 3.92
C ASN A 564 18.58 -14.70 2.65
N LEU A 565 17.94 -13.64 2.13
CA LEU A 565 17.22 -13.68 0.85
C LEU A 565 18.17 -13.36 -0.30
N SER A 566 17.95 -14.02 -1.44
CA SER A 566 18.52 -13.57 -2.71
C SER A 566 17.66 -12.43 -3.28
N VAL A 567 18.27 -11.26 -3.51
CA VAL A 567 17.56 -10.01 -3.84
C VAL A 567 18.17 -9.31 -5.05
N HIS A 568 17.35 -9.00 -6.06
CA HIS A 568 17.72 -8.08 -7.15
C HIS A 568 17.10 -6.71 -6.95
N VAL A 569 17.86 -5.65 -7.26
CA VAL A 569 17.37 -4.28 -7.40
C VAL A 569 17.50 -3.91 -8.87
N VAL A 570 16.41 -3.52 -9.50
CA VAL A 570 16.35 -3.26 -10.95
C VAL A 570 15.51 -2.02 -11.20
N ARG A 571 15.97 -1.15 -12.10
CA ARG A 571 15.28 0.09 -12.40
C ARG A 571 14.23 -0.06 -13.49
N THR A 572 13.19 0.77 -13.43
CA THR A 572 12.11 0.81 -14.43
C THR A 572 12.61 1.14 -15.84
N ASP A 573 13.58 2.05 -16.02
CA ASP A 573 14.15 2.37 -17.34
C ASP A 573 14.78 1.14 -18.02
N GLN A 574 15.46 0.29 -17.23
CA GLN A 574 16.11 -0.92 -17.72
C GLN A 574 15.08 -1.97 -18.13
N ILE A 575 14.09 -2.22 -17.27
CA ILE A 575 12.97 -3.14 -17.56
C ILE A 575 12.26 -2.73 -18.84
N TYR A 576 11.93 -1.44 -19.00
CA TYR A 576 11.22 -0.99 -20.19
C TYR A 576 12.03 -1.22 -21.47
N ASN A 577 13.34 -0.98 -21.44
CA ASN A 577 14.21 -1.15 -22.60
C ASN A 577 14.28 -2.60 -23.10
N GLU A 578 14.24 -3.61 -22.21
CA GLU A 578 14.22 -5.03 -22.57
C GLU A 578 12.79 -5.54 -22.85
N PHE A 579 11.86 -5.40 -21.91
CA PHE A 579 10.56 -6.10 -21.92
C PHE A 579 9.42 -5.35 -22.63
N SER A 580 9.50 -4.02 -22.79
CA SER A 580 8.44 -3.20 -23.43
C SER A 580 8.97 -2.30 -24.55
N SER A 581 10.06 -2.70 -25.21
CA SER A 581 10.66 -1.98 -26.34
C SER A 581 11.04 -0.52 -26.06
N GLY A 582 11.27 -0.18 -24.79
CA GLY A 582 11.60 1.15 -24.31
C GLY A 582 10.42 2.05 -23.95
N ALA A 583 9.18 1.63 -24.17
CA ALA A 583 7.99 2.35 -23.70
C ALA A 583 7.70 2.02 -22.23
N GLN A 584 7.22 3.00 -21.45
CA GLN A 584 6.67 2.73 -20.12
C GLN A 584 5.41 1.85 -20.31
N ASP A 585 5.36 0.67 -19.66
CA ASP A 585 4.20 -0.24 -19.69
C ASP A 585 4.24 -1.15 -18.45
N ILE A 586 3.10 -1.32 -17.77
CA ILE A 586 2.99 -2.15 -16.56
C ILE A 586 3.26 -3.64 -16.84
N ALA A 587 2.89 -4.13 -18.03
CA ALA A 587 3.09 -5.52 -18.39
C ALA A 587 4.59 -5.83 -18.58
N GLY A 588 5.42 -4.85 -18.95
CA GLY A 588 6.87 -5.02 -19.00
C GLY A 588 7.49 -5.33 -17.63
N ILE A 589 7.03 -4.65 -16.58
CA ILE A 589 7.45 -4.92 -15.19
C ILE A 589 6.99 -6.31 -14.75
N ARG A 590 5.72 -6.67 -14.99
CA ARG A 590 5.21 -8.00 -14.64
C ARG A 590 5.89 -9.10 -15.44
N ASP A 591 6.12 -8.92 -16.74
CA ASP A 591 6.73 -9.94 -17.60
C ASP A 591 8.21 -10.19 -17.23
N PHE A 592 8.94 -9.15 -16.78
CA PHE A 592 10.24 -9.29 -16.13
C PHE A 592 10.19 -10.14 -14.84
N VAL A 593 9.17 -9.97 -13.99
CA VAL A 593 8.98 -10.78 -12.78
C VAL A 593 8.55 -12.22 -13.13
N LYS A 594 7.63 -12.39 -14.09
CA LYS A 594 7.16 -13.68 -14.59
C LYS A 594 8.28 -14.51 -15.21
N MET A 595 9.32 -13.89 -15.78
CA MET A 595 10.53 -14.59 -16.22
C MET A 595 11.16 -15.42 -15.08
N PHE A 596 11.28 -14.88 -13.87
CA PHE A 596 11.83 -15.64 -12.74
C PHE A 596 10.85 -16.70 -12.24
N TYR A 597 9.55 -16.39 -12.22
CA TYR A 597 8.50 -17.34 -11.87
C TYR A 597 8.49 -18.56 -12.82
N ASP A 598 8.37 -18.36 -14.13
CA ASP A 598 8.34 -19.45 -15.13
C ASP A 598 9.63 -20.30 -15.12
N ARG A 599 10.78 -19.67 -14.83
CA ARG A 599 12.08 -20.34 -14.66
C ARG A 599 12.23 -21.07 -13.31
N GLY A 600 11.39 -20.80 -12.31
CA GLY A 600 11.58 -21.21 -10.91
C GLY A 600 10.49 -22.12 -10.34
N ILE A 601 9.25 -21.96 -10.79
CA ILE A 601 8.04 -22.59 -10.23
C ILE A 601 8.07 -24.13 -10.27
N SER A 602 8.75 -24.73 -11.25
CA SER A 602 8.93 -26.17 -11.36
C SER A 602 9.90 -26.76 -10.32
N ASN A 603 10.73 -25.91 -9.70
CA ASN A 603 11.79 -26.28 -8.77
C ASN A 603 11.57 -25.73 -7.35
N GLY A 604 10.52 -24.92 -7.11
CA GLY A 604 10.31 -24.21 -5.85
C GLY A 604 11.29 -23.04 -5.64
N THR A 605 11.77 -22.45 -6.74
CA THR A 605 12.71 -21.32 -6.75
C THR A 605 12.14 -20.10 -7.49
N GLU A 606 10.81 -19.99 -7.57
CA GLU A 606 10.13 -18.76 -7.98
C GLU A 606 10.35 -17.63 -6.95
N PRO A 607 10.31 -16.35 -7.38
CA PRO A 607 10.32 -15.23 -6.45
C PRO A 607 9.10 -15.31 -5.52
N LYS A 608 9.26 -14.81 -4.30
CA LYS A 608 8.22 -14.79 -3.26
C LYS A 608 7.70 -13.38 -2.99
N TYR A 609 8.57 -12.38 -3.16
CA TYR A 609 8.28 -10.99 -2.80
C TYR A 609 8.65 -10.01 -3.92
N LEU A 610 7.80 -9.01 -4.13
CA LEU A 610 8.03 -7.90 -5.05
C LEU A 610 7.81 -6.57 -4.32
N LEU A 611 8.86 -5.78 -4.15
CA LEU A 611 8.76 -4.42 -3.63
C LEU A 611 8.76 -3.42 -4.78
N LEU A 612 7.67 -2.65 -4.89
CA LEU A 612 7.55 -1.51 -5.79
C LEU A 612 8.05 -0.26 -5.06
N PHE A 613 9.24 0.21 -5.43
CA PHE A 613 9.94 1.28 -4.74
C PHE A 613 9.76 2.60 -5.50
N GLY A 614 8.66 3.28 -5.18
CA GLY A 614 8.24 4.56 -5.74
C GLY A 614 6.72 4.66 -5.80
N ASP A 615 6.22 5.88 -5.70
CA ASP A 615 4.78 6.15 -5.75
C ASP A 615 4.17 5.94 -7.17
N GLY A 616 2.84 6.03 -7.29
CA GLY A 616 2.12 5.86 -8.56
C GLY A 616 1.12 6.96 -8.87
N SER A 617 0.39 6.85 -9.99
CA SER A 617 -0.72 7.77 -10.32
C SER A 617 -1.75 7.16 -11.26
N TYR A 618 -3.03 7.55 -11.11
CA TYR A 618 -4.07 7.29 -12.11
C TYR A 618 -3.72 7.90 -13.49
N ASP A 619 -2.95 8.98 -13.53
CA ASP A 619 -2.42 9.58 -14.76
C ASP A 619 -1.05 9.00 -15.11
N ASN A 620 -1.04 7.80 -15.68
CA ASN A 620 0.19 7.12 -16.07
C ASN A 620 0.96 7.80 -17.24
N LYS A 621 0.50 8.94 -17.80
CA LYS A 621 1.17 9.64 -18.92
C LYS A 621 1.78 11.01 -18.56
N TYR A 622 1.81 11.42 -17.30
CA TYR A 622 2.34 12.74 -16.88
C TYR A 622 1.64 13.93 -17.56
N ARG A 623 0.33 13.81 -17.82
CA ARG A 623 -0.55 14.90 -18.30
C ARG A 623 -0.76 15.95 -17.22
N LEU A 624 -0.69 15.53 -15.95
CA LEU A 624 -0.75 16.38 -14.75
C LEU A 624 0.62 16.96 -14.41
N ALA A 625 0.64 18.20 -13.92
CA ALA A 625 1.84 18.80 -13.32
C ALA A 625 2.13 18.18 -11.95
N ASN A 626 3.41 18.02 -11.60
CA ASN A 626 3.88 17.39 -10.35
C ASN A 626 3.34 15.96 -10.13
N ASN A 627 3.25 15.18 -11.21
CA ASN A 627 2.74 13.81 -11.16
C ASN A 627 3.69 12.85 -10.41
N SER A 628 3.12 11.96 -9.58
CA SER A 628 3.76 10.97 -8.71
C SER A 628 4.01 9.59 -9.35
N ASN A 629 3.82 9.46 -10.67
CA ASN A 629 4.02 8.23 -11.45
C ASN A 629 5.50 7.77 -11.52
N PHE A 630 6.09 7.34 -10.40
CA PHE A 630 7.45 6.80 -10.36
C PHE A 630 7.48 5.31 -10.72
N ILE A 631 6.49 4.55 -10.24
CA ILE A 631 6.19 3.17 -10.65
C ILE A 631 4.70 3.13 -11.10
N PRO A 632 4.41 2.83 -12.38
CA PRO A 632 3.06 2.92 -12.93
C PRO A 632 2.05 1.97 -12.29
N THR A 633 0.77 2.23 -12.52
CA THR A 633 -0.34 1.54 -11.86
C THR A 633 -1.18 0.71 -12.84
N PHE A 634 -1.70 -0.42 -12.35
CA PHE A 634 -2.89 -0.99 -12.97
C PHE A 634 -4.10 -0.21 -12.48
N GLU A 635 -4.64 0.63 -13.35
CA GLU A 635 -5.98 1.20 -13.23
C GLU A 635 -7.00 0.33 -13.98
N SER A 636 -8.17 0.10 -13.36
CA SER A 636 -9.32 -0.57 -14.00
C SER A 636 -9.90 0.25 -15.18
N GLU A 637 -10.68 -0.37 -16.07
CA GLU A 637 -11.31 0.35 -17.21
C GLU A 637 -12.35 1.38 -16.75
N ASN A 638 -13.14 1.03 -15.72
CA ASN A 638 -14.15 1.94 -15.23
C ASN A 638 -13.50 3.19 -14.64
N SER A 639 -13.85 4.35 -15.18
CA SER A 639 -13.27 5.64 -14.84
C SER A 639 -14.34 6.68 -14.49
N TYR A 640 -15.53 6.19 -14.08
CA TYR A 640 -16.72 7.00 -13.80
C TYR A 640 -17.56 6.51 -12.59
N SER A 641 -17.34 5.30 -12.09
CA SER A 641 -18.07 4.66 -10.99
C SER A 641 -17.18 4.50 -9.77
N TYR A 642 -17.48 5.21 -8.68
CA TYR A 642 -16.68 5.17 -7.45
C TYR A 642 -16.63 3.78 -6.78
N LEU A 643 -17.62 2.91 -7.06
CA LEU A 643 -17.70 1.55 -6.52
C LEU A 643 -17.12 0.47 -7.46
N SER A 644 -16.92 0.80 -8.74
CA SER A 644 -16.43 -0.16 -9.76
C SER A 644 -15.02 0.15 -10.26
N SER A 645 -14.50 1.34 -9.97
CA SER A 645 -13.15 1.77 -10.33
C SER A 645 -12.14 1.40 -9.24
N PHE A 646 -10.99 0.85 -9.64
CA PHE A 646 -9.93 0.43 -8.71
C PHE A 646 -8.52 0.60 -9.28
N VAL A 647 -7.57 0.79 -8.36
CA VAL A 647 -6.12 0.67 -8.57
C VAL A 647 -5.61 -0.56 -7.81
N ALA A 648 -4.76 -1.39 -8.43
CA ALA A 648 -4.30 -2.63 -7.82
C ALA A 648 -2.87 -3.05 -8.20
N ASP A 649 -1.96 -3.08 -7.24
CA ASP A 649 -0.62 -3.68 -7.40
C ASP A 649 -0.66 -5.22 -7.57
N ASP A 650 -1.81 -5.84 -7.29
CA ASP A 650 -2.09 -7.27 -7.53
C ASP A 650 -1.70 -7.71 -8.95
N PHE A 651 -1.82 -6.83 -9.96
CA PHE A 651 -1.42 -7.08 -11.34
C PHE A 651 0.01 -7.61 -11.46
N TYR A 652 0.92 -7.10 -10.63
CA TYR A 652 2.33 -7.49 -10.60
C TYR A 652 2.58 -8.79 -9.84
N GLY A 653 1.55 -9.40 -9.25
CA GLY A 653 1.58 -10.69 -8.58
C GLY A 653 0.77 -11.80 -9.24
N LEU A 654 0.04 -11.52 -10.33
CA LEU A 654 -0.66 -12.53 -11.15
C LEU A 654 0.31 -13.15 -12.16
N MET A 655 0.82 -14.36 -11.88
CA MET A 655 1.89 -14.98 -12.66
C MET A 655 1.41 -16.11 -13.57
N ASP A 656 0.29 -16.77 -13.27
CA ASP A 656 -0.19 -17.89 -14.08
C ASP A 656 -0.73 -17.45 -15.46
N ASP A 657 -0.62 -18.34 -16.46
CA ASP A 657 -0.71 -17.98 -17.88
C ASP A 657 -2.07 -17.42 -18.32
N ASN A 658 -3.17 -17.72 -17.62
CA ASN A 658 -4.51 -17.26 -17.99
C ASN A 658 -4.94 -15.99 -17.22
N GLU A 659 -4.01 -15.35 -16.52
CA GLU A 659 -4.27 -14.19 -15.66
C GLU A 659 -3.69 -12.88 -16.21
N GLY A 660 -4.00 -11.77 -15.55
CA GLY A 660 -3.53 -10.42 -15.85
C GLY A 660 -4.63 -9.38 -16.09
N LEU A 661 -5.90 -9.68 -15.79
CA LEU A 661 -7.02 -8.74 -15.91
C LEU A 661 -7.45 -8.11 -14.58
N CYS A 662 -6.90 -8.57 -13.45
CA CYS A 662 -7.28 -8.19 -12.07
C CYS A 662 -8.77 -8.34 -11.78
N SER A 663 -9.41 -9.29 -12.44
CA SER A 663 -10.77 -9.76 -12.19
C SER A 663 -10.93 -10.34 -10.79
N ALA A 664 -12.17 -10.65 -10.43
CA ALA A 664 -12.54 -11.21 -9.14
C ALA A 664 -11.91 -12.59 -8.82
N SER A 665 -11.55 -13.40 -9.83
CA SER A 665 -11.27 -14.84 -9.68
C SER A 665 -9.82 -15.26 -9.88
N GLU A 666 -8.94 -14.35 -10.29
CA GLU A 666 -7.48 -14.60 -10.39
C GLU A 666 -6.85 -14.61 -8.99
N GLN A 667 -5.84 -15.45 -8.75
CA GLN A 667 -5.18 -15.57 -7.45
C GLN A 667 -3.77 -15.00 -7.51
N ILE A 668 -3.29 -14.42 -6.42
CA ILE A 668 -1.98 -13.78 -6.40
C ILE A 668 -0.92 -14.85 -6.06
N ASP A 669 0.13 -14.95 -6.86
CA ASP A 669 1.18 -15.96 -6.70
C ASP A 669 2.32 -15.51 -5.76
N ILE A 670 2.57 -14.20 -5.66
CA ILE A 670 3.70 -13.60 -4.94
C ILE A 670 3.28 -12.36 -4.12
N GLY A 671 3.97 -12.13 -3.00
CA GLY A 671 3.69 -11.02 -2.09
C GLY A 671 4.17 -9.69 -2.63
N VAL A 672 3.25 -8.86 -3.14
CA VAL A 672 3.55 -7.49 -3.60
C VAL A 672 3.36 -6.48 -2.46
N GLY A 673 4.29 -5.54 -2.33
CA GLY A 673 4.17 -4.37 -1.45
C GLY A 673 4.77 -3.11 -2.10
N ARG A 674 4.38 -1.92 -1.64
CA ARG A 674 4.80 -0.64 -2.23
C ARG A 674 5.35 0.34 -1.18
N PHE A 675 6.47 1.00 -1.50
CA PHE A 675 6.89 2.24 -0.84
C PHE A 675 6.40 3.45 -1.66
N VAL A 676 5.36 4.10 -1.12
CA VAL A 676 4.68 5.29 -1.68
C VAL A 676 5.50 6.56 -1.40
N VAL A 677 6.66 6.66 -2.06
CA VAL A 677 7.64 7.75 -1.85
C VAL A 677 7.82 8.58 -3.11
N GLN A 678 7.84 9.91 -2.94
CA GLN A 678 7.93 10.88 -4.03
C GLN A 678 9.30 11.60 -4.06
N THR A 679 10.03 11.59 -2.94
CA THR A 679 11.34 12.24 -2.76
C THR A 679 12.40 11.29 -2.20
N THR A 680 13.68 11.65 -2.39
CA THR A 680 14.84 10.94 -1.82
C THR A 680 14.82 10.91 -0.29
N GLU A 681 14.31 11.95 0.33
CA GLU A 681 14.19 12.15 1.78
C GLU A 681 13.10 11.22 2.37
N GLU A 682 11.97 11.06 1.67
CA GLU A 682 10.93 10.09 2.01
C GLU A 682 11.42 8.65 1.82
N ALA A 683 12.07 8.36 0.68
CA ALA A 683 12.69 7.06 0.41
C ALA A 683 13.66 6.66 1.53
N LYS A 684 14.53 7.58 1.94
CA LYS A 684 15.45 7.39 3.07
C LYS A 684 14.69 7.17 4.39
N THR A 685 13.65 7.96 4.65
CA THR A 685 12.85 7.87 5.88
C THR A 685 12.15 6.51 6.03
N VAL A 686 11.50 6.02 4.97
CA VAL A 686 10.82 4.72 4.98
C VAL A 686 11.84 3.59 5.14
N VAL A 687 12.98 3.63 4.42
CA VAL A 687 14.03 2.62 4.53
C VAL A 687 14.70 2.64 5.92
N ASP A 688 14.99 3.81 6.49
CA ASP A 688 15.53 3.93 7.85
C ASP A 688 14.56 3.34 8.88
N LYS A 689 13.25 3.59 8.75
CA LYS A 689 12.22 3.00 9.64
C LYS A 689 12.14 1.47 9.50
N THR A 690 12.12 0.94 8.29
CA THR A 690 12.05 -0.52 8.06
C THR A 690 13.31 -1.23 8.57
N ILE A 691 14.51 -0.68 8.31
CA ILE A 691 15.76 -1.22 8.84
C ILE A 691 15.80 -1.12 10.38
N SER A 692 15.35 0.01 10.96
CA SER A 692 15.26 0.16 12.41
C SER A 692 14.36 -0.91 13.03
N TYR A 693 13.17 -1.11 12.44
CA TYR A 693 12.18 -2.10 12.87
C TYR A 693 12.68 -3.55 12.80
N THR A 694 13.41 -3.95 11.75
CA THR A 694 13.99 -5.31 11.67
C THR A 694 15.23 -5.47 12.56
N SER A 695 15.96 -4.39 12.83
CA SER A 695 17.19 -4.42 13.61
C SER A 695 16.98 -4.63 15.11
N LEU A 696 18.03 -5.17 15.75
CA LEU A 696 18.13 -5.21 17.21
C LEU A 696 18.47 -3.83 17.78
N PRO A 697 18.06 -3.52 19.02
CA PRO A 697 18.32 -2.23 19.66
C PRO A 697 19.79 -1.79 19.64
N VAL A 698 20.08 -0.75 18.85
CA VAL A 698 21.23 0.12 19.13
C VAL A 698 20.73 1.25 20.02
N GLN A 699 21.17 1.29 21.27
CA GLN A 699 20.80 2.33 22.23
C GLN A 699 21.51 3.65 21.87
N THR A 700 20.88 4.45 21.00
CA THR A 700 21.50 5.62 20.36
C THR A 700 21.38 6.92 21.15
N ASN A 701 20.19 7.25 21.69
CA ASN A 701 19.97 8.53 22.41
C ASN A 701 19.52 8.32 23.86
N CYS A 702 19.89 9.26 24.73
CA CYS A 702 19.54 9.23 26.15
C CYS A 702 18.07 9.59 26.48
N CYS A 703 17.25 9.90 25.47
CA CYS A 703 15.89 10.40 25.62
C CYS A 703 14.80 9.44 25.10
N ASP A 704 15.19 8.37 24.41
CA ASP A 704 14.28 7.53 23.61
C ASP A 704 13.51 6.46 24.41
N GLY A 705 13.68 6.44 25.74
CA GLY A 705 13.18 5.37 26.62
C GLY A 705 13.97 4.07 26.41
N GLY A 706 15.04 3.89 27.20
CA GLY A 706 16.06 2.84 26.96
C GLY A 706 15.49 1.42 26.80
N GLY A 707 15.51 0.92 25.56
CA GLY A 707 15.05 -0.42 25.17
C GLY A 707 15.07 -0.65 23.65
N GLY A 708 14.95 0.41 22.85
CA GLY A 708 14.89 0.30 21.38
C GLY A 708 13.61 -0.40 20.92
N THR A 709 13.71 -1.27 19.92
CA THR A 709 12.56 -2.00 19.36
C THR A 709 11.98 -3.10 20.25
N LEU A 710 12.64 -3.48 21.35
CA LEU A 710 12.16 -4.49 22.31
C LEU A 710 11.19 -3.86 23.33
N GLY A 711 10.20 -4.62 23.77
CA GLY A 711 9.27 -4.19 24.84
C GLY A 711 7.90 -4.87 24.82
N ASP A 712 7.19 -4.75 25.95
CA ASP A 712 5.88 -5.37 26.19
C ASP A 712 4.77 -4.92 25.22
N TRP A 713 4.97 -3.79 24.53
CA TRP A 713 4.13 -3.30 23.45
C TRP A 713 3.94 -4.32 22.30
N ARG A 714 4.92 -5.22 22.08
CA ARG A 714 4.82 -6.32 21.11
C ARG A 714 3.71 -7.31 21.46
N ASN A 715 3.33 -7.41 22.74
CA ASN A 715 2.21 -8.23 23.20
C ASN A 715 0.86 -7.49 23.18
N VAL A 716 0.76 -6.28 22.64
CA VAL A 716 -0.49 -5.49 22.63
C VAL A 716 -1.06 -5.42 21.22
N LEU A 717 -2.35 -5.74 21.07
CA LEU A 717 -3.13 -5.53 19.84
C LEU A 717 -4.29 -4.59 20.14
N THR A 718 -4.50 -3.57 19.30
CA THR A 718 -5.53 -2.54 19.50
C THR A 718 -6.60 -2.61 18.40
N PHE A 719 -7.87 -2.65 18.82
CA PHE A 719 -9.03 -2.66 17.92
C PHE A 719 -9.84 -1.38 18.10
N VAL A 720 -10.14 -0.69 17.01
CA VAL A 720 -10.83 0.60 16.95
C VAL A 720 -12.08 0.46 16.07
N ALA A 721 -13.23 0.98 16.52
CA ALA A 721 -14.51 0.78 15.84
C ALA A 721 -15.46 1.98 15.96
N ASP A 722 -16.14 2.32 14.86
CA ASP A 722 -17.18 3.35 14.80
C ASP A 722 -18.41 3.07 15.69
N ASP A 723 -19.16 4.14 15.96
CA ASP A 723 -20.33 4.19 16.84
C ASP A 723 -21.71 4.14 16.12
N GLU A 724 -21.79 4.48 14.84
CA GLU A 724 -23.05 4.45 14.06
C GLU A 724 -23.30 3.08 13.36
N ASP A 725 -24.37 2.99 12.56
CA ASP A 725 -24.78 1.79 11.79
C ASP A 725 -24.97 0.48 12.59
N GLY A 726 -25.14 0.59 13.90
CA GLY A 726 -25.45 -0.53 14.79
C GLY A 726 -24.27 -1.50 14.91
N MET A 727 -24.40 -2.70 14.33
CA MET A 727 -23.37 -3.75 14.46
C MET A 727 -22.35 -3.78 13.33
N MET A 728 -22.42 -2.88 12.33
CA MET A 728 -21.55 -2.95 11.15
C MET A 728 -20.06 -2.78 11.47
N HIS A 729 -19.73 -1.94 12.46
CA HIS A 729 -18.35 -1.56 12.77
C HIS A 729 -17.84 -2.09 14.12
N VAL A 730 -18.73 -2.27 15.11
CA VAL A 730 -18.39 -2.91 16.41
C VAL A 730 -18.41 -4.44 16.34
N GLY A 731 -19.34 -5.05 15.56
CA GLY A 731 -19.38 -6.49 15.32
C GLY A 731 -18.09 -7.13 14.74
N PRO A 732 -17.38 -6.51 13.77
CA PRO A 732 -16.08 -6.97 13.28
C PRO A 732 -15.02 -6.93 14.37
N ALA A 733 -14.91 -5.80 15.06
CA ALA A 733 -13.88 -5.60 16.08
C ALA A 733 -14.07 -6.57 17.26
N GLU A 734 -15.32 -6.82 17.67
CA GLU A 734 -15.64 -7.89 18.62
C GLU A 734 -15.28 -9.28 18.06
N SER A 735 -15.68 -9.62 16.83
CA SER A 735 -15.39 -10.93 16.21
C SER A 735 -13.88 -11.22 16.15
N ILE A 736 -13.09 -10.26 15.68
CA ILE A 736 -11.64 -10.37 15.51
C ILE A 736 -10.93 -10.40 16.87
N SER A 737 -11.31 -9.53 17.81
CA SER A 737 -10.70 -9.52 19.14
C SER A 737 -11.09 -10.75 19.98
N ASN A 738 -12.32 -11.27 19.86
CA ASN A 738 -12.72 -12.51 20.52
C ASN A 738 -12.06 -13.75 19.88
N TYR A 739 -11.73 -13.71 18.58
CA TYR A 739 -10.87 -14.71 17.95
C TYR A 739 -9.47 -14.77 18.61
N ILE A 740 -8.78 -13.63 18.71
CA ILE A 740 -7.49 -13.53 19.41
C ILE A 740 -7.60 -13.99 20.86
N LYS A 741 -8.60 -13.50 21.60
CA LYS A 741 -8.82 -13.85 23.02
C LYS A 741 -8.92 -15.37 23.25
N THR A 742 -9.50 -16.09 22.29
CA THR A 742 -9.82 -17.51 22.41
C THR A 742 -8.66 -18.42 21.97
N ASN A 743 -7.90 -18.01 20.95
CA ASN A 743 -6.89 -18.87 20.31
C ASN A 743 -5.45 -18.41 20.58
N HIS A 744 -5.24 -17.12 20.82
CA HIS A 744 -3.94 -16.45 20.91
C HIS A 744 -3.80 -15.65 22.20
N GLY A 745 -4.15 -16.28 23.33
CA GLY A 745 -4.22 -15.66 24.66
C GLY A 745 -2.92 -15.04 25.19
N VAL A 746 -1.78 -15.22 24.51
CA VAL A 746 -0.52 -14.50 24.80
C VAL A 746 -0.69 -12.99 24.65
N TYR A 747 -1.44 -12.54 23.64
CA TYR A 747 -1.65 -11.12 23.37
C TYR A 747 -2.65 -10.49 24.35
N ASN A 748 -2.40 -9.21 24.65
CA ASN A 748 -3.26 -8.34 25.43
C ASN A 748 -4.06 -7.46 24.46
N ILE A 749 -5.38 -7.44 24.64
CA ILE A 749 -6.31 -6.78 23.75
C ILE A 749 -6.71 -5.44 24.34
N ASP A 750 -6.56 -4.37 23.56
CA ASP A 750 -7.12 -3.05 23.84
C ASP A 750 -8.25 -2.72 22.84
N LYS A 751 -9.25 -1.95 23.28
CA LYS A 751 -10.49 -1.68 22.53
C LYS A 751 -10.90 -0.22 22.67
N ILE A 752 -10.83 0.52 21.56
CA ILE A 752 -11.20 1.93 21.46
C ILE A 752 -12.42 2.05 20.54
N TYR A 753 -13.60 1.73 21.06
CA TYR A 753 -14.86 1.83 20.32
C TYR A 753 -15.48 3.20 20.60
N LEU A 754 -15.84 3.95 19.56
CA LEU A 754 -16.19 5.38 19.68
C LEU A 754 -17.33 5.62 20.69
N ASP A 755 -18.38 4.80 20.64
CA ASP A 755 -19.55 4.94 21.52
C ASP A 755 -19.27 4.57 23.00
N ALA A 756 -18.08 4.06 23.33
CA ALA A 756 -17.65 3.90 24.72
C ALA A 756 -17.23 5.23 25.37
N TYR A 757 -16.99 6.24 24.55
CA TYR A 757 -16.55 7.58 24.93
C TYR A 757 -17.68 8.59 24.76
N LYS A 758 -17.48 9.79 25.30
CA LYS A 758 -18.48 10.85 25.28
C LYS A 758 -18.34 11.69 24.00
N GLN A 759 -19.39 11.70 23.18
CA GLN A 759 -19.47 12.59 22.04
C GLN A 759 -19.64 14.05 22.50
N VAL A 760 -18.98 14.99 21.84
CA VAL A 760 -19.12 16.43 22.11
C VAL A 760 -19.42 17.21 20.84
N SER A 761 -20.35 18.15 20.94
CA SER A 761 -20.77 18.98 19.81
C SER A 761 -19.89 20.23 19.69
N THR A 762 -19.31 20.44 18.51
CA THR A 762 -18.48 21.60 18.19
C THR A 762 -19.07 22.40 17.03
N PRO A 763 -18.68 23.66 16.82
CA PRO A 763 -19.06 24.44 15.63
C PRO A 763 -18.65 23.80 14.28
N ALA A 764 -17.82 22.76 14.29
CA ALA A 764 -17.34 22.03 13.11
C ALA A 764 -17.87 20.58 13.03
N GLY A 765 -18.90 20.22 13.80
CA GLY A 765 -19.52 18.89 13.87
C GLY A 765 -19.33 18.19 15.22
N GLN A 766 -19.84 16.96 15.32
CA GLN A 766 -19.61 16.08 16.48
C GLN A 766 -18.14 15.64 16.53
N ARG A 767 -17.61 15.36 17.72
CA ARG A 767 -16.24 14.89 17.95
C ARG A 767 -16.18 13.90 19.11
N TYR A 768 -15.15 13.06 19.11
CA TYR A 768 -14.74 12.27 20.28
C TYR A 768 -13.29 12.60 20.69
N PRO A 769 -13.02 13.74 21.35
CA PRO A 769 -11.67 14.12 21.75
C PRO A 769 -10.96 13.04 22.58
N ASP A 770 -11.71 12.36 23.48
CA ASP A 770 -11.19 11.27 24.30
C ASP A 770 -10.72 10.05 23.46
N VAL A 771 -11.25 9.87 22.23
CA VAL A 771 -10.84 8.82 21.28
C VAL A 771 -9.57 9.23 20.54
N ASN A 772 -9.47 10.47 20.03
CA ASN A 772 -8.20 11.00 19.51
C ASN A 772 -7.10 10.83 20.57
N ASP A 773 -7.37 11.24 21.81
CA ASP A 773 -6.47 11.09 22.95
C ASP A 773 -6.12 9.62 23.24
N ALA A 774 -7.08 8.70 23.17
CA ALA A 774 -6.84 7.27 23.38
C ALA A 774 -5.94 6.66 22.29
N ILE A 775 -6.20 6.98 21.01
CA ILE A 775 -5.40 6.52 19.86
C ILE A 775 -3.98 7.08 19.95
N ASN A 776 -3.84 8.39 20.18
CA ASN A 776 -2.54 9.06 20.32
C ASN A 776 -1.72 8.51 21.50
N LYS A 777 -2.36 8.26 22.67
CA LYS A 777 -1.70 7.62 23.81
C LYS A 777 -1.31 6.17 23.49
N ARG A 778 -2.12 5.43 22.74
CA ARG A 778 -1.85 4.02 22.39
C ARG A 778 -0.70 3.86 21.41
N ILE A 779 -0.63 4.67 20.36
CA ILE A 779 0.49 4.66 19.41
C ILE A 779 1.81 5.02 20.10
N ASN A 780 1.84 6.07 20.93
CA ASN A 780 3.05 6.47 21.66
C ASN A 780 3.44 5.48 22.79
N LYS A 781 2.47 4.78 23.41
CA LYS A 781 2.75 3.66 24.33
C LYS A 781 3.30 2.45 23.58
N GLY A 782 2.82 2.23 22.35
CA GLY A 782 3.16 1.14 21.44
C GLY A 782 2.06 0.07 21.39
N THR A 783 1.86 -0.48 20.20
CA THR A 783 0.98 -1.63 19.92
C THR A 783 1.49 -2.34 18.67
N LEU A 784 1.47 -3.67 18.61
CA LEU A 784 1.98 -4.43 17.46
C LEU A 784 1.08 -4.24 16.24
N ILE A 785 -0.24 -4.29 16.45
CA ILE A 785 -1.26 -4.02 15.43
C ILE A 785 -2.23 -2.93 15.89
N MET A 786 -2.49 -1.98 15.02
CA MET A 786 -3.61 -1.03 15.11
C MET A 786 -4.65 -1.39 14.04
N ASN A 787 -5.80 -1.93 14.45
CA ASN A 787 -6.85 -2.42 13.57
C ASN A 787 -8.09 -1.52 13.67
N TYR A 788 -8.44 -0.82 12.59
CA TYR A 788 -9.62 0.05 12.51
C TYR A 788 -10.68 -0.50 11.56
N VAL A 789 -11.94 -0.49 11.99
CA VAL A 789 -13.10 -0.82 11.17
C VAL A 789 -14.17 0.26 11.36
N GLY A 790 -14.45 1.04 10.30
CA GLY A 790 -15.27 2.25 10.37
C GLY A 790 -15.26 3.05 9.07
N HIS A 791 -15.90 4.21 9.08
CA HIS A 791 -15.92 5.20 8.01
C HIS A 791 -14.60 5.97 7.92
N GLY A 792 -14.31 6.54 6.77
CA GLY A 792 -13.04 7.21 6.56
C GLY A 792 -12.85 7.64 5.12
N GLY A 793 -11.71 8.24 4.87
CA GLY A 793 -11.27 8.67 3.55
C GLY A 793 -9.85 9.22 3.60
N GLU A 794 -9.46 9.88 2.54
CA GLU A 794 -8.10 10.37 2.26
C GLU A 794 -7.48 11.27 3.36
N THR A 795 -8.27 11.76 4.32
CA THR A 795 -7.83 12.71 5.37
C THR A 795 -8.11 12.26 6.83
N GLY A 796 -8.57 11.04 7.08
CA GLY A 796 -8.79 10.55 8.46
C GLY A 796 -9.78 9.40 8.64
N TRP A 797 -10.10 9.12 9.91
CA TRP A 797 -11.09 8.13 10.35
C TRP A 797 -12.32 8.80 10.99
N ALA A 798 -13.52 8.24 10.73
CA ALA A 798 -14.85 8.72 11.12
C ALA A 798 -15.25 10.14 10.65
N GLU A 799 -16.54 10.48 10.65
CA GLU A 799 -16.98 11.88 10.39
C GLU A 799 -16.56 12.82 11.55
N GLU A 800 -16.44 12.22 12.73
CA GLU A 800 -15.99 12.77 14.02
C GLU A 800 -14.48 13.05 14.05
N ARG A 801 -13.74 12.61 13.02
CA ARG A 801 -12.30 12.89 12.82
C ARG A 801 -11.43 12.37 13.98
N VAL A 802 -11.65 11.11 14.34
CA VAL A 802 -10.96 10.46 15.48
C VAL A 802 -9.51 10.10 15.21
N LEU A 803 -9.10 10.15 13.94
CA LEU A 803 -7.70 10.24 13.53
C LEU A 803 -7.57 11.29 12.43
N THR A 804 -6.63 12.22 12.58
CA THR A 804 -6.35 13.29 11.61
C THR A 804 -4.87 13.31 11.18
N ASN A 805 -4.57 14.10 10.14
CA ASN A 805 -3.17 14.35 9.75
C ASN A 805 -2.35 15.01 10.87
N ASP A 806 -2.95 15.87 11.70
CA ASP A 806 -2.24 16.54 12.79
C ASP A 806 -1.93 15.56 13.94
N ASP A 807 -2.83 14.60 14.20
CA ASP A 807 -2.56 13.47 15.10
C ASP A 807 -1.36 12.65 14.60
N ILE A 808 -1.39 12.20 13.33
CA ILE A 808 -0.33 11.39 12.70
C ILE A 808 1.03 12.11 12.72
N ASN A 809 1.04 13.41 12.45
CA ASN A 809 2.23 14.26 12.50
C ASN A 809 2.77 14.50 13.93
N SER A 810 1.98 14.23 14.97
CA SER A 810 2.37 14.42 16.37
C SER A 810 3.05 13.21 17.01
N TRP A 811 2.98 12.04 16.38
CA TRP A 811 3.45 10.77 16.94
C TRP A 811 4.97 10.68 17.00
N SER A 812 5.50 10.17 18.12
CA SER A 812 6.94 10.01 18.39
C SER A 812 7.32 8.55 18.68
N ASN A 813 6.63 7.58 18.07
CA ASN A 813 6.76 6.15 18.34
C ASN A 813 7.81 5.43 17.47
N ILE A 814 8.90 6.09 17.08
CA ILE A 814 9.92 5.55 16.15
C ILE A 814 10.47 4.16 16.53
N ASN A 815 10.57 3.86 17.84
CA ASN A 815 11.03 2.58 18.37
C ASN A 815 9.91 1.54 18.56
N LYS A 816 8.66 1.89 18.23
CA LYS A 816 7.43 1.11 18.48
C LYS A 816 6.45 1.24 17.32
N LEU A 817 6.96 1.05 16.10
CA LEU A 817 6.17 1.17 14.87
C LEU A 817 5.15 0.02 14.78
N SER A 818 3.87 0.38 14.59
CA SER A 818 2.79 -0.59 14.42
C SER A 818 2.66 -1.06 12.97
N VAL A 819 2.06 -2.23 12.77
CA VAL A 819 1.38 -2.54 11.51
C VAL A 819 -0.08 -2.09 11.62
N PHE A 820 -0.56 -1.34 10.64
CA PHE A 820 -1.96 -0.89 10.59
C PHE A 820 -2.80 -1.81 9.71
N ILE A 821 -4.04 -2.06 10.10
CA ILE A 821 -5.06 -2.70 9.27
C ILE A 821 -6.28 -1.77 9.26
N THR A 822 -6.64 -1.24 8.09
CA THR A 822 -7.65 -0.18 7.96
C THR A 822 -8.79 -0.61 7.03
N ALA A 823 -9.80 -1.23 7.62
CA ALA A 823 -10.99 -1.77 6.96
C ALA A 823 -12.04 -0.66 6.69
N THR A 824 -11.62 0.42 6.02
CA THR A 824 -12.38 1.66 5.79
C THR A 824 -12.35 2.05 4.30
N CYS A 825 -12.90 3.21 3.90
CA CYS A 825 -12.84 3.71 2.53
C CYS A 825 -11.60 4.58 2.28
N GLU A 826 -10.96 4.41 1.11
CA GLU A 826 -9.97 5.31 0.47
C GLU A 826 -8.92 6.00 1.37
N PHE A 827 -8.51 5.35 2.46
CA PHE A 827 -7.61 5.93 3.46
C PHE A 827 -6.16 6.02 3.00
N SER A 828 -5.76 5.14 2.07
CA SER A 828 -4.46 5.14 1.39
C SER A 828 -4.63 5.33 -0.12
N ARG A 829 -5.08 6.52 -0.53
CA ARG A 829 -5.29 6.86 -1.95
C ARG A 829 -4.00 7.41 -2.61
N TRP A 830 -2.98 6.57 -2.66
CA TRP A 830 -1.62 6.92 -3.07
C TRP A 830 -1.45 7.27 -4.56
N ASP A 831 -2.47 7.07 -5.39
CA ASP A 831 -2.41 7.36 -6.83
C ASP A 831 -2.98 8.74 -7.23
N ASP A 832 -3.40 9.59 -6.28
CA ASP A 832 -3.76 10.99 -6.55
C ASP A 832 -2.55 11.94 -6.35
N PRO A 833 -1.80 12.32 -7.41
CA PRO A 833 -0.63 13.22 -7.31
C PRO A 833 -0.95 14.60 -6.72
N ALA A 834 -2.22 14.99 -6.62
CA ALA A 834 -2.59 16.23 -5.98
C ALA A 834 -2.65 16.15 -4.44
N ARG A 835 -2.51 14.96 -3.83
CA ARG A 835 -2.70 14.76 -2.38
C ARG A 835 -2.01 13.50 -1.84
N VAL A 836 -1.04 13.69 -0.96
CA VAL A 836 -0.58 12.64 -0.04
C VAL A 836 -1.67 12.37 1.03
N SER A 837 -2.25 11.17 1.04
CA SER A 837 -3.34 10.77 1.94
C SER A 837 -2.86 10.46 3.38
N SER A 838 -3.81 10.29 4.31
CA SER A 838 -3.49 9.95 5.71
C SER A 838 -2.79 8.60 5.86
N GLY A 839 -3.14 7.58 5.07
CA GLY A 839 -2.49 6.26 5.10
C GLY A 839 -1.02 6.32 4.66
N GLU A 840 -0.71 7.09 3.62
CA GLU A 840 0.68 7.37 3.23
C GLU A 840 1.44 8.09 4.35
N LYS A 841 0.84 9.09 5.00
CA LYS A 841 1.50 9.84 6.10
C LYS A 841 1.90 8.97 7.28
N ILE A 842 1.17 7.88 7.55
CA ILE A 842 1.56 6.91 8.58
C ILE A 842 2.86 6.18 8.20
N LEU A 843 3.08 5.89 6.91
CA LEU A 843 4.33 5.33 6.41
C LEU A 843 5.44 6.39 6.29
N LEU A 844 5.12 7.60 5.84
CA LEU A 844 6.07 8.68 5.56
C LEU A 844 6.53 9.47 6.81
N SER A 845 5.82 9.38 7.94
CA SER A 845 6.20 10.07 9.18
C SER A 845 7.59 9.63 9.68
N SER A 846 8.49 10.59 9.88
CA SER A 846 9.89 10.35 10.29
C SER A 846 10.09 10.20 11.81
N ALA A 847 9.12 10.66 12.61
CA ALA A 847 9.15 10.56 14.08
C ALA A 847 8.44 9.29 14.61
N GLY A 848 7.71 8.57 13.76
CA GLY A 848 6.90 7.43 14.19
C GLY A 848 5.94 6.93 13.11
N GLY A 849 4.69 6.69 13.48
CA GLY A 849 3.68 6.08 12.62
C GLY A 849 3.79 4.57 12.55
N GLY A 850 3.60 4.04 11.34
CA GLY A 850 3.66 2.61 11.06
C GLY A 850 4.96 2.22 10.36
N VAL A 851 5.20 0.91 10.32
CA VAL A 851 6.19 0.28 9.42
C VAL A 851 5.52 -0.27 8.15
N ALA A 852 4.25 -0.66 8.25
CA ALA A 852 3.44 -1.10 7.12
C ALA A 852 1.94 -0.86 7.37
N LEU A 853 1.16 -0.79 6.29
CA LEU A 853 -0.30 -0.69 6.30
C LEU A 853 -0.92 -1.72 5.35
N PHE A 854 -1.89 -2.46 5.89
CA PHE A 854 -2.89 -3.21 5.16
C PHE A 854 -4.11 -2.29 4.99
N SER A 855 -4.24 -1.63 3.84
CA SER A 855 -5.13 -0.47 3.68
C SER A 855 -5.84 -0.40 2.33
N THR A 856 -6.90 0.40 2.28
CA THR A 856 -7.76 0.58 1.12
C THR A 856 -7.41 1.80 0.28
N THR A 857 -7.55 1.66 -1.04
CA THR A 857 -7.23 2.69 -2.05
C THR A 857 -8.46 3.41 -2.61
N ARG A 858 -9.66 2.86 -2.40
CA ARG A 858 -10.96 3.34 -2.93
C ARG A 858 -12.11 3.05 -1.97
N LEU A 859 -13.33 3.40 -2.39
CA LEU A 859 -14.56 2.94 -1.74
C LEU A 859 -14.66 1.41 -1.72
N VAL A 860 -15.25 0.89 -0.65
CA VAL A 860 -15.33 -0.54 -0.36
C VAL A 860 -16.55 -0.85 0.49
N PHE A 861 -17.06 -2.07 0.34
CA PHE A 861 -18.13 -2.63 1.14
C PHE A 861 -17.57 -3.16 2.46
N ALA A 862 -18.11 -2.67 3.57
CA ALA A 862 -17.80 -3.19 4.90
C ALA A 862 -17.88 -4.73 4.90
N SER A 863 -18.97 -5.30 4.36
CA SER A 863 -19.28 -6.74 4.22
C SER A 863 -18.28 -7.59 3.41
N SER A 864 -17.27 -6.98 2.81
CA SER A 864 -16.11 -7.65 2.23
C SER A 864 -14.85 -7.39 3.06
N ASN A 865 -14.64 -6.13 3.48
CA ASN A 865 -13.46 -5.71 4.26
C ASN A 865 -13.18 -6.58 5.49
N ALA A 866 -14.20 -6.99 6.27
CA ALA A 866 -13.95 -7.81 7.46
C ALA A 866 -13.93 -9.34 7.22
N VAL A 867 -14.23 -9.84 6.02
CA VAL A 867 -13.80 -11.20 5.63
C VAL A 867 -12.29 -11.17 5.46
N LEU A 868 -11.79 -10.20 4.69
CA LEU A 868 -10.37 -9.97 4.46
C LEU A 868 -9.60 -9.64 5.75
N ASN A 869 -10.10 -8.73 6.61
CA ASN A 869 -9.49 -8.39 7.91
C ASN A 869 -9.42 -9.62 8.85
N MET A 870 -10.48 -10.44 8.87
CA MET A 870 -10.47 -11.69 9.62
C MET A 870 -9.46 -12.69 9.04
N SER A 871 -9.34 -12.84 7.71
CA SER A 871 -8.31 -13.68 7.09
C SER A 871 -6.88 -13.16 7.35
N LEU A 872 -6.65 -11.85 7.27
CA LEU A 872 -5.38 -11.21 7.61
C LEU A 872 -4.96 -11.54 9.04
N ILE A 873 -5.87 -11.38 10.01
CA ILE A 873 -5.60 -11.67 11.42
C ILE A 873 -5.37 -13.17 11.67
N LYS A 874 -6.07 -14.06 10.96
CA LYS A 874 -5.78 -15.50 11.01
C LYS A 874 -4.36 -15.80 10.51
N HIS A 875 -4.04 -15.40 9.28
CA HIS A 875 -2.71 -15.63 8.72
C HIS A 875 -1.59 -14.98 9.54
N MET A 876 -1.84 -13.83 10.18
CA MET A 876 -0.87 -13.19 11.09
C MET A 876 -0.53 -14.01 12.35
N PHE A 877 -1.38 -14.92 12.81
CA PHE A 877 -1.16 -15.60 14.11
C PHE A 877 -1.31 -17.13 14.09
N ASP A 878 -2.06 -17.69 13.14
CA ASP A 878 -2.26 -19.13 12.96
C ASP A 878 -1.09 -19.77 12.18
N ASP A 879 -0.45 -19.01 11.26
CA ASP A 879 0.69 -19.47 10.47
C ASP A 879 2.04 -19.20 11.17
N PRO A 880 3.08 -20.02 10.91
CA PRO A 880 4.36 -19.94 11.63
C PRO A 880 5.28 -18.81 11.13
N GLU A 881 5.27 -17.68 11.84
CA GLU A 881 6.11 -16.48 11.59
C GLU A 881 6.11 -15.94 10.14
N PRO A 882 4.95 -15.77 9.48
CA PRO A 882 4.89 -15.34 8.08
C PRO A 882 5.30 -13.88 7.88
N ARG A 883 5.73 -13.56 6.66
CA ARG A 883 6.00 -12.18 6.22
C ARG A 883 4.73 -11.50 5.73
N LEU A 884 4.76 -10.17 5.66
CA LEU A 884 3.58 -9.37 5.30
C LEU A 884 3.07 -9.68 3.88
N GLY A 885 3.97 -10.00 2.95
CA GLY A 885 3.63 -10.48 1.61
C GLY A 885 2.98 -11.87 1.59
N ASP A 886 3.43 -12.80 2.45
CA ASP A 886 2.82 -14.13 2.59
C ASP A 886 1.38 -14.00 3.12
N ILE A 887 1.20 -13.17 4.17
CA ILE A 887 -0.09 -12.83 4.76
C ILE A 887 -1.05 -12.24 3.73
N MET A 888 -0.59 -11.30 2.89
CA MET A 888 -1.41 -10.68 1.85
C MET A 888 -1.88 -11.70 0.80
N VAL A 889 -0.95 -12.51 0.28
CA VAL A 889 -1.25 -13.56 -0.71
C VAL A 889 -2.29 -14.54 -0.17
N ALA A 890 -2.04 -15.10 1.03
CA ALA A 890 -2.93 -16.09 1.61
C ALA A 890 -4.33 -15.50 1.87
N SER A 891 -4.39 -14.31 2.48
CA SER A 891 -5.65 -13.65 2.82
C SER A 891 -6.49 -13.27 1.61
N LYS A 892 -5.87 -12.81 0.52
CA LYS A 892 -6.60 -12.47 -0.72
C LYS A 892 -7.08 -13.71 -1.48
N ASN A 893 -6.33 -14.80 -1.43
CA ASN A 893 -6.65 -16.05 -2.12
C ASN A 893 -7.67 -16.92 -1.37
N ASP A 894 -7.99 -16.57 -0.12
CA ASP A 894 -8.91 -17.27 0.78
C ASP A 894 -10.37 -17.25 0.26
N PRO A 895 -11.15 -18.35 0.38
CA PRO A 895 -12.51 -18.41 -0.18
C PRO A 895 -13.45 -17.33 0.35
N GLY A 896 -14.04 -16.55 -0.56
CA GLY A 896 -14.87 -15.37 -0.26
C GLY A 896 -14.12 -14.04 -0.46
N ASN A 897 -12.79 -14.03 -0.36
CA ASN A 897 -11.98 -12.86 -0.68
C ASN A 897 -11.67 -12.73 -2.19
N LEU A 898 -11.95 -13.75 -3.01
CA LEU A 898 -11.94 -13.68 -4.48
C LEU A 898 -13.12 -12.84 -5.01
N ASN A 899 -12.97 -11.52 -4.93
CA ASN A 899 -13.93 -10.52 -5.35
C ASN A 899 -13.23 -9.17 -5.67
N LEU A 900 -13.91 -8.23 -6.35
CA LEU A 900 -13.32 -6.94 -6.73
C LEU A 900 -13.01 -6.00 -5.56
N ASN A 901 -13.74 -6.08 -4.44
CA ASN A 901 -13.46 -5.25 -3.25
C ASN A 901 -12.05 -5.54 -2.68
N THR A 902 -11.60 -6.79 -2.78
CA THR A 902 -10.26 -7.20 -2.35
C THR A 902 -9.15 -6.60 -3.21
N ARG A 903 -9.44 -6.17 -4.46
CA ARG A 903 -8.46 -5.46 -5.32
C ARG A 903 -8.15 -4.06 -4.81
N ASN A 904 -9.13 -3.39 -4.17
CA ASN A 904 -8.96 -2.08 -3.53
C ASN A 904 -8.07 -2.10 -2.28
N PHE A 905 -7.38 -3.19 -1.96
CA PHE A 905 -6.67 -3.39 -0.70
C PHE A 905 -5.17 -3.64 -0.97
N SER A 906 -4.29 -2.77 -0.50
CA SER A 906 -2.84 -2.79 -0.78
C SER A 906 -2.01 -3.05 0.48
N LEU A 907 -0.78 -3.55 0.27
CA LEU A 907 0.28 -3.56 1.29
C LEU A 907 1.20 -2.36 1.02
N LEU A 908 1.07 -1.32 1.84
CA LEU A 908 2.03 -0.23 1.87
C LEU A 908 3.12 -0.57 2.90
N GLY A 909 4.37 -0.52 2.49
CA GLY A 909 5.49 -1.08 3.26
C GLY A 909 6.13 -2.30 2.58
N ASP A 910 7.01 -2.96 3.31
CA ASP A 910 7.87 -4.02 2.76
C ASP A 910 7.17 -5.40 2.82
N PRO A 911 7.10 -6.17 1.71
CA PRO A 911 6.49 -7.50 1.70
C PRO A 911 7.35 -8.57 2.39
N ALA A 912 8.66 -8.35 2.58
CA ALA A 912 9.60 -9.35 3.08
C ALA A 912 9.87 -9.28 4.60
N ILE A 913 9.38 -8.24 5.30
CA ILE A 913 9.43 -8.16 6.78
C ILE A 913 8.32 -8.99 7.44
N ARG A 914 8.43 -9.19 8.76
CA ARG A 914 7.47 -9.92 9.62
C ARG A 914 6.97 -9.02 10.73
N LEU A 915 5.89 -9.43 11.42
CA LEU A 915 5.62 -8.91 12.76
C LEU A 915 6.73 -9.36 13.74
N HIS A 916 6.87 -8.65 14.87
CA HIS A 916 7.76 -9.06 15.97
C HIS A 916 7.20 -10.26 16.75
N TYR A 917 7.25 -11.44 16.14
CA TYR A 917 6.90 -12.71 16.79
C TYR A 917 7.98 -13.10 17.83
N PRO A 918 7.61 -13.26 19.12
CA PRO A 918 8.56 -13.61 20.18
C PRO A 918 9.18 -15.01 20.01
N LYS A 919 10.50 -15.13 20.21
CA LYS A 919 11.28 -16.37 19.95
C LYS A 919 11.24 -17.41 21.07
N PHE A 920 10.74 -17.04 22.24
CA PHE A 920 10.62 -17.91 23.40
C PHE A 920 9.23 -17.87 24.03
N ASN A 921 8.86 -18.95 24.71
CA ASN A 921 7.64 -19.05 25.50
C ASN A 921 7.97 -18.73 26.96
N ILE A 922 7.01 -18.13 27.69
CA ILE A 922 7.14 -17.87 29.13
C ILE A 922 6.09 -18.67 29.89
N GLU A 923 6.55 -19.59 30.73
CA GLU A 923 5.71 -20.48 31.53
C GLU A 923 5.77 -20.05 33.00
N ALA A 924 4.63 -19.61 33.56
CA ALA A 924 4.48 -19.60 35.01
C ALA A 924 4.43 -21.05 35.52
N THR A 925 5.12 -21.34 36.63
CA THR A 925 5.20 -22.69 37.21
C THR A 925 4.59 -22.77 38.60
N SER A 926 4.63 -21.68 39.37
CA SER A 926 4.19 -21.67 40.77
C SER A 926 3.66 -20.32 41.25
N VAL A 927 2.79 -20.38 42.27
CA VAL A 927 2.31 -19.26 43.07
C VAL A 927 2.54 -19.61 44.54
N ASN A 928 3.19 -18.72 45.30
CA ASN A 928 3.56 -18.93 46.71
C ASN A 928 4.29 -20.28 46.94
N ALA A 929 5.19 -20.62 46.00
CA ALA A 929 5.92 -21.89 45.92
C ALA A 929 5.06 -23.16 45.79
N GLN A 930 3.74 -23.05 45.57
CA GLN A 930 2.87 -24.16 45.18
C GLN A 930 2.82 -24.27 43.65
N PRO A 931 2.95 -25.47 43.05
CA PRO A 931 2.78 -25.65 41.60
C PRO A 931 1.38 -25.25 41.14
N LEU A 932 1.25 -24.60 39.98
CA LEU A 932 -0.05 -24.15 39.45
C LEU A 932 -1.07 -25.30 39.30
N VAL A 933 -0.62 -26.52 39.00
CA VAL A 933 -1.47 -27.72 38.88
C VAL A 933 -2.12 -28.13 40.21
N ALA A 934 -1.61 -27.65 41.34
CA ALA A 934 -2.15 -27.87 42.69
C ALA A 934 -2.87 -26.64 43.27
N LEU A 935 -2.99 -25.54 42.51
CA LEU A 935 -3.48 -24.26 43.02
C LEU A 935 -5.02 -24.18 42.99
N ASN A 936 -5.64 -24.45 44.13
CA ASN A 936 -7.06 -24.12 44.40
C ASN A 936 -7.23 -22.77 45.12
N ASP A 937 -6.20 -21.92 45.13
CA ASP A 937 -6.13 -20.69 45.94
C ASP A 937 -6.45 -19.42 45.11
N THR A 938 -6.85 -18.34 45.78
CA THR A 938 -7.32 -17.10 45.15
C THR A 938 -6.42 -15.91 45.48
N LEU A 939 -6.05 -15.13 44.46
CA LEU A 939 -5.41 -13.83 44.63
C LEU A 939 -6.41 -12.85 45.25
N SER A 940 -6.39 -12.77 46.57
CA SER A 940 -7.33 -12.01 47.39
C SER A 940 -6.71 -10.69 47.84
N ALA A 941 -7.52 -9.65 48.06
CA ALA A 941 -7.03 -8.34 48.50
C ALA A 941 -6.11 -8.44 49.73
N LEU A 942 -5.02 -7.66 49.74
CA LEU A 942 -3.99 -7.63 50.78
C LEU A 942 -3.19 -8.94 50.97
N SER A 943 -3.34 -9.94 50.09
CA SER A 943 -2.44 -11.09 50.07
C SER A 943 -1.10 -10.69 49.43
N LYS A 944 0.02 -11.14 50.02
CA LYS A 944 1.34 -11.06 49.40
C LYS A 944 1.53 -12.31 48.54
N VAL A 945 1.88 -12.11 47.27
CA VAL A 945 1.86 -13.13 46.22
C VAL A 945 3.22 -13.16 45.52
N THR A 946 3.90 -14.31 45.56
CA THR A 946 5.12 -14.58 44.81
C THR A 946 4.80 -15.50 43.64
N ILE A 947 5.09 -15.07 42.42
CA ILE A 947 4.91 -15.87 41.19
C ILE A 947 6.29 -16.28 40.70
N GLY A 948 6.46 -17.56 40.35
CA GLY A 948 7.70 -18.11 39.80
C GLY A 948 7.44 -18.81 38.47
N GLY A 949 8.44 -18.82 37.59
CA GLY A 949 8.33 -19.42 36.26
C GLY A 949 9.66 -19.54 35.53
N ARG A 950 9.56 -19.87 34.23
CA ARG A 950 10.69 -20.16 33.35
C ARG A 950 10.48 -19.68 31.90
N ILE A 951 11.58 -19.56 31.16
CA ILE A 951 11.64 -19.32 29.71
C ILE A 951 11.86 -20.66 29.00
N THR A 952 11.06 -20.98 27.97
CA THR A 952 11.18 -22.25 27.23
C THR A 952 11.13 -22.11 25.70
N LYS A 953 11.76 -23.07 25.01
CA LYS A 953 11.67 -23.25 23.55
C LYS A 953 11.31 -24.71 23.29
N GLY A 954 10.18 -24.98 22.64
CA GLY A 954 9.65 -26.34 22.51
C GLY A 954 9.42 -27.06 23.86
N GLY A 955 9.06 -26.32 24.91
CA GLY A 955 8.89 -26.84 26.29
C GLY A 955 10.18 -27.15 27.05
N GLN A 956 11.36 -26.90 26.46
CA GLN A 956 12.67 -27.07 27.13
C GLN A 956 13.12 -25.76 27.76
N LEU A 957 13.59 -25.80 29.01
CA LEU A 957 14.18 -24.65 29.73
C LEU A 957 15.37 -24.07 28.94
N GLN A 958 15.41 -22.74 28.77
CA GLN A 958 16.51 -22.04 28.10
C GLN A 958 17.49 -21.51 29.17
N SER A 959 18.39 -22.37 29.63
CA SER A 959 19.29 -22.10 30.77
C SER A 959 20.40 -21.08 30.50
N ASP A 960 20.50 -20.60 29.27
CA ASP A 960 21.34 -19.52 28.77
C ASP A 960 20.64 -18.16 28.74
N PHE A 961 19.30 -18.11 28.74
CA PHE A 961 18.54 -16.86 28.75
C PHE A 961 18.75 -16.11 30.09
N ASN A 962 19.39 -14.95 30.01
CA ASN A 962 19.66 -14.07 31.15
C ASN A 962 19.31 -12.64 30.72
N GLY A 963 18.49 -11.93 31.49
CA GLY A 963 17.89 -10.66 31.07
C GLY A 963 16.77 -10.21 31.98
N PHE A 964 15.70 -9.63 31.43
CA PHE A 964 14.58 -9.07 32.19
C PHE A 964 13.24 -9.65 31.75
N ILE A 965 12.32 -9.79 32.70
CA ILE A 965 10.90 -10.08 32.47
C ILE A 965 10.06 -8.89 32.97
N TYR A 966 9.02 -8.57 32.22
CA TYR A 966 8.10 -7.45 32.41
C TYR A 966 6.69 -8.01 32.70
N PRO A 967 6.46 -8.61 33.89
CA PRO A 967 5.17 -9.18 34.24
C PRO A 967 4.09 -8.11 34.39
N THR A 968 2.92 -8.39 33.82
CA THR A 968 1.68 -7.63 34.07
C THR A 968 0.61 -8.60 34.60
N VAL A 969 0.03 -8.26 35.76
CA VAL A 969 -1.06 -8.99 36.39
C VAL A 969 -2.35 -8.20 36.20
N TYR A 970 -3.34 -8.78 35.54
CA TYR A 970 -4.65 -8.19 35.30
C TYR A 970 -5.72 -8.79 36.23
N ASP A 971 -6.64 -7.94 36.70
CA ASP A 971 -7.93 -8.39 37.26
C ASP A 971 -8.78 -9.04 36.15
N LYS A 972 -9.93 -9.59 36.52
CA LYS A 972 -10.94 -10.11 35.62
C LYS A 972 -11.48 -9.07 34.63
N TYR A 973 -12.00 -9.57 33.51
CA TYR A 973 -12.67 -8.76 32.49
C TYR A 973 -13.75 -7.86 33.09
N SER A 974 -13.73 -6.60 32.68
CA SER A 974 -14.79 -5.63 32.97
C SER A 974 -15.77 -5.57 31.81
N ASN A 975 -17.06 -5.43 32.13
CA ASN A 975 -18.12 -5.17 31.17
C ASN A 975 -18.20 -3.65 30.93
N ILE A 976 -17.85 -3.20 29.73
CA ILE A 976 -17.87 -1.78 29.34
C ILE A 976 -19.13 -1.52 28.51
N PRO A 977 -20.07 -0.67 28.97
CA PRO A 977 -21.25 -0.32 28.19
C PRO A 977 -20.89 0.66 27.06
N MET A 978 -21.58 0.52 25.93
CA MET A 978 -21.71 1.62 24.98
C MET A 978 -22.59 2.71 25.63
N LEU A 979 -22.24 3.99 25.46
CA LEU A 979 -23.01 5.12 26.00
C LEU A 979 -24.26 5.42 25.18
N ARG A 980 -24.29 4.98 23.92
CA ARG A 980 -25.36 5.23 22.95
C ARG A 980 -25.59 6.73 22.77
N ASN A 981 -24.52 7.42 22.38
CA ASN A 981 -24.51 8.83 22.07
C ASN A 981 -25.56 9.14 20.99
N ASP A 982 -25.65 8.28 19.96
CA ASP A 982 -26.60 8.42 18.86
C ASP A 982 -27.66 7.32 18.78
N ALA A 983 -28.74 7.62 18.05
CA ALA A 983 -29.94 6.78 18.04
C ALA A 983 -29.74 5.45 17.29
N ALA A 984 -28.81 5.41 16.32
CA ALA A 984 -28.47 4.21 15.55
C ALA A 984 -27.44 3.32 16.25
N SER A 985 -26.68 3.86 17.22
CA SER A 985 -25.59 3.17 17.89
C SER A 985 -26.05 1.89 18.63
N PRO A 986 -25.21 0.84 18.66
CA PRO A 986 -25.58 -0.47 19.18
C PRO A 986 -25.76 -0.42 20.69
N ASN A 987 -26.91 -0.91 21.18
CA ASN A 987 -27.13 -1.13 22.62
C ASN A 987 -26.36 -2.38 23.10
N LEU A 988 -25.03 -2.27 23.14
CA LEU A 988 -24.08 -3.34 23.45
C LEU A 988 -23.34 -3.06 24.75
N THR A 989 -22.78 -4.12 25.34
CA THR A 989 -21.80 -4.06 26.42
C THR A 989 -20.73 -5.08 26.11
N PHE A 990 -19.48 -4.64 25.97
CA PHE A 990 -18.36 -5.46 25.53
C PHE A 990 -17.42 -5.81 26.69
N GLN A 991 -16.58 -6.82 26.51
CA GLN A 991 -15.59 -7.23 27.52
C GLN A 991 -14.20 -6.70 27.21
N LEU A 992 -13.57 -6.09 28.22
CA LEU A 992 -12.18 -5.62 28.16
C LEU A 992 -11.43 -5.90 29.48
N GLN A 993 -10.19 -6.36 29.39
CA GLN A 993 -9.31 -6.66 30.53
C GLN A 993 -8.26 -5.56 30.70
N LYS A 994 -8.70 -4.36 31.12
CA LYS A 994 -7.83 -3.18 31.25
C LYS A 994 -7.24 -2.97 32.66
N ASN A 995 -7.76 -3.65 33.67
CA ASN A 995 -7.44 -3.36 35.08
C ASN A 995 -6.16 -4.07 35.50
N ILE A 996 -5.06 -3.32 35.64
CA ILE A 996 -3.76 -3.85 36.08
C ILE A 996 -3.67 -3.82 37.61
N LEU A 997 -3.37 -4.97 38.22
CA LEU A 997 -3.13 -5.18 39.66
C LEU A 997 -1.66 -5.01 40.03
N TYR A 998 -0.76 -5.33 39.11
CA TYR A 998 0.68 -5.15 39.25
C TYR A 998 1.32 -5.08 37.87
N LYS A 999 2.24 -4.14 37.68
CA LYS A 999 3.22 -4.12 36.61
C LYS A 999 4.58 -3.80 37.20
N GLY A 1000 5.61 -4.53 36.80
CA GLY A 1000 6.98 -4.30 37.25
C GLY A 1000 7.99 -4.98 36.35
N LYS A 1001 9.25 -4.99 36.80
CA LYS A 1001 10.39 -5.57 36.09
C LYS A 1001 11.16 -6.48 37.03
N ALA A 1002 11.53 -7.68 36.58
CA ALA A 1002 12.27 -8.65 37.38
C ALA A 1002 13.42 -9.29 36.59
N THR A 1003 14.42 -9.78 37.31
CA THR A 1003 15.59 -10.46 36.73
C THR A 1003 15.24 -11.87 36.26
N VAL A 1004 15.59 -12.20 35.02
CA VAL A 1004 15.62 -13.58 34.50
C VAL A 1004 17.06 -14.08 34.59
N LYS A 1005 17.27 -15.24 35.22
CA LYS A 1005 18.59 -15.83 35.41
C LYS A 1005 18.56 -17.33 35.09
N ASN A 1006 19.44 -17.76 34.19
CA ASN A 1006 19.49 -19.13 33.68
C ASN A 1006 18.11 -19.65 33.21
N GLY A 1007 17.32 -18.81 32.55
CA GLY A 1007 15.95 -19.11 32.12
C GLY A 1007 14.90 -19.18 33.23
N GLU A 1008 15.25 -19.02 34.50
CA GLU A 1008 14.30 -18.98 35.63
C GLU A 1008 14.04 -17.54 36.08
N TRP A 1009 12.82 -17.27 36.56
CA TRP A 1009 12.41 -15.95 37.04
C TRP A 1009 11.40 -16.05 38.18
N SER A 1010 11.34 -15.00 39.02
CA SER A 1010 10.28 -14.83 40.01
C SER A 1010 10.09 -13.35 40.35
N PHE A 1011 8.86 -12.96 40.64
CA PHE A 1011 8.52 -11.64 41.18
C PHE A 1011 7.53 -11.78 42.33
N THR A 1012 7.46 -10.77 43.19
CA THR A 1012 6.53 -10.73 44.33
C THR A 1012 5.81 -9.40 44.34
N PHE A 1013 4.52 -9.39 44.65
CA PHE A 1013 3.71 -8.18 44.84
C PHE A 1013 2.71 -8.37 45.99
N ILE A 1014 1.98 -7.31 46.35
CA ILE A 1014 0.80 -7.40 47.24
C ILE A 1014 -0.43 -7.09 46.40
N VAL A 1015 -1.47 -7.91 46.49
CA VAL A 1015 -2.73 -7.69 45.76
C VAL A 1015 -3.40 -6.42 46.32
N PRO A 1016 -3.68 -5.40 45.47
CA PRO A 1016 -4.24 -4.14 45.94
C PRO A 1016 -5.58 -4.27 46.67
N LYS A 1017 -5.90 -3.28 47.51
CA LYS A 1017 -7.17 -3.20 48.24
C LYS A 1017 -8.37 -2.93 47.32
N ASP A 1018 -8.14 -2.25 46.19
CA ASP A 1018 -9.17 -1.79 45.25
C ASP A 1018 -9.45 -2.79 44.10
N ILE A 1019 -9.16 -4.08 44.29
CA ILE A 1019 -9.64 -5.12 43.39
C ILE A 1019 -11.17 -5.23 43.45
N SER A 1020 -11.79 -5.71 42.37
CA SER A 1020 -13.17 -6.15 42.47
C SER A 1020 -13.24 -7.42 43.32
N TYR A 1021 -13.88 -7.33 44.50
CA TYR A 1021 -14.03 -8.44 45.45
C TYR A 1021 -14.84 -9.64 44.93
N GLN A 1022 -15.52 -9.52 43.79
CA GLN A 1022 -16.19 -10.65 43.13
C GLN A 1022 -15.14 -11.64 42.61
N TYR A 1023 -15.36 -12.94 42.78
CA TYR A 1023 -14.45 -13.96 42.25
C TYR A 1023 -14.61 -14.06 40.72
N GLY A 1024 -13.48 -14.08 40.00
CA GLY A 1024 -13.42 -14.33 38.56
C GLY A 1024 -12.00 -14.60 38.09
N LEU A 1025 -11.83 -14.95 36.82
CA LEU A 1025 -10.51 -15.24 36.24
C LEU A 1025 -9.77 -13.96 35.86
N GLY A 1026 -8.60 -13.74 36.46
CA GLY A 1026 -7.63 -12.71 36.06
C GLY A 1026 -6.63 -13.27 35.03
N LYS A 1027 -5.66 -12.45 34.59
CA LYS A 1027 -4.63 -12.87 33.63
C LYS A 1027 -3.25 -12.45 34.09
N LEU A 1028 -2.31 -13.40 34.12
CA LEU A 1028 -0.89 -13.11 34.11
C LEU A 1028 -0.45 -12.99 32.64
N SER A 1029 0.25 -11.91 32.28
CA SER A 1029 0.88 -11.73 30.98
C SER A 1029 2.36 -11.40 31.16
N PHE A 1030 3.19 -11.97 30.29
CA PHE A 1030 4.64 -11.90 30.39
C PHE A 1030 5.25 -11.50 29.04
N TYR A 1031 6.18 -10.56 29.09
CA TYR A 1031 7.17 -10.29 28.06
C TYR A 1031 8.55 -10.38 28.68
N ALA A 1032 9.57 -10.88 27.98
CA ALA A 1032 10.95 -10.92 28.46
C ALA A 1032 11.93 -10.65 27.32
N GLU A 1033 13.08 -10.05 27.62
CA GLU A 1033 14.18 -9.89 26.67
C GLU A 1033 15.56 -10.10 27.33
N ASN A 1034 16.54 -10.49 26.50
CA ASN A 1034 17.96 -10.58 26.84
C ASN A 1034 18.79 -9.55 26.05
N SER A 1035 18.14 -8.47 25.60
CA SER A 1035 18.64 -7.45 24.67
C SER A 1035 19.05 -7.94 23.26
N ILE A 1036 18.81 -9.21 22.90
CA ILE A 1036 19.07 -9.80 21.57
C ILE A 1036 17.81 -10.48 21.01
N GLU A 1037 17.13 -11.28 21.83
CA GLU A 1037 15.89 -11.98 21.53
C GLU A 1037 14.87 -11.75 22.64
N ASP A 1038 13.59 -11.92 22.33
CA ASP A 1038 12.48 -11.82 23.26
C ASP A 1038 11.61 -13.08 23.35
N GLY A 1039 10.80 -13.13 24.40
CA GLY A 1039 9.84 -14.18 24.66
C GLY A 1039 8.57 -13.65 25.29
N SER A 1040 7.48 -14.40 25.14
CA SER A 1040 6.16 -14.03 25.67
C SER A 1040 5.40 -15.22 26.21
N GLY A 1041 4.44 -14.97 27.09
CA GLY A 1041 3.57 -16.00 27.64
C GLY A 1041 2.46 -15.44 28.51
N TYR A 1042 1.59 -16.33 28.98
CA TYR A 1042 0.43 -15.94 29.79
C TYR A 1042 -0.05 -17.09 30.68
N TYR A 1043 -0.91 -16.75 31.65
CA TYR A 1043 -1.71 -17.71 32.41
C TYR A 1043 -3.02 -17.03 32.85
N ASP A 1044 -4.15 -17.49 32.33
CA ASP A 1044 -5.48 -16.87 32.45
C ASP A 1044 -6.43 -17.59 33.43
N SER A 1045 -5.98 -18.70 34.00
CA SER A 1045 -6.78 -19.57 34.86
C SER A 1045 -6.65 -19.22 36.35
N ILE A 1046 -6.08 -18.06 36.68
CA ILE A 1046 -5.87 -17.58 38.05
C ILE A 1046 -7.12 -16.89 38.60
N VAL A 1047 -7.60 -17.30 39.78
CA VAL A 1047 -8.78 -16.68 40.41
C VAL A 1047 -8.37 -15.42 41.16
N VAL A 1048 -9.10 -14.32 40.93
CA VAL A 1048 -8.95 -13.03 41.61
C VAL A 1048 -10.28 -12.62 42.25
N GLY A 1049 -10.29 -12.35 43.55
CA GLY A 1049 -11.47 -11.92 44.30
C GLY A 1049 -11.34 -12.14 45.81
N GLY A 1050 -12.33 -11.71 46.57
CA GLY A 1050 -12.29 -11.79 48.04
C GLY A 1050 -11.22 -10.91 48.70
N SER A 1051 -11.11 -11.03 50.02
CA SER A 1051 -10.07 -10.38 50.84
C SER A 1051 -9.34 -11.46 51.63
N SER A 1052 -8.02 -11.32 51.76
CA SER A 1052 -7.28 -12.09 52.75
C SER A 1052 -7.70 -11.66 54.17
N GLY A 1053 -7.51 -12.55 55.15
CA GLY A 1053 -7.67 -12.24 56.57
C GLY A 1053 -6.44 -11.58 57.20
N ASN A 1054 -5.45 -11.17 56.40
CA ASN A 1054 -4.20 -10.58 56.87
C ASN A 1054 -4.42 -9.11 57.24
N ILE A 1055 -3.96 -8.72 58.43
CA ILE A 1055 -3.95 -7.32 58.87
C ILE A 1055 -2.57 -6.73 58.55
N ILE A 1056 -2.49 -5.97 57.45
CA ILE A 1056 -1.37 -5.06 57.19
C ILE A 1056 -1.73 -3.72 57.85
N ASN A 1057 -0.84 -3.21 58.69
CA ASN A 1057 -1.07 -1.99 59.48
C ASN A 1057 -0.06 -0.90 59.07
N ASP A 1058 -0.26 -0.34 57.88
CA ASP A 1058 0.34 0.95 57.49
C ASP A 1058 -0.74 2.04 57.48
N VAL A 1059 -0.29 3.28 57.74
CA VAL A 1059 -1.10 4.51 57.79
C VAL A 1059 -0.36 5.71 57.21
N VAL A 1060 0.81 5.47 56.61
CA VAL A 1060 1.64 6.47 55.94
C VAL A 1060 1.40 6.39 54.44
N GLY A 1061 1.34 7.52 53.75
CA GLY A 1061 1.24 7.55 52.28
C GLY A 1061 2.60 7.39 51.61
N PRO A 1062 2.64 7.07 50.30
CA PRO A 1062 3.88 6.80 49.58
C PRO A 1062 4.85 7.99 49.62
N THR A 1063 6.15 7.73 49.69
CA THR A 1063 7.17 8.79 49.55
C THR A 1063 7.30 9.18 48.08
N LEU A 1064 7.29 10.49 47.79
CA LEU A 1064 7.25 11.05 46.44
C LEU A 1064 8.38 12.06 46.19
N LYS A 1065 9.26 11.78 45.22
CA LYS A 1065 10.28 12.72 44.73
C LYS A 1065 9.92 13.17 43.31
N LEU A 1066 9.56 14.43 43.14
CA LEU A 1066 9.03 15.00 41.89
C LEU A 1066 10.06 15.92 41.22
N TYR A 1067 10.28 15.71 39.93
CA TYR A 1067 11.27 16.37 39.09
C TYR A 1067 10.74 16.63 37.67
N MET A 1068 11.46 17.46 36.90
CA MET A 1068 11.23 17.65 35.47
C MET A 1068 12.44 17.15 34.66
N ASN A 1069 12.19 16.38 33.61
CA ASN A 1069 13.14 15.73 32.69
C ASN A 1069 14.05 14.66 33.34
N ASP A 1070 14.76 14.96 34.42
CA ASP A 1070 15.53 13.97 35.20
C ASP A 1070 15.67 14.35 36.69
N ASP A 1071 16.33 13.50 37.48
CA ASP A 1071 16.50 13.63 38.93
C ASP A 1071 17.53 14.68 39.39
N ARG A 1072 18.20 15.38 38.45
CA ARG A 1072 19.13 16.50 38.74
C ARG A 1072 18.44 17.85 38.73
N PHE A 1073 17.20 17.90 38.22
CA PHE A 1073 16.33 19.08 38.29
C PHE A 1073 16.14 19.56 39.72
N VAL A 1074 16.07 20.88 39.90
CA VAL A 1074 15.84 21.54 41.19
C VAL A 1074 14.63 22.46 41.13
N PHE A 1075 13.90 22.55 42.25
CA PHE A 1075 12.73 23.40 42.43
C PHE A 1075 12.99 24.84 41.94
N GLY A 1076 12.18 25.32 41.00
CA GLY A 1076 12.32 26.64 40.37
C GLY A 1076 13.24 26.69 39.14
N GLY A 1077 13.88 25.57 38.76
CA GLY A 1077 14.82 25.47 37.65
C GLY A 1077 14.21 25.61 36.24
N THR A 1078 15.08 25.79 35.24
CA THR A 1078 14.70 25.96 33.83
C THR A 1078 14.38 24.61 33.16
N THR A 1079 13.36 24.59 32.30
CA THR A 1079 13.04 23.44 31.43
C THR A 1079 12.72 23.88 30.00
N ASN A 1080 12.76 22.93 29.06
CA ASN A 1080 12.29 23.07 27.68
C ASN A 1080 10.74 23.18 27.61
N ASP A 1081 10.22 23.45 26.41
CA ASP A 1081 8.79 23.64 26.13
C ASP A 1081 7.94 22.35 26.21
N LYS A 1082 8.54 21.17 25.99
CA LYS A 1082 7.91 19.85 26.09
C LYS A 1082 8.58 19.00 27.19
N PRO A 1083 8.33 19.31 28.48
CA PRO A 1083 9.03 18.65 29.58
C PRO A 1083 8.43 17.28 29.93
N VAL A 1084 9.23 16.41 30.54
CA VAL A 1084 8.78 15.12 31.08
C VAL A 1084 8.60 15.23 32.59
N ILE A 1085 7.44 14.85 33.11
CA ILE A 1085 7.24 14.64 34.55
C ILE A 1085 8.02 13.39 34.94
N VAL A 1086 8.96 13.54 35.87
CA VAL A 1086 9.68 12.42 36.48
C VAL A 1086 9.31 12.36 37.96
N CYS A 1087 8.66 11.28 38.39
CA CYS A 1087 8.34 11.05 39.80
C CYS A 1087 8.88 9.69 40.25
N TYR A 1088 9.63 9.66 41.34
CA TYR A 1088 10.04 8.42 42.00
C TYR A 1088 9.16 8.20 43.23
N LEU A 1089 8.64 6.98 43.37
CA LEU A 1089 7.66 6.60 44.37
C LEU A 1089 8.20 5.41 45.18
N SER A 1090 7.98 5.41 46.50
CA SER A 1090 8.31 4.25 47.34
C SER A 1090 7.39 4.13 48.55
N ASP A 1091 6.91 2.91 48.82
CA ASP A 1091 6.01 2.58 49.93
C ASP A 1091 6.29 1.16 50.49
N SER A 1092 5.97 0.91 51.76
CA SER A 1092 6.22 -0.38 52.42
C SER A 1092 5.31 -1.52 51.88
N THR A 1093 4.10 -1.15 51.47
CA THR A 1093 3.06 -2.04 50.94
C THR A 1093 3.06 -2.08 49.41
N GLY A 1094 3.54 -1.00 48.78
CA GLY A 1094 3.62 -0.82 47.33
C GLY A 1094 2.63 0.23 46.82
N ILE A 1095 2.83 0.68 45.59
CA ILE A 1095 2.06 1.78 44.99
C ILE A 1095 0.76 1.23 44.39
N ASN A 1096 -0.37 1.88 44.65
CA ASN A 1096 -1.65 1.53 44.03
C ASN A 1096 -1.74 2.16 42.63
N THR A 1097 -1.79 1.32 41.60
CA THR A 1097 -2.02 1.69 40.20
C THR A 1097 -3.43 1.34 39.71
N VAL A 1098 -4.29 0.78 40.58
CA VAL A 1098 -5.58 0.21 40.19
C VAL A 1098 -6.65 1.30 40.07
N GLY A 1099 -6.87 1.78 38.85
CA GLY A 1099 -7.90 2.77 38.50
C GLY A 1099 -9.37 2.29 38.64
N ASN A 1100 -9.64 1.35 39.55
CA ASN A 1100 -10.98 0.99 40.03
C ASN A 1100 -11.33 1.72 41.33
N GLY A 1101 -10.34 2.16 42.11
CA GLY A 1101 -10.55 2.92 43.35
C GLY A 1101 -11.05 4.33 43.04
N VAL A 1102 -12.28 4.66 43.47
CA VAL A 1102 -12.91 5.95 43.17
C VAL A 1102 -12.11 7.11 43.79
N GLY A 1103 -11.28 7.76 42.98
CA GLY A 1103 -10.40 8.85 43.40
C GLY A 1103 -8.99 8.41 43.86
N HIS A 1104 -8.61 7.14 43.68
CA HIS A 1104 -7.28 6.62 44.06
C HIS A 1104 -6.27 6.57 42.89
N ASP A 1105 -6.56 7.24 41.77
CA ASP A 1105 -5.61 7.38 40.68
C ASP A 1105 -4.37 8.21 41.06
N ILE A 1106 -3.24 7.83 40.48
CA ILE A 1106 -2.02 8.63 40.51
C ILE A 1106 -2.24 9.79 39.54
N THR A 1107 -2.21 11.03 40.04
CA THR A 1107 -2.67 12.20 39.29
C THR A 1107 -1.66 13.34 39.29
N ALA A 1108 -1.51 14.00 38.15
CA ALA A 1108 -0.79 15.26 38.00
C ALA A 1108 -1.74 16.43 37.71
N VAL A 1109 -1.46 17.57 38.32
CA VAL A 1109 -2.19 18.84 38.16
C VAL A 1109 -1.19 19.93 37.81
N LEU A 1110 -1.34 20.54 36.63
CA LEU A 1110 -0.50 21.63 36.12
C LEU A 1110 -1.20 22.99 36.36
N ASP A 1111 -0.44 23.99 36.81
CA ASP A 1111 -0.89 25.37 37.07
C ASP A 1111 -2.12 25.51 38.00
N SER A 1112 -2.33 24.52 38.89
CA SER A 1112 -3.56 24.37 39.69
C SER A 1112 -4.87 24.24 38.89
N LYS A 1113 -4.80 23.92 37.59
CA LYS A 1113 -5.98 23.67 36.75
C LYS A 1113 -6.59 22.31 37.12
N THR A 1114 -7.84 22.30 37.56
CA THR A 1114 -8.58 21.06 37.87
C THR A 1114 -9.16 20.37 36.63
N ASP A 1115 -8.84 20.88 35.44
CA ASP A 1115 -9.22 20.34 34.14
C ASP A 1115 -8.20 20.86 33.10
N PRO A 1116 -7.48 19.99 32.37
CA PRO A 1116 -7.41 18.54 32.54
C PRO A 1116 -6.61 18.13 33.79
N VAL A 1117 -6.95 16.97 34.36
CA VAL A 1117 -6.11 16.25 35.33
C VAL A 1117 -5.44 15.09 34.61
N TYR A 1118 -4.11 14.98 34.70
CA TYR A 1118 -3.36 13.93 34.03
C TYR A 1118 -3.35 12.67 34.90
N VAL A 1119 -3.92 11.57 34.42
CA VAL A 1119 -3.85 10.24 35.09
C VAL A 1119 -2.56 9.54 34.68
N LEU A 1120 -1.79 9.09 35.66
CA LEU A 1120 -0.41 8.63 35.51
C LEU A 1120 -0.20 7.13 35.78
N ASN A 1121 -1.23 6.40 36.24
CA ASN A 1121 -1.13 4.98 36.62
C ASN A 1121 -0.47 4.13 35.51
N ASP A 1122 -0.85 4.42 34.26
CA ASP A 1122 -0.42 3.70 33.05
C ASP A 1122 1.05 3.94 32.65
N TYR A 1123 1.73 4.85 33.37
CA TYR A 1123 3.13 5.28 33.20
C TYR A 1123 4.01 4.94 34.41
N TYR A 1124 3.47 4.24 35.42
CA TYR A 1124 4.25 3.69 36.53
C TYR A 1124 4.94 2.38 36.11
N GLU A 1125 6.26 2.31 36.32
CA GLU A 1125 7.05 1.08 36.24
C GLU A 1125 7.70 0.82 37.60
N GLY A 1126 7.48 -0.38 38.16
CA GLY A 1126 8.16 -0.82 39.39
C GLY A 1126 9.65 -1.06 39.16
N ASP A 1127 10.49 -0.69 40.12
CA ASP A 1127 11.94 -0.89 40.04
C ASP A 1127 12.29 -2.38 39.92
N LEU A 1128 13.48 -2.67 39.38
CA LEU A 1128 13.97 -4.04 39.20
C LEU A 1128 13.91 -4.85 40.51
N ASP A 1129 13.22 -5.99 40.44
CA ASP A 1129 12.99 -6.93 41.56
C ASP A 1129 12.26 -6.31 42.77
N SER A 1130 11.54 -5.19 42.57
CA SER A 1130 10.79 -4.45 43.60
C SER A 1130 9.28 -4.41 43.33
N TYR A 1131 8.48 -4.44 44.40
CA TYR A 1131 7.06 -4.01 44.40
C TYR A 1131 6.82 -2.77 45.27
N SER A 1132 7.81 -2.40 46.09
CA SER A 1132 7.78 -1.33 47.07
C SER A 1132 8.25 0.02 46.51
N SER A 1133 8.71 0.07 45.26
CA SER A 1133 9.24 1.28 44.64
C SER A 1133 9.17 1.24 43.12
N GLY A 1134 9.19 2.41 42.50
CA GLY A 1134 9.15 2.57 41.05
C GLY A 1134 9.21 4.02 40.59
N LYS A 1135 9.16 4.19 39.27
CA LYS A 1135 9.27 5.48 38.58
C LYS A 1135 8.07 5.73 37.68
N ILE A 1136 7.61 6.97 37.63
CA ILE A 1136 6.73 7.51 36.59
C ILE A 1136 7.56 8.42 35.67
N SER A 1137 7.39 8.25 34.36
CA SER A 1137 7.94 9.14 33.33
C SER A 1137 6.82 9.51 32.35
N TYR A 1138 6.29 10.74 32.42
CA TYR A 1138 5.13 11.19 31.62
C TYR A 1138 5.47 12.44 30.81
N PRO A 1139 5.47 12.39 29.46
CA PRO A 1139 5.74 13.57 28.63
C PRO A 1139 4.53 14.53 28.63
N LEU A 1140 4.77 15.81 28.90
CA LEU A 1140 3.78 16.88 28.72
C LEU A 1140 3.80 17.41 27.28
N SER A 1141 2.64 17.88 26.82
CA SER A 1141 2.50 18.64 25.58
C SER A 1141 3.17 20.02 25.69
N LYS A 1142 3.31 20.74 24.55
CA LYS A 1142 4.01 22.03 24.50
C LYS A 1142 3.37 23.06 25.46
N LEU A 1143 4.17 23.54 26.40
CA LEU A 1143 3.82 24.55 27.37
C LEU A 1143 4.15 25.96 26.85
N SER A 1144 3.51 26.97 27.46
CA SER A 1144 3.86 28.38 27.27
C SER A 1144 5.21 28.72 27.91
N GLU A 1145 5.92 29.74 27.39
CA GLU A 1145 7.02 30.34 28.15
C GLU A 1145 6.53 30.98 29.45
N GLY A 1146 7.31 30.84 30.52
CA GLY A 1146 7.00 31.44 31.82
C GLY A 1146 7.11 30.45 32.98
N ARG A 1147 6.54 30.84 34.13
CA ARG A 1147 6.54 30.03 35.35
C ARG A 1147 5.31 29.13 35.38
N HIS A 1148 5.54 27.85 35.57
CA HIS A 1148 4.54 26.81 35.71
C HIS A 1148 4.66 26.10 37.06
N THR A 1149 3.58 25.49 37.52
CA THR A 1149 3.56 24.69 38.76
C THR A 1149 2.98 23.30 38.51
N LEU A 1150 3.53 22.30 39.19
CA LEU A 1150 3.10 20.91 39.05
C LEU A 1150 2.93 20.28 40.44
N LYS A 1151 1.76 19.69 40.67
CA LYS A 1151 1.48 18.81 41.81
C LYS A 1151 1.29 17.38 41.29
N VAL A 1152 1.85 16.40 41.99
CA VAL A 1152 1.56 14.97 41.81
C VAL A 1152 0.97 14.40 43.10
N LYS A 1153 -0.08 13.58 42.99
CA LYS A 1153 -0.69 12.80 44.07
C LYS A 1153 -0.61 11.31 43.75
N ALA A 1154 -0.32 10.49 44.75
CA ALA A 1154 -0.30 9.03 44.63
C ALA A 1154 -0.82 8.36 45.91
N TRP A 1155 -1.10 7.06 45.80
CA TRP A 1155 -1.70 6.23 46.84
C TRP A 1155 -0.89 4.95 47.06
N ASP A 1156 -0.85 4.46 48.30
CA ASP A 1156 -0.36 3.11 48.61
C ASP A 1156 -1.45 2.05 48.38
N ILE A 1157 -1.06 0.78 48.48
CA ILE A 1157 -1.95 -0.39 48.33
C ILE A 1157 -3.04 -0.50 49.40
N LEU A 1158 -2.97 0.29 50.49
CA LEU A 1158 -3.98 0.39 51.56
C LEU A 1158 -4.89 1.62 51.43
N ASN A 1159 -4.65 2.49 50.45
CA ASN A 1159 -5.33 3.76 50.16
C ASN A 1159 -4.99 4.93 51.12
N ASN A 1160 -3.77 4.95 51.67
CA ASN A 1160 -3.13 6.16 52.19
C ASN A 1160 -2.58 6.98 51.02
N SER A 1161 -2.65 8.32 51.06
CA SER A 1161 -2.09 9.18 49.99
C SER A 1161 -1.05 10.19 50.45
N SER A 1162 -0.19 10.55 49.50
CA SER A 1162 0.78 11.65 49.59
C SER A 1162 0.66 12.57 48.39
N GLU A 1163 1.08 13.82 48.58
CA GLU A 1163 1.21 14.81 47.51
C GLU A 1163 2.63 15.36 47.48
N SER A 1164 3.16 15.61 46.28
CA SER A 1164 4.44 16.28 46.03
C SER A 1164 4.24 17.44 45.06
N TYR A 1165 5.08 18.46 45.15
CA TYR A 1165 4.88 19.74 44.48
C TYR A 1165 6.21 20.32 44.00
N THR A 1166 6.21 20.90 42.80
CA THR A 1166 7.33 21.63 42.23
C THR A 1166 6.86 22.84 41.40
N GLU A 1167 7.75 23.77 41.16
CA GLU A 1167 7.61 24.84 40.17
C GLU A 1167 8.81 24.84 39.23
N PHE A 1168 8.62 25.31 38.01
CA PHE A 1168 9.66 25.40 36.99
C PHE A 1168 9.45 26.60 36.06
N VAL A 1169 10.49 26.95 35.30
CA VAL A 1169 10.41 28.00 34.28
C VAL A 1169 10.65 27.40 32.90
N VAL A 1170 9.63 27.44 32.05
CA VAL A 1170 9.73 27.10 30.62
C VAL A 1170 10.42 28.25 29.90
N ALA A 1171 11.47 27.94 29.14
CA ALA A 1171 12.13 28.84 28.21
C ALA A 1171 12.20 28.18 26.83
N SER A 1172 11.96 28.94 25.76
CA SER A 1172 11.94 28.37 24.41
C SER A 1172 13.28 27.80 23.99
N ASP A 1173 13.15 26.69 23.27
CA ASP A 1173 14.07 25.98 22.39
C ASP A 1173 14.69 26.80 21.24
N ALA A 1174 14.17 28.00 20.95
CA ALA A 1174 14.53 28.81 19.78
C ALA A 1174 15.90 29.51 19.82
N SER A 1175 16.63 29.44 20.94
CA SER A 1175 18.08 29.76 20.97
C SER A 1175 18.76 29.19 22.23
N LEU A 1176 20.02 28.74 22.11
CA LEU A 1176 20.81 28.17 23.19
C LEU A 1176 21.04 29.17 24.34
N ALA A 1177 20.37 28.94 25.46
CA ALA A 1177 20.50 29.69 26.71
C ALA A 1177 21.45 28.98 27.69
N LEU A 1178 22.20 29.77 28.45
CA LEU A 1178 23.06 29.33 29.55
C LEU A 1178 22.73 30.14 30.81
N LYS A 1179 22.33 29.46 31.88
CA LYS A 1179 21.88 30.06 33.15
C LYS A 1179 22.53 29.38 34.36
N HIS A 1180 22.39 30.00 35.54
CA HIS A 1180 22.83 29.49 36.84
C HIS A 1180 24.24 28.87 36.87
N VAL A 1181 25.17 29.46 36.12
CA VAL A 1181 26.59 29.08 36.15
C VAL A 1181 27.14 29.36 37.55
N LEU A 1182 27.63 28.30 38.20
CA LEU A 1182 28.19 28.34 39.53
C LEU A 1182 29.28 27.27 39.68
N ASN A 1183 30.08 27.37 40.74
CA ASN A 1183 31.02 26.34 41.11
C ASN A 1183 30.99 26.10 42.62
N TYR A 1184 31.17 24.86 43.05
CA TYR A 1184 31.13 24.47 44.46
C TYR A 1184 32.15 23.34 44.75
N PRO A 1185 32.82 23.33 45.92
CA PRO A 1185 32.91 24.44 46.88
C PRO A 1185 33.57 25.69 46.27
N ASN A 1186 33.10 26.87 46.69
CA ASN A 1186 33.69 28.15 46.31
C ASN A 1186 33.63 29.11 47.52
N PRO A 1187 34.76 29.44 48.15
CA PRO A 1187 36.14 29.02 47.84
C PRO A 1187 36.41 27.50 48.01
N PHE A 1188 37.48 27.01 47.37
CA PHE A 1188 37.99 25.63 47.56
C PHE A 1188 39.47 25.54 47.94
N THR A 1189 39.90 24.32 48.30
CA THR A 1189 41.29 23.98 48.70
C THR A 1189 41.86 22.69 48.10
N THR A 1190 41.04 21.87 47.42
CA THR A 1190 41.47 20.61 46.78
C THR A 1190 40.84 20.38 45.41
N HIS A 1191 39.55 20.70 45.25
CA HIS A 1191 38.82 20.64 43.98
C HIS A 1191 37.56 21.53 44.05
N THR A 1192 36.99 21.83 42.89
CA THR A 1192 35.62 22.35 42.71
C THR A 1192 34.93 21.61 41.57
N GLU A 1193 33.62 21.51 41.64
CA GLU A 1193 32.73 21.14 40.54
C GLU A 1193 32.12 22.41 39.93
N PHE A 1194 31.83 22.39 38.64
CA PHE A 1194 31.13 23.43 37.90
C PHE A 1194 29.72 22.94 37.56
N SER A 1195 28.69 23.74 37.88
CA SER A 1195 27.29 23.45 37.56
C SER A 1195 26.66 24.60 36.80
N PHE A 1196 25.72 24.30 35.90
CA PHE A 1196 24.97 25.28 35.11
C PHE A 1196 23.71 24.66 34.49
N GLU A 1197 22.78 25.52 34.10
CA GLU A 1197 21.55 25.16 33.38
C GLU A 1197 21.60 25.58 31.90
N TYR A 1198 20.95 24.81 31.04
CA TYR A 1198 20.80 25.08 29.60
C TYR A 1198 19.47 24.51 29.06
N ASN A 1199 18.96 25.02 27.95
CA ASN A 1199 17.62 24.72 27.42
C ASN A 1199 17.58 23.74 26.24
N LYS A 1200 18.69 23.02 25.96
CA LYS A 1200 18.82 22.10 24.80
C LYS A 1200 19.13 20.64 25.23
N PRO A 1201 18.28 20.00 26.07
CA PRO A 1201 18.45 18.59 26.40
C PRO A 1201 18.38 17.72 25.13
N CYS A 1202 18.96 16.53 25.19
CA CYS A 1202 19.06 15.58 24.06
C CYS A 1202 19.90 16.03 22.84
N GLU A 1203 20.43 17.26 22.80
CA GLU A 1203 21.39 17.71 21.78
C GLU A 1203 22.85 17.44 22.19
N ASP A 1204 23.73 17.21 21.20
CA ASP A 1204 25.16 16.94 21.40
C ASP A 1204 25.93 18.24 21.77
N LEU A 1205 26.33 18.37 23.04
CA LEU A 1205 26.80 19.63 23.63
C LEU A 1205 28.32 19.64 23.84
N ASP A 1206 29.02 20.48 23.08
CA ASP A 1206 30.43 20.82 23.33
C ASP A 1206 30.51 21.82 24.50
N VAL A 1207 30.83 21.34 25.71
CA VAL A 1207 31.10 22.18 26.89
C VAL A 1207 32.58 22.53 26.95
N GLN A 1208 32.89 23.81 27.10
CA GLN A 1208 34.25 24.31 27.36
C GLN A 1208 34.27 25.28 28.55
N ILE A 1209 35.06 24.96 29.57
CA ILE A 1209 35.31 25.83 30.73
C ILE A 1209 36.75 26.34 30.66
N GLN A 1210 36.92 27.65 30.54
CA GLN A 1210 38.22 28.31 30.50
C GLN A 1210 38.44 29.12 31.79
N ILE A 1211 39.53 28.88 32.49
CA ILE A 1211 39.85 29.55 33.77
C ILE A 1211 41.03 30.51 33.56
N PHE A 1212 40.91 31.73 34.07
CA PHE A 1212 41.84 32.84 33.86
C PHE A 1212 42.23 33.52 35.18
N THR A 1213 43.43 34.10 35.23
CA THR A 1213 43.80 35.07 36.27
C THR A 1213 42.97 36.36 36.14
N ILE A 1214 42.94 37.20 37.18
CA ILE A 1214 42.38 38.57 37.09
C ILE A 1214 43.04 39.39 35.95
N SER A 1215 44.32 39.11 35.63
CA SER A 1215 45.04 39.74 34.52
C SER A 1215 44.73 39.15 33.14
N GLY A 1216 43.75 38.24 33.02
CA GLY A 1216 43.32 37.64 31.75
C GLY A 1216 44.25 36.55 31.20
N LYS A 1217 45.29 36.13 31.92
CA LYS A 1217 46.13 34.99 31.52
C LYS A 1217 45.31 33.70 31.68
N LEU A 1218 45.15 32.93 30.61
CA LEU A 1218 44.58 31.58 30.66
C LEU A 1218 45.43 30.68 31.59
N VAL A 1219 44.74 29.89 32.39
CA VAL A 1219 45.30 28.96 33.39
C VAL A 1219 44.96 27.53 33.03
N LYS A 1220 43.70 27.25 32.71
CA LYS A 1220 43.21 25.91 32.41
C LYS A 1220 42.13 25.96 31.35
N THR A 1221 42.13 25.01 30.41
CA THR A 1221 40.94 24.68 29.62
C THR A 1221 40.44 23.28 29.96
N ILE A 1222 39.15 23.16 30.22
CA ILE A 1222 38.44 21.89 30.38
C ILE A 1222 37.45 21.81 29.21
N SER A 1223 37.52 20.74 28.41
CA SER A 1223 36.60 20.51 27.30
C SER A 1223 35.94 19.14 27.49
N LYS A 1224 34.62 19.07 27.40
CA LYS A 1224 33.82 17.86 27.62
C LYS A 1224 32.63 17.85 26.66
N LYS A 1225 32.45 16.76 25.91
CA LYS A 1225 31.18 16.49 25.23
C LYS A 1225 30.17 15.96 26.25
N VAL A 1226 28.94 16.45 26.19
CA VAL A 1226 27.85 16.01 27.05
C VAL A 1226 26.59 15.79 26.20
N LEU A 1227 25.97 14.63 26.38
CA LEU A 1227 24.65 14.30 25.85
C LEU A 1227 23.81 13.82 27.04
N THR A 1228 22.68 14.46 27.30
CA THR A 1228 21.92 14.23 28.54
C THR A 1228 20.45 14.68 28.42
N PRO A 1229 19.49 14.02 29.10
CA PRO A 1229 18.06 14.34 28.97
C PRO A 1229 17.60 15.53 29.83
N GLY A 1230 18.35 15.89 30.88
CA GLY A 1230 18.05 17.02 31.75
C GLY A 1230 18.67 18.34 31.28
N THR A 1231 18.13 19.44 31.80
CA THR A 1231 18.57 20.82 31.51
C THR A 1231 19.74 21.29 32.37
N ARG A 1232 20.37 20.42 33.17
CA ARG A 1232 21.39 20.80 34.16
C ARG A 1232 22.64 19.92 34.07
N ILE A 1233 23.80 20.55 34.15
CA ILE A 1233 25.11 19.90 34.30
C ILE A 1233 25.68 20.24 35.68
N ASP A 1234 26.37 19.29 36.31
CA ASP A 1234 27.10 19.44 37.58
C ASP A 1234 28.37 18.55 37.69
N ASP A 1235 28.61 17.66 36.72
CA ASP A 1235 29.64 16.61 36.78
C ASP A 1235 30.99 17.01 36.13
N ILE A 1236 31.35 18.30 36.20
CA ILE A 1236 32.60 18.83 35.63
C ILE A 1236 33.52 19.33 36.74
N THR A 1237 34.48 18.49 37.12
CA THR A 1237 35.45 18.73 38.21
C THR A 1237 36.70 19.48 37.75
N TRP A 1238 37.34 20.19 38.68
CA TRP A 1238 38.69 20.75 38.54
C TRP A 1238 39.47 20.69 39.86
N ASP A 1239 40.73 20.25 39.83
CA ASP A 1239 41.58 20.02 41.01
C ASP A 1239 42.54 21.18 41.34
N GLY A 1240 42.35 22.35 40.70
CA GLY A 1240 43.17 23.53 40.94
C GLY A 1240 44.54 23.54 40.24
N ARG A 1241 44.73 22.71 39.20
CA ARG A 1241 45.95 22.70 38.34
C ARG A 1241 45.77 23.39 37.00
N ASP A 1242 46.86 23.72 36.32
CA ASP A 1242 46.83 24.14 34.91
C ASP A 1242 46.80 22.95 33.92
N ASP A 1243 47.08 23.24 32.64
CA ASP A 1243 47.24 22.25 31.56
C ASP A 1243 48.58 21.51 31.57
N PHE A 1244 49.52 21.87 32.45
CA PHE A 1244 50.79 21.16 32.67
C PHE A 1244 50.79 20.32 33.95
N GLY A 1245 49.78 20.49 34.81
CA GLY A 1245 49.62 19.76 36.07
C GLY A 1245 50.23 20.48 37.28
N ASP A 1246 50.71 21.71 37.12
CA ASP A 1246 51.23 22.52 38.22
C ASP A 1246 50.08 23.10 39.06
N ARG A 1247 50.29 23.22 40.37
CA ARG A 1247 49.28 23.78 41.28
C ARG A 1247 49.21 25.29 41.18
N ILE A 1248 47.99 25.80 41.09
CA ILE A 1248 47.72 27.22 40.92
C ILE A 1248 47.55 27.88 42.30
N GLY A 1249 48.28 28.97 42.52
CA GLY A 1249 48.35 29.62 43.82
C GLY A 1249 47.03 30.24 44.27
N ARG A 1250 46.83 30.31 45.59
CA ARG A 1250 45.69 30.97 46.24
C ARG A 1250 45.39 32.36 45.62
N GLY A 1251 44.11 32.64 45.39
CA GLY A 1251 43.66 33.88 44.77
C GLY A 1251 42.23 33.82 44.23
N VAL A 1252 41.77 34.93 43.66
CA VAL A 1252 40.52 35.00 42.90
C VAL A 1252 40.83 34.82 41.42
N TYR A 1253 40.06 33.97 40.75
CA TYR A 1253 40.16 33.67 39.33
C TYR A 1253 38.80 33.92 38.66
N VAL A 1254 38.83 34.14 37.36
CA VAL A 1254 37.64 34.32 36.53
C VAL A 1254 37.53 33.10 35.62
N TYR A 1255 36.37 32.47 35.55
CA TYR A 1255 36.13 31.35 34.65
C TYR A 1255 34.99 31.64 33.68
N ARG A 1256 35.08 31.13 32.46
CA ARG A 1256 34.04 31.23 31.44
C ARG A 1256 33.57 29.83 31.08
N VAL A 1257 32.28 29.59 31.25
CA VAL A 1257 31.61 28.43 30.63
C VAL A 1257 31.15 28.89 29.24
N LYS A 1258 31.49 28.08 28.23
CA LYS A 1258 31.03 28.21 26.85
C LYS A 1258 30.35 26.90 26.47
N LEU A 1259 29.15 27.00 25.93
CA LEU A 1259 28.41 25.90 25.31
C LEU A 1259 28.40 26.08 23.79
N LYS A 1260 28.44 24.98 23.06
CA LYS A 1260 28.24 24.95 21.61
C LYS A 1260 27.44 23.70 21.22
N THR A 1261 26.48 23.86 20.34
CA THR A 1261 25.76 22.78 19.63
C THR A 1261 26.29 22.74 18.17
N PRO A 1262 25.69 22.00 17.21
CA PRO A 1262 26.11 22.11 15.81
C PRO A 1262 26.02 23.55 15.27
N ASP A 1263 24.90 24.22 15.54
CA ASP A 1263 24.56 25.53 14.94
C ASP A 1263 24.75 26.74 15.87
N GLU A 1264 24.66 26.55 17.19
CA GLU A 1264 24.62 27.67 18.16
C GLU A 1264 25.79 27.69 19.15
N THR A 1265 25.94 28.81 19.87
CA THR A 1265 26.98 28.99 20.90
C THR A 1265 26.56 30.01 21.95
N ALA A 1266 26.67 29.63 23.22
CA ALA A 1266 26.39 30.50 24.38
C ALA A 1266 27.63 30.60 25.29
N SER A 1267 27.78 31.68 26.05
CA SER A 1267 28.83 31.75 27.09
C SER A 1267 28.51 32.73 28.21
N LEU A 1268 28.94 32.40 29.43
CA LEU A 1268 28.75 33.18 30.64
C LEU A 1268 30.03 33.10 31.49
N THR A 1269 30.38 34.19 32.18
CA THR A 1269 31.68 34.34 32.87
C THR A 1269 31.45 34.67 34.35
N GLU A 1270 32.06 33.89 35.24
CA GLU A 1270 31.89 33.94 36.70
C GLU A 1270 33.22 33.90 37.47
N LYS A 1271 33.16 33.95 38.82
CA LYS A 1271 34.35 34.03 39.68
C LYS A 1271 34.49 32.85 40.65
N LEU A 1272 35.71 32.31 40.74
CA LEU A 1272 36.08 31.29 41.72
C LEU A 1272 37.24 31.75 42.62
N VAL A 1273 37.37 31.14 43.80
CA VAL A 1273 38.40 31.49 44.79
C VAL A 1273 39.14 30.24 45.29
N ILE A 1274 40.47 30.27 45.21
CA ILE A 1274 41.37 29.21 45.69
C ILE A 1274 42.01 29.70 47.00
N LEU A 1275 41.90 28.93 48.08
CA LEU A 1275 42.37 29.33 49.42
C LEU A 1275 43.74 28.79 49.84
N LYS A 1276 44.33 27.86 49.08
CA LYS A 1276 45.52 27.10 49.50
C LYS A 1276 46.63 27.14 48.46
#